data_AF-A0A9P6EL64-F1
#
_entry.id   AF-A0A9P6EL64-F1
#
_cell.length_a   1.000
_cell.length_b   1.000
_cell.length_c   1.000
_cell.angle_alpha   90.00
_cell.angle_beta   90.00
_cell.angle_gamma   90.00
#
_symmetry.space_group_name_H-M   'P 1'
#
loop_
_entity.id
_entity.type
_entity.pdbx_description
1 polymer ?
#
loop_
_entity_poly.entity_id
_entity_poly.type
_entity_poly.pdbx_seq_one_letter_code
_entity_poly.pdbx_strand_id
1 'polypeptide(L)'
;MAESSSSSKPMSADHSLAATLQLDGILFDIVIECSPTDAANPTLEGLQMAVVDAREQTTDAHPLDRTSPIMWRYRGVIELLRDMGQLVIIVQSEDAGEFGFLDLTGKISQYLGSMATVRADSYKHKLITEGEPSLWITFAVSAVEQQPFRQLLSVPLSKLDKLSETPDQSEESMTGNDCFKAGTNLLRRFQETGSLTDISNAIEKLQLAVSFTPEDHQNMPLYLNKLGNSLWRRFEQIEDPDDISAAVECHRKAVELTPEGHPHMPARLNNLGSSLFKHFEYTEDLADINAAIEHYRKSIKLTPEGHPDAPSWLNNLGSAFATRFMRTGDLDDISTAIEHHRKSVELTPEGHPDMPSGLDNLGKSFLERFDNTGDLDDLSAAIKHKEKLVKLAPEGHPSMHSWLNNLGNLTSKRFEQTRDLDDLSTAIEYQQKTVKLTPEGHPDLPSWLDNLGNSFLERFRQTGNLGDVTAAIKHHQKSVELTSERHPNMPSWLNNLGTAFFKRFEQTGDPDDIAAAIAHYQKSVVLTPEGHPNLSAQLNNLGSSFFARFDEIGGLSNLSAAIEHQQESVRLVPEGHSDMPRQLSNLGNSFLMRFGQTGDLTDLSAAIEHHQKSVELTPKEHPGMPSWLNNLGNSFLKRFEQTGDLDDIVAATEHYQKSVRLTPEKHPDRPSRLFNLGQLFFKRFMQTRNLNFCQGAAFNYCLAATQNTGGPTLRLRAAQQWAVCCGFLQDYPASLGAFEVALKLLPLVASLDQTVQNRHANLLRISGLTHQSVTMALLLQRVDLALEWFEQGRCLTWSQLNQLRTPVDDLRQHDARLAERFLAVSKALETSGSRPETSWQPNSTITQQIAAEDQVRSQLKLAKEWEQLLKNIRDFPNFNNFLLPPRASNILSQLPTDGPIVIINIDDVGCNCNALALIHGADEPIHIRLNNFTHEKAKLLRNQLGYHLTYEKLRIRDSNDRGGRVARRPDTGLHHILRELWHGVVWPILQGLGYSSPPAKRNRIWWCTTGPLTFLPIHAAGIYDPEAKSPGPCVSDFVVSSYIPTVTTLLEKLKNDTTVERQETKVLLLSQPNALAHAPIPGTTEETRNVLEQMKETHIEALLLEDGEGTKDRVTEEMGTHGWIHIASHASQHPNEPLKSGFYLHDGQLELLEIIRQQLPSAEFAFLSACQTSVGDEKLSEEAVHLAAGMLAAGYQGIVATMWSIKDQYAPKIAEDFYEFLLQEKRESGAHRLDSRRAAYALDDATRKIRGRLGDSESALLTWVPYIHLGL
;
A
#
# COMPACT_ATOMS: atom_id res chain seq x y z
N MET A 1 16.95 -67.72 -10.10
CA MET A 1 17.55 -66.42 -10.42
C MET A 1 17.36 -65.57 -9.18
N ALA A 2 18.20 -65.78 -8.16
CA ALA A 2 19.54 -65.19 -8.01
C ALA A 2 19.38 -63.70 -7.67
N GLU A 3 19.40 -63.32 -6.38
CA GLU A 3 20.59 -63.09 -5.51
C GLU A 3 21.35 -61.82 -5.95
N SER A 4 21.71 -60.84 -5.11
CA SER A 4 22.46 -60.92 -3.84
C SER A 4 22.53 -59.49 -3.26
N SER A 5 22.11 -59.23 -2.02
CA SER A 5 22.89 -59.24 -0.77
C SER A 5 24.14 -58.34 -0.73
N SER A 6 24.14 -57.32 0.12
CA SER A 6 25.17 -57.17 1.16
C SER A 6 24.71 -56.17 2.24
N SER A 7 24.58 -56.66 3.47
CA SER A 7 24.50 -55.85 4.67
C SER A 7 25.37 -56.52 5.74
N SER A 8 26.42 -55.84 6.18
CA SER A 8 27.07 -56.06 7.46
C SER A 8 27.59 -54.72 8.00
N LYS A 9 26.89 -54.19 9.01
CA LYS A 9 27.34 -53.21 10.04
C LYS A 9 28.54 -53.76 10.86
N PRO A 10 29.26 -53.00 11.74
CA PRO A 10 28.78 -51.85 12.55
C PRO A 10 29.79 -50.71 12.95
N MET A 11 29.24 -49.67 13.64
CA MET A 11 29.85 -48.75 14.67
C MET A 11 30.92 -47.74 14.21
N SER A 12 31.03 -46.48 14.69
CA SER A 12 30.61 -45.75 15.92
C SER A 12 30.81 -44.22 15.74
N ALA A 13 30.08 -43.38 16.52
CA ALA A 13 30.45 -42.11 17.23
C ALA A 13 31.33 -41.04 16.53
N ASP A 14 31.24 -39.71 16.69
CA ASP A 14 30.56 -38.76 17.59
C ASP A 14 30.85 -37.33 17.07
N HIS A 15 30.06 -36.32 17.52
CA HIS A 15 30.35 -34.89 17.80
C HIS A 15 31.30 -34.04 16.90
N SER A 16 31.23 -32.70 16.73
CA SER A 16 30.31 -31.59 16.97
C SER A 16 31.06 -30.29 16.57
N LEU A 17 30.32 -29.18 16.42
CA LEU A 17 30.71 -27.77 16.61
C LEU A 17 31.47 -26.96 15.53
N ALA A 18 30.96 -25.73 15.38
CA ALA A 18 31.39 -24.64 14.53
C ALA A 18 32.12 -23.56 15.34
N ALA A 19 32.97 -22.76 14.70
CA ALA A 19 33.21 -21.36 15.07
C ALA A 19 33.98 -20.61 13.96
N THR A 20 33.45 -19.46 13.56
CA THR A 20 34.08 -18.47 12.67
C THR A 20 34.41 -17.24 13.51
N LEU A 21 35.63 -16.72 13.37
CA LEU A 21 36.10 -15.46 13.97
C LEU A 21 36.71 -14.63 12.84
N GLN A 22 36.32 -13.36 12.75
CA GLN A 22 36.66 -12.40 11.70
C GLN A 22 37.60 -11.32 12.28
N LEU A 23 38.64 -10.91 11.52
CA LEU A 23 39.43 -9.70 11.77
C LEU A 23 39.94 -9.08 10.45
N ASP A 24 40.08 -7.75 10.49
CA ASP A 24 40.41 -6.80 9.41
C ASP A 24 41.82 -6.98 8.81
N GLY A 25 41.97 -6.67 7.51
CA GLY A 25 43.20 -6.88 6.73
C GLY A 25 43.74 -5.63 6.01
N ILE A 26 45.02 -5.70 5.63
CA ILE A 26 45.67 -4.79 4.65
C ILE A 26 45.63 -5.47 3.26
N LEU A 27 45.33 -4.69 2.23
CA LEU A 27 45.12 -5.13 0.85
C LEU A 27 46.42 -5.11 0.02
N PHE A 28 46.66 -6.18 -0.74
CA PHE A 28 47.58 -6.18 -1.89
C PHE A 28 46.81 -6.53 -3.16
N ASP A 29 47.04 -5.77 -4.22
CA ASP A 29 46.48 -6.06 -5.55
C ASP A 29 47.51 -6.80 -6.40
N ILE A 30 47.16 -8.00 -6.85
CA ILE A 30 47.96 -8.76 -7.82
C ILE A 30 47.25 -8.67 -9.16
N VAL A 31 47.94 -8.10 -10.14
CA VAL A 31 47.46 -7.98 -11.51
C VAL A 31 47.99 -9.16 -12.31
N ILE A 32 47.08 -9.88 -12.96
CA ILE A 32 47.42 -10.90 -13.95
C ILE A 32 46.93 -10.39 -15.31
N GLU A 33 47.87 -10.06 -16.18
CA GLU A 33 47.59 -9.63 -17.56
C GLU A 33 47.63 -10.85 -18.49
N CYS A 34 46.63 -10.95 -19.37
CA CYS A 34 46.61 -11.92 -20.46
C CYS A 34 46.76 -11.18 -21.79
N SER A 35 47.79 -11.51 -22.58
CA SER A 35 48.00 -10.91 -23.90
C SER A 35 46.90 -11.32 -24.90
N PRO A 36 46.41 -10.42 -25.79
CA PRO A 36 45.29 -10.69 -26.68
C PRO A 36 45.60 -11.60 -27.88
N THR A 37 46.85 -12.06 -28.07
CA THR A 37 47.29 -12.59 -29.38
C THR A 37 47.05 -14.08 -29.65
N ASP A 38 46.54 -14.89 -28.71
CA ASP A 38 46.31 -16.34 -28.96
C ASP A 38 44.85 -16.76 -28.72
N ALA A 39 43.96 -16.32 -29.61
CA ALA A 39 42.52 -16.53 -29.53
C ALA A 39 42.03 -17.96 -29.89
N ALA A 40 42.86 -19.00 -29.81
CA ALA A 40 42.44 -20.37 -30.18
C ALA A 40 42.96 -21.52 -29.32
N ASN A 41 43.81 -21.30 -28.31
CA ASN A 41 44.18 -22.33 -27.32
C ASN A 41 45.01 -21.68 -26.19
N PRO A 42 44.51 -21.57 -24.95
CA PRO A 42 45.34 -21.08 -23.85
C PRO A 42 46.19 -22.25 -23.32
N THR A 43 47.41 -22.42 -23.84
CA THR A 43 48.43 -23.22 -23.14
C THR A 43 49.13 -22.37 -22.08
N LEU A 44 49.49 -23.00 -20.95
CA LEU A 44 49.95 -22.40 -19.69
C LEU A 44 51.17 -21.43 -19.76
N GLU A 45 51.79 -21.22 -20.91
CA GLU A 45 53.09 -20.54 -21.05
C GLU A 45 53.01 -19.00 -21.18
N GLY A 46 51.80 -18.42 -21.33
CA GLY A 46 51.63 -16.98 -21.62
C GLY A 46 51.35 -16.05 -20.42
N LEU A 47 51.30 -16.55 -19.18
CA LEU A 47 50.95 -15.76 -17.99
C LEU A 47 52.18 -15.04 -17.40
N GLN A 48 52.21 -13.70 -17.44
CA GLN A 48 53.17 -12.89 -16.69
C GLN A 48 52.50 -12.29 -15.44
N MET A 49 53.19 -12.37 -14.29
CA MET A 49 52.79 -11.73 -13.03
C MET A 49 53.62 -10.47 -12.80
N ALA A 50 52.97 -9.36 -12.47
CA ALA A 50 53.62 -8.16 -11.93
C ALA A 50 53.02 -7.82 -10.56
N VAL A 51 53.88 -7.47 -9.60
CA VAL A 51 53.49 -6.96 -8.28
C VAL A 51 53.74 -5.46 -8.32
N VAL A 52 52.68 -4.65 -8.18
CA VAL A 52 52.80 -3.19 -8.18
C VAL A 52 52.63 -2.70 -6.74
N ASP A 53 53.65 -2.01 -6.24
CA ASP A 53 53.61 -1.37 -4.92
C ASP A 53 52.86 -0.03 -5.04
N ALA A 54 51.89 0.20 -4.17
CA ALA A 54 51.01 1.36 -4.24
C ALA A 54 51.71 2.61 -3.68
N ARG A 55 52.61 3.23 -4.46
CA ARG A 55 53.02 4.64 -4.32
C ARG A 55 53.76 5.14 -5.59
N GLU A 56 53.17 6.15 -6.22
CA GLU A 56 53.70 7.13 -7.21
C GLU A 56 53.10 7.16 -8.64
N GLN A 57 53.11 8.38 -9.19
CA GLN A 57 52.25 9.06 -10.17
C GLN A 57 52.41 8.74 -11.68
N THR A 58 51.28 8.85 -12.42
CA THR A 58 50.99 9.50 -13.74
C THR A 58 51.87 9.27 -15.00
N THR A 59 51.27 8.95 -16.17
CA THR A 59 50.95 9.91 -17.30
C THR A 59 50.38 9.22 -18.56
N ASP A 60 49.31 9.81 -19.09
CA ASP A 60 48.72 9.88 -20.46
C ASP A 60 49.11 8.89 -21.60
N ALA A 61 48.08 8.27 -22.23
CA ALA A 61 47.61 8.60 -23.60
C ALA A 61 46.53 7.61 -24.14
N HIS A 62 45.36 8.11 -24.54
CA HIS A 62 44.41 7.50 -25.50
C HIS A 62 44.87 7.79 -26.97
N PRO A 63 44.25 7.32 -28.08
CA PRO A 63 43.00 6.52 -28.25
C PRO A 63 43.07 5.36 -29.29
N LEU A 64 42.08 4.45 -29.30
CA LEU A 64 41.25 4.08 -30.49
C LEU A 64 40.49 2.74 -30.29
N ASP A 65 39.18 2.89 -30.13
CA ASP A 65 38.05 2.11 -30.65
C ASP A 65 38.35 0.89 -31.55
N ARG A 66 37.87 -0.30 -31.14
CA ARG A 66 36.89 -1.09 -31.90
C ARG A 66 36.46 -2.41 -31.22
N THR A 67 35.14 -2.48 -31.02
CA THR A 67 34.27 -3.66 -31.19
C THR A 67 34.23 -4.77 -30.12
N SER A 68 33.15 -4.72 -29.33
CA SER A 68 32.42 -5.81 -28.65
C SER A 68 33.17 -6.63 -27.60
N PRO A 69 32.90 -6.45 -26.29
CA PRO A 69 33.37 -7.39 -25.28
C PRO A 69 32.59 -8.70 -25.39
N ILE A 70 33.26 -9.78 -25.78
CA ILE A 70 32.82 -11.14 -25.48
C ILE A 70 32.85 -11.27 -23.96
N MET A 71 31.68 -11.27 -23.32
CA MET A 71 31.57 -11.51 -21.88
C MET A 71 31.86 -12.98 -21.58
N TRP A 72 33.05 -13.27 -21.05
CA TRP A 72 33.35 -14.56 -20.43
C TRP A 72 32.71 -14.58 -19.04
N ARG A 73 31.77 -15.49 -18.78
CA ARG A 73 31.32 -15.79 -17.42
C ARG A 73 32.24 -16.84 -16.82
N TYR A 74 32.95 -16.47 -15.77
CA TYR A 74 33.75 -17.40 -14.98
C TYR A 74 33.01 -17.79 -13.70
N ARG A 75 32.98 -19.09 -13.40
CA ARG A 75 32.46 -19.64 -12.14
C ARG A 75 33.41 -20.74 -11.63
N GLY A 76 34.49 -20.33 -10.98
CA GLY A 76 35.45 -21.26 -10.35
C GLY A 76 35.09 -21.59 -8.90
N VAL A 77 35.37 -22.83 -8.49
CA VAL A 77 35.48 -23.26 -7.10
C VAL A 77 36.97 -23.34 -6.76
N ILE A 78 37.41 -22.67 -5.70
CA ILE A 78 38.80 -22.77 -5.21
C ILE A 78 38.82 -23.90 -4.19
N GLU A 79 39.41 -25.04 -4.54
CA GLU A 79 39.68 -26.12 -3.58
C GLU A 79 41.13 -26.04 -3.08
N LEU A 80 41.28 -25.85 -1.77
CA LEU A 80 42.56 -25.98 -1.07
C LEU A 80 42.72 -27.43 -0.62
N LEU A 81 43.58 -28.19 -1.31
CA LEU A 81 43.97 -29.54 -0.86
C LEU A 81 44.95 -29.41 0.32
N ARG A 82 44.45 -29.68 1.52
CA ARG A 82 45.12 -29.35 2.80
C ARG A 82 46.31 -30.24 3.18
N ASP A 83 46.62 -31.29 2.41
CA ASP A 83 47.61 -32.31 2.82
C ASP A 83 49.01 -32.21 2.18
N MET A 84 49.29 -31.24 1.30
CA MET A 84 50.58 -31.20 0.57
C MET A 84 51.28 -29.83 0.47
N GLY A 85 50.81 -28.79 1.18
CA GLY A 85 51.53 -27.50 1.24
C GLY A 85 51.68 -26.75 -0.09
N GLN A 86 50.88 -27.07 -1.12
CA GLN A 86 50.85 -26.39 -2.41
C GLN A 86 49.59 -25.54 -2.59
N LEU A 87 49.74 -24.34 -3.16
CA LEU A 87 48.62 -23.49 -3.57
C LEU A 87 48.38 -23.68 -5.07
N VAL A 88 47.29 -24.38 -5.41
CA VAL A 88 46.93 -24.67 -6.81
C VAL A 88 45.58 -24.04 -7.12
N ILE A 89 45.51 -23.22 -8.17
CA ILE A 89 44.24 -22.67 -8.67
C ILE A 89 43.75 -23.55 -9.80
N ILE A 90 42.51 -24.04 -9.69
CA ILE A 90 41.82 -24.80 -10.74
C ILE A 90 40.92 -23.83 -11.51
N VAL A 91 41.15 -23.70 -12.81
CA VAL A 91 40.37 -22.83 -13.68
C VAL A 91 39.53 -23.70 -14.61
N GLN A 92 38.21 -23.58 -14.52
CA GLN A 92 37.28 -24.28 -15.40
C GLN A 92 36.64 -23.29 -16.38
N SER A 93 36.72 -23.61 -17.67
CA SER A 93 36.01 -22.88 -18.74
C SER A 93 34.67 -23.57 -19.01
N GLU A 94 33.57 -22.80 -19.03
CA GLU A 94 32.21 -23.34 -19.30
C GLU A 94 32.06 -23.90 -20.73
N ASP A 95 32.91 -23.49 -21.69
CA ASP A 95 32.74 -23.84 -23.11
C ASP A 95 33.65 -24.99 -23.63
N ALA A 96 34.62 -25.48 -22.85
CA ALA A 96 35.55 -26.53 -23.31
C ALA A 96 35.75 -27.73 -22.37
N GLY A 97 35.32 -27.67 -21.10
CA GLY A 97 35.40 -28.81 -20.19
C GLY A 97 36.82 -29.30 -19.83
N GLU A 98 37.88 -28.54 -20.15
CA GLU A 98 39.26 -28.88 -19.77
C GLU A 98 39.66 -28.21 -18.43
N PHE A 99 40.48 -28.92 -17.65
CA PHE A 99 41.02 -28.49 -16.37
C PHE A 99 42.49 -28.09 -16.51
N GLY A 100 42.83 -26.85 -16.15
CA GLY A 100 44.22 -26.39 -16.02
C GLY A 100 44.65 -26.26 -14.56
N PHE A 101 45.90 -26.62 -14.25
CA PHE A 101 46.51 -26.48 -12.93
C PHE A 101 47.59 -25.39 -12.95
N LEU A 102 47.49 -24.41 -12.06
CA LEU A 102 48.52 -23.39 -11.88
C LEU A 102 49.15 -23.53 -10.48
N ASP A 103 50.42 -23.95 -10.39
CA ASP A 103 51.16 -24.08 -9.13
C ASP A 103 51.84 -22.75 -8.77
N LEU A 104 51.38 -22.12 -7.69
CA LEU A 104 51.87 -20.83 -7.21
C LEU A 104 52.89 -20.94 -6.07
N THR A 105 53.22 -22.16 -5.65
CA THR A 105 53.97 -22.46 -4.41
C THR A 105 55.42 -21.95 -4.46
N GLY A 106 56.03 -21.94 -5.65
CA GLY A 106 57.43 -21.54 -5.84
C GLY A 106 57.71 -20.03 -5.86
N LYS A 107 56.72 -19.19 -6.19
CA LYS A 107 56.93 -17.72 -6.32
C LYS A 107 56.43 -16.92 -5.11
N ILE A 108 55.41 -17.40 -4.39
CA ILE A 108 54.87 -16.74 -3.18
C ILE A 108 55.79 -16.96 -1.97
N SER A 109 56.45 -18.11 -1.87
CA SER A 109 57.39 -18.44 -0.78
C SER A 109 58.64 -17.54 -0.75
N GLN A 110 58.94 -16.81 -1.83
CA GLN A 110 60.07 -15.89 -1.90
C GLN A 110 59.80 -14.54 -1.19
N TYR A 111 58.52 -14.20 -0.94
CA TYR A 111 58.11 -12.93 -0.34
C TYR A 111 57.51 -13.05 1.07
N LEU A 112 56.93 -14.21 1.42
CA LEU A 112 56.38 -14.47 2.73
C LEU A 112 57.26 -15.50 3.45
N GLY A 113 58.15 -15.00 4.32
CA GLY A 113 59.00 -15.84 5.17
C GLY A 113 58.18 -16.91 5.91
N SER A 114 58.80 -18.07 6.14
CA SER A 114 58.18 -19.29 6.64
C SER A 114 57.49 -19.13 8.00
N MET A 115 56.23 -18.69 8.01
CA MET A 115 55.20 -18.93 9.03
C MET A 115 53.96 -18.07 8.70
N ALA A 116 53.13 -18.53 7.76
CA ALA A 116 51.79 -17.99 7.58
C ALA A 116 50.86 -19.09 7.04
N THR A 117 49.66 -19.19 7.59
CA THR A 117 48.58 -20.04 7.07
C THR A 117 47.69 -19.20 6.16
N VAL A 118 47.56 -19.57 4.89
CA VAL A 118 46.68 -18.88 3.92
C VAL A 118 45.25 -19.39 4.09
N ARG A 119 44.28 -18.49 4.29
CA ARG A 119 42.84 -18.80 4.22
C ARG A 119 42.23 -17.90 3.14
N ALA A 120 41.49 -18.49 2.20
CA ALA A 120 40.86 -17.77 1.10
C ALA A 120 39.38 -17.54 1.42
N ASP A 121 38.95 -16.28 1.49
CA ASP A 121 37.53 -15.89 1.51
C ASP A 121 37.16 -15.17 0.20
N SER A 122 36.07 -15.61 -0.44
CA SER A 122 35.61 -15.04 -1.71
C SER A 122 34.83 -13.75 -1.49
N TYR A 123 35.36 -12.60 -1.90
CA TYR A 123 34.57 -11.37 -2.05
C TYR A 123 34.14 -11.18 -3.51
N LYS A 124 32.87 -10.84 -3.74
CA LYS A 124 32.37 -10.38 -5.05
C LYS A 124 32.18 -8.87 -5.02
N HIS A 125 32.99 -8.15 -5.78
CA HIS A 125 32.64 -6.80 -6.21
C HIS A 125 32.10 -6.83 -7.64
N LYS A 126 31.10 -5.99 -7.89
CA LYS A 126 30.55 -5.72 -9.21
C LYS A 126 30.89 -4.27 -9.54
N LEU A 127 31.74 -4.04 -10.52
CA LEU A 127 31.86 -2.72 -11.14
C LEU A 127 32.16 -2.86 -12.63
N ILE A 128 31.36 -2.13 -13.41
CA ILE A 128 31.46 -1.92 -14.84
C ILE A 128 32.24 -0.62 -15.00
N THR A 129 33.40 -0.66 -15.68
CA THR A 129 33.81 0.34 -16.70
C THR A 129 35.06 -0.14 -17.44
N GLU A 130 34.90 -0.18 -18.77
CA GLU A 130 35.81 -0.16 -19.92
C GLU A 130 37.34 -0.30 -19.72
N GLY A 131 37.93 -1.29 -20.40
CA GLY A 131 39.16 -1.03 -21.16
C GLY A 131 40.35 -1.98 -21.07
N GLU A 132 40.26 -3.22 -20.56
CA GLU A 132 41.19 -4.37 -20.83
C GLU A 132 40.78 -5.60 -19.98
N PRO A 133 40.96 -6.85 -20.43
CA PRO A 133 40.57 -8.03 -19.66
C PRO A 133 41.69 -8.43 -18.68
N SER A 134 41.65 -7.90 -17.46
CA SER A 134 42.51 -8.32 -16.34
C SER A 134 41.66 -8.98 -15.23
N LEU A 135 42.14 -10.12 -14.72
CA LEU A 135 41.50 -10.83 -13.60
C LEU A 135 42.18 -10.39 -12.30
N TRP A 136 41.42 -9.74 -11.42
CA TRP A 136 41.91 -9.26 -10.12
C TRP A 136 41.63 -10.33 -9.06
N ILE A 137 42.70 -10.87 -8.45
CA ILE A 137 42.58 -11.80 -7.33
C ILE A 137 43.24 -11.16 -6.12
N THR A 138 42.42 -10.80 -5.14
CA THR A 138 42.85 -10.18 -3.89
C THR A 138 43.12 -11.25 -2.84
N PHE A 139 44.29 -11.20 -2.18
CA PHE A 139 44.61 -12.06 -1.04
C PHE A 139 44.70 -11.23 0.24
N ALA A 140 44.13 -11.73 1.33
CA ALA A 140 44.37 -11.19 2.67
C ALA A 140 45.43 -12.03 3.37
N VAL A 141 46.50 -11.40 3.88
CA VAL A 141 47.53 -12.05 4.70
C VAL A 141 47.50 -11.42 6.09
N SER A 142 47.25 -12.23 7.12
CA SER A 142 47.19 -11.79 8.51
C SER A 142 48.59 -11.78 9.14
N ALA A 143 49.15 -10.59 9.39
CA ALA A 143 50.25 -10.40 10.32
C ALA A 143 49.70 -9.98 11.70
N VAL A 144 50.24 -10.56 12.77
CA VAL A 144 49.82 -10.30 14.16
C VAL A 144 50.52 -9.04 14.70
N GLU A 145 49.80 -8.31 15.57
CA GLU A 145 50.10 -7.02 16.25
C GLU A 145 49.63 -5.76 15.49
N GLN A 146 48.83 -4.84 16.05
CA GLN A 146 48.90 -4.19 17.37
C GLN A 146 47.55 -3.63 17.89
N GLN A 147 47.51 -3.37 19.21
CA GLN A 147 46.52 -2.59 19.97
C GLN A 147 46.13 -1.22 19.34
N PRO A 148 44.97 -0.64 19.70
CA PRO A 148 44.78 0.80 19.71
C PRO A 148 44.85 1.42 21.13
N PHE A 149 45.52 2.57 21.15
CA PHE A 149 45.70 3.56 22.21
C PHE A 149 44.50 3.79 23.17
N ARG A 150 44.78 3.75 24.48
CA ARG A 150 44.21 4.70 25.46
C ARG A 150 45.35 5.30 26.30
N GLN A 151 45.58 6.60 26.12
CA GLN A 151 46.44 7.41 26.99
C GLN A 151 45.66 7.92 28.21
N LEU A 152 46.41 8.04 29.31
CA LEU A 152 46.19 8.83 30.53
C LEU A 152 45.31 8.21 31.63
N LEU A 153 45.97 7.39 32.47
CA LEU A 153 46.25 7.81 33.86
C LEU A 153 47.64 7.27 34.24
N SER A 154 48.58 8.19 34.38
CA SER A 154 49.97 7.96 34.73
C SER A 154 50.11 7.43 36.16
N VAL A 155 50.54 6.16 36.29
CA VAL A 155 51.26 5.68 37.46
C VAL A 155 52.55 5.05 36.97
N PRO A 156 53.74 5.42 37.47
CA PRO A 156 55.00 4.89 36.97
C PRO A 156 55.07 3.36 37.15
N LEU A 157 55.19 2.62 36.04
CA LEU A 157 55.50 1.17 35.99
C LEU A 157 56.85 0.82 36.65
N SER A 158 57.66 1.82 37.00
CA SER A 158 58.97 1.67 37.65
C SER A 158 58.95 1.10 39.08
N LYS A 159 57.83 0.54 39.55
CA LYS A 159 57.72 -0.16 40.84
C LYS A 159 57.24 -1.62 40.75
N LEU A 160 56.91 -2.14 39.56
CA LEU A 160 56.54 -3.56 39.39
C LEU A 160 57.58 -4.38 38.58
N ASP A 161 58.48 -3.73 37.84
CA ASP A 161 59.55 -4.38 37.06
C ASP A 161 60.74 -4.93 37.87
N LYS A 162 60.59 -5.12 39.20
CA LYS A 162 61.66 -5.72 40.02
C LYS A 162 61.46 -7.18 40.42
N LEU A 163 60.50 -7.88 39.81
CA LEU A 163 60.34 -9.33 40.00
C LEU A 163 60.11 -10.12 38.70
N SER A 164 60.34 -9.52 37.53
CA SER A 164 60.26 -10.19 36.22
C SER A 164 61.61 -10.45 35.54
N GLU A 165 62.74 -10.21 36.23
CA GLU A 165 64.02 -10.79 35.83
C GLU A 165 64.07 -12.24 36.31
N THR A 166 64.08 -13.17 35.36
CA THR A 166 64.53 -14.55 35.55
C THR A 166 65.92 -14.56 36.21
N PRO A 167 66.11 -15.19 37.39
CA PRO A 167 67.40 -15.74 37.73
C PRO A 167 67.49 -17.10 37.04
N ASP A 168 68.26 -17.16 35.96
CA ASP A 168 68.97 -18.39 35.63
C ASP A 168 69.82 -18.74 36.87
N GLN A 169 69.64 -19.95 37.39
CA GLN A 169 70.18 -20.57 38.62
C GLN A 169 69.20 -20.75 39.82
N SER A 170 68.81 -22.03 40.02
CA SER A 170 68.15 -22.69 41.16
C SER A 170 66.62 -22.89 41.12
N GLU A 171 66.14 -23.75 40.20
CA GLU A 171 64.87 -24.49 40.40
C GLU A 171 64.88 -25.36 41.68
N GLU A 172 66.03 -25.54 42.34
CA GLU A 172 66.17 -26.29 43.59
C GLU A 172 65.79 -25.49 44.87
N SER A 173 65.27 -24.25 44.78
CA SER A 173 64.87 -23.48 45.98
C SER A 173 63.55 -22.70 45.92
N MET A 174 62.73 -22.84 44.87
CA MET A 174 61.43 -22.15 44.82
C MET A 174 60.46 -22.69 45.87
N THR A 175 59.96 -21.82 46.75
CA THR A 175 58.92 -22.19 47.71
C THR A 175 57.54 -22.08 47.08
N GLY A 176 56.55 -22.85 47.58
CA GLY A 176 55.17 -22.76 47.09
C GLY A 176 54.57 -21.34 47.15
N ASN A 177 55.06 -20.49 48.06
CA ASN A 177 54.66 -19.08 48.15
C ASN A 177 55.20 -18.22 46.99
N ASP A 178 56.39 -18.53 46.47
CA ASP A 178 56.98 -17.80 45.35
C ASP A 178 56.25 -18.13 44.05
N CYS A 179 55.92 -19.41 43.85
CA CYS A 179 55.06 -19.86 42.76
C CYS A 179 53.65 -19.24 42.83
N PHE A 180 53.08 -19.13 44.04
CA PHE A 180 51.77 -18.50 44.24
C PHE A 180 51.76 -17.01 43.87
N LYS A 181 52.80 -16.26 44.27
CA LYS A 181 52.94 -14.84 43.90
C LYS A 181 53.13 -14.67 42.40
N ALA A 182 53.96 -15.49 41.78
CA ALA A 182 54.18 -15.48 40.33
C ALA A 182 52.87 -15.76 39.58
N GLY A 183 52.15 -16.81 39.96
CA GLY A 183 50.86 -17.16 39.36
C GLY A 183 49.78 -16.09 39.57
N THR A 184 49.71 -15.48 40.75
CA THR A 184 48.75 -14.38 41.02
C THR A 184 49.07 -13.12 40.22
N ASN A 185 50.36 -12.80 40.03
CA ASN A 185 50.77 -11.67 39.19
C ASN A 185 50.45 -11.90 37.71
N LEU A 186 50.66 -13.12 37.21
CA LEU A 186 50.30 -13.50 35.84
C LEU A 186 48.78 -13.48 35.64
N LEU A 187 47.99 -13.92 36.63
CA LEU A 187 46.53 -13.80 36.59
C LEU A 187 46.08 -12.34 36.53
N ARG A 188 46.70 -11.45 37.31
CA ARG A 188 46.42 -10.01 37.23
C ARG A 188 46.82 -9.42 35.88
N ARG A 189 47.97 -9.84 35.33
CA ARG A 189 48.38 -9.43 33.98
C ARG A 189 47.38 -9.88 32.94
N PHE A 190 46.89 -11.11 33.02
CA PHE A 190 45.80 -11.60 32.18
C PHE A 190 44.53 -10.73 32.31
N GLN A 191 44.15 -10.32 33.53
CA GLN A 191 43.00 -9.43 33.72
C GLN A 191 43.18 -8.06 33.05
N GLU A 192 44.42 -7.61 32.88
CA GLU A 192 44.77 -6.35 32.21
C GLU A 192 44.97 -6.52 30.68
N THR A 193 45.49 -7.67 30.23
CA THR A 193 45.95 -7.90 28.84
C THR A 193 45.04 -8.82 28.01
N GLY A 194 44.24 -9.67 28.64
CA GLY A 194 43.46 -10.73 28.00
C GLY A 194 44.27 -11.87 27.39
N SER A 195 45.59 -11.93 27.64
CA SER A 195 46.48 -12.92 27.01
C SER A 195 46.24 -14.36 27.50
N LEU A 196 45.82 -15.25 26.59
CA LEU A 196 45.64 -16.69 26.89
C LEU A 196 46.92 -17.36 27.41
N THR A 197 48.09 -16.86 26.99
CA THR A 197 49.39 -17.32 27.49
C THR A 197 49.60 -16.93 28.95
N ASP A 198 49.11 -15.75 29.36
CA ASP A 198 49.26 -15.27 30.74
C ASP A 198 48.40 -16.09 31.71
N ILE A 199 47.16 -16.42 31.35
CA ILE A 199 46.30 -17.28 32.18
C ILE A 199 46.81 -18.72 32.24
N SER A 200 47.32 -19.25 31.13
CA SER A 200 47.90 -20.61 31.09
C SER A 200 49.16 -20.69 31.96
N ASN A 201 50.04 -19.70 31.87
CA ASN A 201 51.23 -19.63 32.72
C ASN A 201 50.85 -19.36 34.19
N ALA A 202 49.78 -18.60 34.46
CA ALA A 202 49.28 -18.40 35.82
C ALA A 202 48.80 -19.72 36.44
N ILE A 203 48.06 -20.52 35.67
CA ILE A 203 47.59 -21.86 36.08
C ILE A 203 48.78 -22.76 36.36
N GLU A 204 49.78 -22.82 35.47
CA GLU A 204 50.99 -23.64 35.68
C GLU A 204 51.72 -23.26 36.99
N LYS A 205 51.95 -21.97 37.24
CA LYS A 205 52.61 -21.51 38.48
C LYS A 205 51.75 -21.74 39.72
N LEU A 206 50.42 -21.66 39.62
CA LEU A 206 49.52 -21.98 40.73
C LEU A 206 49.43 -23.50 40.99
N GLN A 207 49.52 -24.34 39.96
CA GLN A 207 49.63 -25.79 40.11
C GLN A 207 50.94 -26.18 40.81
N LEU A 208 52.06 -25.55 40.45
CA LEU A 208 53.34 -25.71 41.16
C LEU A 208 53.28 -25.22 42.61
N ALA A 209 52.56 -24.11 42.87
CA ALA A 209 52.35 -23.63 44.23
C ALA A 209 51.60 -24.64 45.11
N VAL A 210 50.60 -25.32 44.54
CA VAL A 210 49.86 -26.39 45.19
C VAL A 210 50.73 -27.63 45.38
N SER A 211 51.53 -28.04 44.38
CA SER A 211 52.36 -29.25 44.47
C SER A 211 53.53 -29.15 45.45
N PHE A 212 54.10 -27.94 45.64
CA PHE A 212 55.21 -27.69 46.58
C PHE A 212 54.76 -27.47 48.03
N THR A 213 53.45 -27.45 48.30
CA THR A 213 52.91 -27.15 49.61
C THR A 213 52.23 -28.40 50.19
N PRO A 214 52.53 -28.81 51.43
CA PRO A 214 51.81 -29.90 52.10
C PRO A 214 50.31 -29.59 52.25
N GLU A 215 49.47 -30.63 52.23
CA GLU A 215 48.00 -30.49 52.26
C GLU A 215 47.47 -29.86 53.57
N ASP A 216 48.17 -30.06 54.68
CA ASP A 216 47.85 -29.50 56.01
C ASP A 216 48.34 -28.05 56.20
N HIS A 217 48.99 -27.47 55.19
CA HIS A 217 49.53 -26.12 55.27
C HIS A 217 48.42 -25.06 55.28
N GLN A 218 48.52 -24.07 56.17
CA GLN A 218 47.51 -23.03 56.40
C GLN A 218 47.10 -22.26 55.12
N ASN A 219 48.01 -22.08 54.16
CA ASN A 219 47.73 -21.39 52.89
C ASN A 219 47.25 -22.29 51.75
N MET A 220 47.22 -23.62 51.92
CA MET A 220 46.74 -24.56 50.88
C MET A 220 45.32 -24.21 50.39
N PRO A 221 44.33 -23.91 51.26
CA PRO A 221 43.01 -23.47 50.81
C PRO A 221 43.01 -22.19 49.97
N LEU A 222 43.97 -21.28 50.19
CA LEU A 222 44.11 -20.05 49.40
C LEU A 222 44.66 -20.35 48.01
N TYR A 223 45.67 -21.23 47.93
CA TYR A 223 46.30 -21.60 46.66
C TYR A 223 45.32 -22.35 45.76
N LEU A 224 44.61 -23.34 46.33
CA LEU A 224 43.56 -24.08 45.63
C LEU A 224 42.42 -23.18 45.15
N ASN A 225 41.94 -22.24 45.98
CA ASN A 225 40.92 -21.30 45.55
C ASN A 225 41.40 -20.38 44.40
N LYS A 226 42.66 -19.95 44.43
CA LYS A 226 43.20 -19.12 43.33
C LYS A 226 43.45 -19.92 42.06
N LEU A 227 43.90 -21.18 42.18
CA LEU A 227 44.01 -22.09 41.05
C LEU A 227 42.63 -22.34 40.42
N GLY A 228 41.62 -22.64 41.23
CA GLY A 228 40.24 -22.82 40.76
C GLY A 228 39.70 -21.58 40.04
N ASN A 229 39.92 -20.37 40.58
CA ASN A 229 39.54 -19.13 39.90
C ASN A 229 40.22 -18.98 38.53
N SER A 230 41.52 -19.31 38.42
CA SER A 230 42.26 -19.19 37.17
C SER A 230 41.78 -20.20 36.12
N LEU A 231 41.53 -21.44 36.53
CA LEU A 231 40.95 -22.49 35.67
C LEU A 231 39.57 -22.07 35.17
N TRP A 232 38.71 -21.57 36.07
CA TRP A 232 37.39 -21.06 35.70
C TRP A 232 37.47 -19.89 34.72
N ARG A 233 38.41 -18.95 34.92
CA ARG A 233 38.64 -17.83 33.99
C ARG A 233 39.16 -18.29 32.62
N ARG A 234 39.99 -19.33 32.56
CA ARG A 234 40.43 -19.90 31.28
C ARG A 234 39.28 -20.61 30.58
N PHE A 235 38.46 -21.36 31.32
CA PHE A 235 37.23 -21.94 30.80
C PHE A 235 36.31 -20.89 30.15
N GLU A 236 36.13 -19.71 30.76
CA GLU A 236 35.34 -18.63 30.16
C GLU A 236 35.89 -18.14 28.80
N GLN A 237 37.16 -18.38 28.48
CA GLN A 237 37.78 -17.91 27.23
C GLN A 237 37.85 -18.99 26.14
N ILE A 238 38.07 -20.26 26.52
CA ILE A 238 38.32 -21.36 25.57
C ILE A 238 37.31 -22.51 25.66
N GLU A 239 36.40 -22.47 26.64
CA GLU A 239 35.34 -23.46 26.87
C GLU A 239 35.83 -24.91 27.04
N ASP A 240 37.05 -25.10 27.57
CA ASP A 240 37.63 -26.43 27.83
C ASP A 240 36.95 -27.15 29.02
N PRO A 241 36.19 -28.24 28.81
CA PRO A 241 35.44 -28.92 29.88
C PRO A 241 36.33 -29.45 31.02
N ASP A 242 37.60 -29.73 30.74
CA ASP A 242 38.55 -30.20 31.75
C ASP A 242 38.89 -29.07 32.75
N ASP A 243 38.92 -27.81 32.29
CA ASP A 243 39.19 -26.66 33.14
C ASP A 243 38.07 -26.40 34.15
N ILE A 244 36.81 -26.50 33.73
CA ILE A 244 35.68 -26.29 34.64
C ILE A 244 35.57 -27.44 35.66
N SER A 245 35.83 -28.67 35.23
CA SER A 245 35.89 -29.85 36.11
C SER A 245 37.01 -29.72 37.14
N ALA A 246 38.20 -29.30 36.70
CA ALA A 246 39.35 -29.05 37.58
C ALA A 246 39.12 -27.86 38.51
N ALA A 247 38.41 -26.82 38.06
CA ALA A 247 38.04 -25.67 38.89
C ALA A 247 37.11 -26.08 40.04
N VAL A 248 36.06 -26.87 39.74
CA VAL A 248 35.14 -27.42 40.76
C VAL A 248 35.91 -28.22 41.80
N GLU A 249 36.83 -29.09 41.37
CA GLU A 249 37.63 -29.91 42.27
C GLU A 249 38.57 -29.08 43.16
N CYS A 250 39.24 -28.07 42.59
CA CYS A 250 40.08 -27.14 43.33
C CYS A 250 39.28 -26.34 44.37
N HIS A 251 38.10 -25.85 44.00
CA HIS A 251 37.22 -25.11 44.92
C HIS A 251 36.62 -26.00 46.00
N ARG A 252 36.27 -27.25 45.69
CA ARG A 252 35.78 -28.24 46.65
C ARG A 252 36.82 -28.51 47.73
N LYS A 253 38.04 -28.87 47.32
CA LYS A 253 39.17 -29.08 48.25
C LYS A 253 39.51 -27.81 49.04
N ALA A 254 39.44 -26.63 48.42
CA ALA A 254 39.64 -25.37 49.14
C ALA A 254 38.61 -25.17 50.25
N VAL A 255 37.33 -25.52 50.04
CA VAL A 255 36.27 -25.45 51.06
C VAL A 255 36.51 -26.49 52.15
N GLU A 256 36.81 -27.74 51.80
CA GLU A 256 37.05 -28.84 52.76
C GLU A 256 38.22 -28.57 53.72
N LEU A 257 39.31 -27.98 53.20
CA LEU A 257 40.50 -27.65 53.99
C LEU A 257 40.37 -26.30 54.74
N THR A 258 39.27 -25.58 54.60
CA THR A 258 39.03 -24.31 55.33
C THR A 258 38.42 -24.60 56.70
N PRO A 259 39.03 -24.13 57.82
CA PRO A 259 38.44 -24.30 59.15
C PRO A 259 37.05 -23.67 59.28
N GLU A 260 36.19 -24.28 60.10
CA GLU A 260 34.86 -23.75 60.41
C GLU A 260 34.97 -22.36 61.07
N GLY A 261 34.15 -21.40 60.62
CA GLY A 261 34.18 -20.01 61.10
C GLY A 261 35.29 -19.12 60.50
N HIS A 262 36.11 -19.63 59.57
CA HIS A 262 37.14 -18.84 58.91
C HIS A 262 36.53 -17.69 58.06
N PRO A 263 37.05 -16.44 58.13
CA PRO A 263 36.45 -15.28 57.44
C PRO A 263 36.30 -15.41 55.92
N HIS A 264 37.16 -16.19 55.26
CA HIS A 264 37.08 -16.43 53.80
C HIS A 264 36.19 -17.62 53.40
N MET A 265 35.57 -18.33 54.35
CA MET A 265 34.66 -19.44 54.06
C MET A 265 33.48 -19.03 53.16
N PRO A 266 32.78 -17.89 53.40
CA PRO A 266 31.69 -17.45 52.52
C PRO A 266 32.13 -17.26 51.06
N ALA A 267 33.27 -16.60 50.84
CA ALA A 267 33.79 -16.36 49.50
C ALA A 267 34.19 -17.67 48.79
N ARG A 268 34.80 -18.62 49.49
CA ARG A 268 35.16 -19.94 48.93
C ARG A 268 33.93 -20.77 48.57
N LEU A 269 32.91 -20.76 49.42
CA LEU A 269 31.62 -21.40 49.15
C LEU A 269 30.91 -20.78 47.95
N ASN A 270 30.95 -19.45 47.81
CA ASN A 270 30.40 -18.77 46.63
C ASN A 270 31.16 -19.18 45.36
N ASN A 271 32.50 -19.20 45.38
CA ASN A 271 33.28 -19.62 44.20
C ASN A 271 33.01 -21.07 43.81
N LEU A 272 32.90 -21.98 44.78
CA LEU A 272 32.49 -23.37 44.53
C LEU A 272 31.08 -23.42 43.90
N GLY A 273 30.14 -22.64 44.45
CA GLY A 273 28.81 -22.51 43.86
C GLY A 273 28.85 -22.00 42.41
N SER A 274 29.71 -21.04 42.09
CA SER A 274 29.86 -20.50 40.73
C SER A 274 30.48 -21.49 39.75
N SER A 275 31.47 -22.27 40.18
CA SER A 275 32.02 -23.33 39.32
C SER A 275 31.02 -24.46 39.10
N LEU A 276 30.27 -24.87 40.12
CA LEU A 276 29.20 -25.88 39.97
C LEU A 276 28.05 -25.37 39.08
N PHE A 277 27.64 -24.11 39.23
CA PHE A 277 26.64 -23.49 38.38
C PHE A 277 27.09 -23.45 36.92
N LYS A 278 28.34 -23.06 36.67
CA LYS A 278 28.89 -23.03 35.31
C LYS A 278 29.10 -24.44 34.73
N HIS A 279 29.47 -25.41 35.57
CA HIS A 279 29.54 -26.81 35.17
C HIS A 279 28.16 -27.34 34.75
N PHE A 280 27.11 -27.02 35.50
CA PHE A 280 25.73 -27.32 35.13
C PHE A 280 25.32 -26.72 33.78
N GLU A 281 25.68 -25.46 33.48
CA GLU A 281 25.34 -24.84 32.19
C GLU A 281 25.90 -25.63 31.00
N TYR A 282 26.98 -26.39 31.22
CA TYR A 282 27.61 -27.24 30.21
C TYR A 282 27.10 -28.69 30.22
N THR A 283 26.93 -29.30 31.41
CA THR A 283 26.57 -30.72 31.54
C THR A 283 25.06 -30.98 31.58
N GLU A 284 24.27 -29.94 31.89
CA GLU A 284 22.85 -30.02 32.25
C GLU A 284 22.54 -30.96 33.44
N ASP A 285 23.55 -31.32 34.26
CA ASP A 285 23.35 -32.20 35.42
C ASP A 285 22.70 -31.47 36.59
N LEU A 286 21.42 -31.76 36.84
CA LEU A 286 20.66 -31.17 37.94
C LEU A 286 21.29 -31.34 39.33
N ALA A 287 22.17 -32.33 39.53
CA ALA A 287 22.91 -32.47 40.79
C ALA A 287 23.83 -31.26 41.04
N ASP A 288 24.45 -30.72 40.00
CA ASP A 288 25.40 -29.60 40.10
C ASP A 288 24.72 -28.28 40.45
N ILE A 289 23.57 -27.97 39.82
CA ILE A 289 22.82 -26.75 40.17
C ILE A 289 22.22 -26.83 41.57
N ASN A 290 21.79 -28.01 42.01
CA ASN A 290 21.33 -28.22 43.38
C ASN A 290 22.46 -28.02 44.40
N ALA A 291 23.65 -28.57 44.12
CA ALA A 291 24.84 -28.36 44.94
C ALA A 291 25.28 -26.88 44.94
N ALA A 292 25.24 -26.21 43.78
CA ALA A 292 25.54 -24.78 43.67
C ALA A 292 24.63 -23.94 44.57
N ILE A 293 23.30 -24.16 44.50
CA ILE A 293 22.31 -23.50 45.35
C ILE A 293 22.59 -23.76 46.84
N GLU A 294 22.94 -24.98 47.23
CA GLU A 294 23.28 -25.32 48.62
C GLU A 294 24.51 -24.54 49.10
N HIS A 295 25.57 -24.48 48.30
CA HIS A 295 26.80 -23.76 48.63
C HIS A 295 26.59 -22.24 48.66
N TYR A 296 25.84 -21.67 47.73
CA TYR A 296 25.44 -20.26 47.76
C TYR A 296 24.60 -19.93 49.00
N ARG A 297 23.61 -20.76 49.36
CA ARG A 297 22.82 -20.58 50.59
C ARG A 297 23.70 -20.61 51.85
N LYS A 298 24.65 -21.55 51.93
CA LYS A 298 25.63 -21.62 53.03
C LYS A 298 26.52 -20.38 53.07
N SER A 299 26.99 -19.90 51.91
CA SER A 299 27.79 -18.67 51.79
C SER A 299 27.03 -17.47 52.36
N ILE A 300 25.79 -17.22 51.91
CA ILE A 300 24.95 -16.11 52.39
C ILE A 300 24.67 -16.22 53.89
N LYS A 301 24.38 -17.42 54.40
CA LYS A 301 24.13 -17.63 55.85
C LYS A 301 25.33 -17.28 56.73
N LEU A 302 26.54 -17.49 56.23
CA LEU A 302 27.79 -17.21 56.95
C LEU A 302 28.30 -15.77 56.73
N THR A 303 27.65 -14.99 55.89
CA THR A 303 28.05 -13.62 55.56
C THR A 303 27.53 -12.64 56.61
N PRO A 304 28.38 -11.78 57.21
CA PRO A 304 27.93 -10.73 58.13
C PRO A 304 26.99 -9.72 57.46
N GLU A 305 26.06 -9.14 58.23
CA GLU A 305 25.20 -8.05 57.73
C GLU A 305 26.06 -6.86 57.25
N GLY A 306 25.72 -6.32 56.07
CA GLY A 306 26.43 -5.20 55.46
C GLY A 306 27.76 -5.55 54.76
N HIS A 307 28.07 -6.83 54.56
CA HIS A 307 29.25 -7.25 53.80
C HIS A 307 29.19 -6.73 52.34
N PRO A 308 30.28 -6.15 51.80
CA PRO A 308 30.27 -5.51 50.48
C PRO A 308 29.92 -6.47 49.33
N ASP A 309 30.30 -7.74 49.44
CA ASP A 309 30.00 -8.75 48.41
C ASP A 309 28.63 -9.44 48.60
N ALA A 310 27.87 -9.14 49.66
CA ALA A 310 26.57 -9.77 49.88
C ALA A 310 25.58 -9.55 48.72
N PRO A 311 25.49 -8.36 48.09
CA PRO A 311 24.63 -8.16 46.93
C PRO A 311 25.00 -9.07 45.74
N SER A 312 26.29 -9.24 45.44
CA SER A 312 26.72 -10.06 44.30
C SER A 312 26.46 -11.55 44.55
N TRP A 313 26.68 -12.04 45.77
CA TRP A 313 26.38 -13.42 46.14
C TRP A 313 24.87 -13.70 46.14
N LEU A 314 24.04 -12.74 46.56
CA LEU A 314 22.57 -12.85 46.45
C LEU A 314 22.10 -12.88 44.99
N ASN A 315 22.75 -12.11 44.12
CA ASN A 315 22.46 -12.14 42.69
C ASN A 315 22.82 -13.51 42.08
N ASN A 316 23.97 -14.09 42.43
CA ASN A 316 24.36 -15.43 41.97
C ASN A 316 23.39 -16.51 42.42
N LEU A 317 22.94 -16.44 43.68
CA LEU A 317 21.93 -17.35 44.21
C LEU A 317 20.59 -17.21 43.47
N GLY A 318 20.16 -15.97 43.20
CA GLY A 318 18.98 -15.70 42.39
C GLY A 318 19.07 -16.30 41.00
N SER A 319 20.20 -16.11 40.31
CA SER A 319 20.44 -16.68 38.98
C SER A 319 20.41 -18.21 38.99
N ALA A 320 20.95 -18.85 40.02
CA ALA A 320 20.89 -20.30 40.18
C ALA A 320 19.45 -20.82 40.31
N PHE A 321 18.58 -20.12 41.04
CA PHE A 321 17.16 -20.46 41.11
C PHE A 321 16.43 -20.23 39.78
N ALA A 322 16.67 -19.09 39.11
CA ALA A 322 16.06 -18.79 37.81
C ALA A 322 16.45 -19.85 36.75
N THR A 323 17.72 -20.23 36.70
CA THR A 323 18.19 -21.28 35.79
C THR A 323 17.61 -22.64 36.12
N ARG A 324 17.46 -22.99 37.41
CA ARG A 324 16.80 -24.24 37.80
C ARG A 324 15.32 -24.23 37.37
N PHE A 325 14.63 -23.11 37.57
CA PHE A 325 13.26 -22.91 37.09
C PHE A 325 13.14 -23.13 35.58
N MET A 326 14.04 -22.58 34.76
CA MET A 326 14.02 -22.78 33.31
C MET A 326 14.07 -24.26 32.90
N ARG A 327 14.61 -25.15 33.75
CA ARG A 327 14.63 -26.61 33.49
C ARG A 327 13.51 -27.38 34.17
N THR A 328 13.06 -26.98 35.35
CA THR A 328 12.08 -27.74 36.15
C THR A 328 10.65 -27.24 35.99
N GLY A 329 10.46 -25.97 35.62
CA GLY A 329 9.17 -25.28 35.63
C GLY A 329 8.62 -25.00 37.04
N ASP A 330 9.41 -25.17 38.09
CA ASP A 330 8.96 -24.98 39.48
C ASP A 330 8.76 -23.49 39.83
N LEU A 331 7.51 -23.05 39.95
CA LEU A 331 7.18 -21.65 40.22
C LEU A 331 7.72 -21.13 41.57
N ASP A 332 8.02 -22.01 42.53
CA ASP A 332 8.64 -21.61 43.80
C ASP A 332 10.10 -21.17 43.57
N ASP A 333 10.79 -21.76 42.60
CA ASP A 333 12.17 -21.40 42.25
C ASP A 333 12.24 -20.00 41.67
N ILE A 334 11.40 -19.66 40.69
CA ILE A 334 11.42 -18.31 40.11
C ILE A 334 10.96 -17.24 41.12
N SER A 335 10.03 -17.58 42.00
CA SER A 335 9.62 -16.68 43.09
C SER A 335 10.76 -16.44 44.09
N THR A 336 11.52 -17.48 44.41
CA THR A 336 12.72 -17.39 45.25
C THR A 336 13.86 -16.62 44.56
N ALA A 337 14.02 -16.79 43.24
CA ALA A 337 14.97 -16.03 42.43
C ALA A 337 14.67 -14.52 42.50
N ILE A 338 13.40 -14.14 42.29
CA ILE A 338 12.94 -12.74 42.39
C ILE A 338 13.21 -12.17 43.78
N GLU A 339 12.98 -12.94 44.85
CA GLU A 339 13.27 -12.49 46.22
C GLU A 339 14.77 -12.18 46.42
N HIS A 340 15.65 -13.08 45.96
CA HIS A 340 17.11 -12.89 46.09
C HIS A 340 17.65 -11.77 45.19
N HIS A 341 17.19 -11.66 43.93
CA HIS A 341 17.54 -10.55 43.05
C HIS A 341 17.03 -9.21 43.60
N ARG A 342 15.83 -9.16 44.17
CA ARG A 342 15.29 -7.95 44.80
C ARG A 342 16.14 -7.52 45.99
N LYS A 343 16.48 -8.45 46.90
CA LYS A 343 17.37 -8.17 48.03
C LYS A 343 18.75 -7.70 47.58
N SER A 344 19.30 -8.28 46.51
CA SER A 344 20.57 -7.84 45.91
C SER A 344 20.50 -6.39 45.44
N VAL A 345 19.44 -6.03 44.70
CA VAL A 345 19.22 -4.65 44.21
C VAL A 345 18.99 -3.67 45.37
N GLU A 346 18.25 -4.05 46.40
CA GLU A 346 17.99 -3.22 47.58
C GLU A 346 19.25 -2.93 48.42
N LEU A 347 20.18 -3.88 48.50
CA LEU A 347 21.44 -3.74 49.23
C LEU A 347 22.55 -3.06 48.42
N THR A 348 22.36 -2.89 47.10
CA THR A 348 23.34 -2.24 46.22
C THR A 348 23.15 -0.71 46.26
N PRO A 349 24.18 0.10 46.62
CA PRO A 349 24.07 1.55 46.60
C PRO A 349 23.72 2.12 45.22
N GLU A 350 22.96 3.21 45.19
CA GLU A 350 22.63 3.91 43.94
C GLU A 350 23.90 4.46 43.27
N GLY A 351 24.14 4.10 41.99
CA GLY A 351 25.35 4.45 41.25
C GLY A 351 26.49 3.42 41.34
N HIS A 352 26.32 2.31 42.08
CA HIS A 352 27.29 1.21 42.08
C HIS A 352 27.36 0.53 40.69
N PRO A 353 28.56 0.15 40.18
CA PRO A 353 28.72 -0.48 38.86
C PRO A 353 27.89 -1.75 38.65
N ASP A 354 27.57 -2.49 39.71
CA ASP A 354 26.80 -3.74 39.63
C ASP A 354 25.28 -3.54 39.65
N MET A 355 24.80 -2.32 39.92
CA MET A 355 23.35 -2.01 39.97
C MET A 355 22.63 -2.33 38.65
N PRO A 356 23.15 -1.98 37.45
CA PRO A 356 22.54 -2.39 36.19
C PRO A 356 22.40 -3.91 36.05
N SER A 357 23.43 -4.69 36.37
CA SER A 357 23.38 -6.16 36.26
C SER A 357 22.32 -6.77 37.17
N GLY A 358 22.20 -6.28 38.41
CA GLY A 358 21.14 -6.73 39.33
C GLY A 358 19.73 -6.38 38.85
N LEU A 359 19.53 -5.18 38.29
CA LEU A 359 18.25 -4.77 37.72
C LEU A 359 17.88 -5.55 36.46
N ASP A 360 18.85 -5.92 35.60
CA ASP A 360 18.59 -6.74 34.40
C ASP A 360 18.13 -8.14 34.79
N ASN A 361 18.83 -8.77 35.75
CA ASN A 361 18.49 -10.10 36.24
C ASN A 361 17.13 -10.11 36.94
N LEU A 362 16.85 -9.12 37.79
CA LEU A 362 15.54 -8.97 38.41
C LEU A 362 14.44 -8.82 37.36
N GLY A 363 14.66 -7.99 36.34
CA GLY A 363 13.72 -7.82 35.23
C GLY A 363 13.50 -9.10 34.42
N LYS A 364 14.56 -9.89 34.18
CA LYS A 364 14.47 -11.20 33.52
C LYS A 364 13.65 -12.19 34.34
N SER A 365 13.89 -12.30 35.65
CA SER A 365 13.13 -13.24 36.48
C SER A 365 11.63 -12.90 36.55
N PHE A 366 11.28 -11.61 36.57
CA PHE A 366 9.88 -11.20 36.45
C PHE A 366 9.28 -11.59 35.09
N LEU A 367 10.00 -11.39 33.98
CA LEU A 367 9.56 -11.81 32.65
C LEU A 367 9.37 -13.33 32.57
N GLU A 368 10.31 -14.12 33.09
CA GLU A 368 10.23 -15.59 33.11
C GLU A 368 9.00 -16.08 33.90
N ARG A 369 8.67 -15.44 35.01
CA ARG A 369 7.45 -15.75 35.77
C ARG A 369 6.19 -15.32 35.03
N PHE A 370 6.20 -14.15 34.39
CA PHE A 370 5.09 -13.73 33.52
C PHE A 370 4.84 -14.73 32.39
N ASP A 371 5.88 -15.21 31.73
CA ASP A 371 5.76 -16.14 30.60
C ASP A 371 5.08 -17.47 30.98
N ASN A 372 5.14 -17.84 32.27
CA ASN A 372 4.52 -19.04 32.80
C ASN A 372 3.18 -18.81 33.50
N THR A 373 2.90 -17.60 33.99
CA THR A 373 1.70 -17.30 34.80
C THR A 373 0.70 -16.38 34.10
N GLY A 374 1.14 -15.57 33.15
CA GLY A 374 0.35 -14.51 32.51
C GLY A 374 0.10 -13.29 33.40
N ASP A 375 0.76 -13.16 34.56
CA ASP A 375 0.53 -12.06 35.50
C ASP A 375 1.08 -10.71 34.98
N LEU A 376 0.18 -9.79 34.61
CA LEU A 376 0.54 -8.49 34.05
C LEU A 376 1.31 -7.59 35.03
N ASP A 377 1.20 -7.82 36.34
CA ASP A 377 1.98 -7.09 37.33
C ASP A 377 3.46 -7.43 37.23
N ASP A 378 3.80 -8.69 36.90
CA ASP A 378 5.18 -9.12 36.66
C ASP A 378 5.76 -8.50 35.39
N LEU A 379 4.99 -8.45 34.30
CA LEU A 379 5.41 -7.79 33.08
C LEU A 379 5.66 -6.29 33.30
N SER A 380 4.78 -5.65 34.08
CA SER A 380 4.92 -4.23 34.45
C SER A 380 6.13 -4.00 35.36
N ALA A 381 6.41 -4.92 36.30
CA ALA A 381 7.59 -4.88 37.14
C ALA A 381 8.89 -5.06 36.31
N ALA A 382 8.91 -5.98 35.35
CA ALA A 382 10.04 -6.20 34.46
C ALA A 382 10.38 -4.93 33.65
N ILE A 383 9.37 -4.27 33.06
CA ILE A 383 9.52 -3.00 32.35
C ILE A 383 10.11 -1.93 33.28
N LYS A 384 9.50 -1.73 34.46
CA LYS A 384 9.94 -0.74 35.44
C LYS A 384 11.40 -0.92 35.86
N HIS A 385 11.84 -2.16 36.09
CA HIS A 385 13.22 -2.44 36.48
C HIS A 385 14.21 -2.23 35.32
N LYS A 386 13.85 -2.61 34.10
CA LYS A 386 14.68 -2.35 32.91
C LYS A 386 14.74 -0.86 32.54
N GLU A 387 13.67 -0.09 32.74
CA GLU A 387 13.69 1.38 32.57
C GLU A 387 14.61 2.06 33.59
N LYS A 388 14.54 1.61 34.86
CA LYS A 388 15.47 2.09 35.90
C LYS A 388 16.92 1.76 35.54
N LEU A 389 17.17 0.57 34.99
CA LEU A 389 18.50 0.17 34.50
C LEU A 389 19.02 1.10 33.40
N VAL A 390 18.22 1.35 32.36
CA VAL A 390 18.63 2.22 31.24
C VAL A 390 18.89 3.65 31.72
N LYS A 391 18.15 4.12 32.72
CA LYS A 391 18.36 5.44 33.33
C LYS A 391 19.65 5.56 34.15
N LEU A 392 20.07 4.47 34.80
CA LEU A 392 21.25 4.45 35.67
C LEU A 392 22.53 4.05 34.94
N ALA A 393 22.42 3.41 33.77
CA ALA A 393 23.57 3.01 32.98
C ALA A 393 24.35 4.22 32.43
N PRO A 394 25.70 4.19 32.43
CA PRO A 394 26.52 5.23 31.80
C PRO A 394 26.22 5.39 30.30
N GLU A 395 26.33 6.61 29.78
CA GLU A 395 26.24 6.86 28.33
C GLU A 395 27.35 6.09 27.59
N GLY A 396 26.95 5.28 26.59
CA GLY A 396 27.88 4.44 25.82
C GLY A 396 28.15 3.06 26.40
N HIS A 397 27.38 2.58 27.39
CA HIS A 397 27.51 1.21 27.89
C HIS A 397 27.37 0.17 26.75
N PRO A 398 28.26 -0.83 26.61
CA PRO A 398 28.25 -1.79 25.51
C PRO A 398 26.95 -2.58 25.35
N SER A 399 26.17 -2.78 26.41
CA SER A 399 24.90 -3.52 26.37
C SER A 399 23.66 -2.62 26.16
N MET A 400 23.83 -1.30 25.97
CA MET A 400 22.72 -0.34 25.93
C MET A 400 21.71 -0.65 24.82
N HIS A 401 22.18 -1.00 23.63
CA HIS A 401 21.32 -1.38 22.50
C HIS A 401 20.49 -2.63 22.79
N SER A 402 21.07 -3.64 23.45
CA SER A 402 20.37 -4.87 23.85
C SER A 402 19.27 -4.58 24.89
N TRP A 403 19.57 -3.76 25.90
CA TRP A 403 18.59 -3.37 26.92
C TRP A 403 17.42 -2.58 26.35
N LEU A 404 17.69 -1.64 25.45
CA LEU A 404 16.66 -0.88 24.74
C LEU A 404 15.80 -1.78 23.84
N ASN A 405 16.40 -2.74 23.12
CA ASN A 405 15.63 -3.69 22.30
C ASN A 405 14.71 -4.55 23.17
N ASN A 406 15.23 -5.01 24.32
CA ASN A 406 14.47 -5.80 25.27
C ASN A 406 13.31 -5.00 25.88
N LEU A 407 13.50 -3.71 26.19
CA LEU A 407 12.41 -2.82 26.59
C LEU A 407 11.36 -2.69 25.49
N GLY A 408 11.78 -2.56 24.24
CA GLY A 408 10.87 -2.57 23.08
C GLY A 408 10.04 -3.84 22.99
N ASN A 409 10.67 -5.01 23.15
CA ASN A 409 9.99 -6.29 23.11
C ASN A 409 9.03 -6.47 24.30
N LEU A 410 9.42 -6.06 25.51
CA LEU A 410 8.57 -6.11 26.71
C LEU A 410 7.33 -5.22 26.58
N THR A 411 7.50 -4.00 26.06
CA THR A 411 6.39 -3.05 25.84
C THR A 411 5.47 -3.54 24.74
N SER A 412 6.01 -4.10 23.65
CA SER A 412 5.19 -4.78 22.62
C SER A 412 4.40 -5.96 23.20
N LYS A 413 5.02 -6.77 24.08
CA LYS A 413 4.34 -7.89 24.75
C LYS A 413 3.24 -7.41 25.69
N ARG A 414 3.40 -6.25 26.34
CA ARG A 414 2.35 -5.64 27.17
C ARG A 414 1.19 -5.16 26.30
N PHE A 415 1.47 -4.57 25.14
CA PHE A 415 0.43 -4.23 24.17
C PHE A 415 -0.39 -5.46 23.74
N GLU A 416 0.24 -6.61 23.49
CA GLU A 416 -0.49 -7.82 23.07
C GLU A 416 -1.58 -8.22 24.08
N GLN A 417 -1.33 -7.97 25.37
CA GLN A 417 -2.23 -8.27 26.48
C GLN A 417 -3.25 -7.16 26.77
N THR A 418 -2.81 -5.89 26.75
CA THR A 418 -3.63 -4.73 27.17
C THR A 418 -4.35 -4.05 26.02
N ARG A 419 -3.83 -4.19 24.79
CA ARG A 419 -4.21 -3.45 23.58
C ARG A 419 -4.05 -1.94 23.68
N ASP A 420 -3.19 -1.45 24.59
CA ASP A 420 -2.87 -0.03 24.73
C ASP A 420 -1.89 0.44 23.64
N LEU A 421 -2.34 1.31 22.73
CA LEU A 421 -1.53 1.78 21.60
C LEU A 421 -0.31 2.62 22.02
N ASP A 422 -0.30 3.18 23.23
CA ASP A 422 0.84 3.93 23.75
C ASP A 422 2.05 2.99 24.00
N ASP A 423 1.79 1.72 24.33
CA ASP A 423 2.83 0.71 24.51
C ASP A 423 3.55 0.39 23.19
N LEU A 424 2.81 0.29 22.06
CA LEU A 424 3.44 0.10 20.74
C LEU A 424 4.27 1.31 20.32
N SER A 425 3.79 2.52 20.61
CA SER A 425 4.54 3.74 20.30
C SER A 425 5.84 3.79 21.10
N THR A 426 5.76 3.44 22.38
CA THR A 426 6.93 3.32 23.27
C THR A 426 7.90 2.22 22.82
N ALA A 427 7.38 1.07 22.37
CA ALA A 427 8.20 -0.03 21.84
C ALA A 427 9.03 0.41 20.63
N ILE A 428 8.37 1.08 19.68
CA ILE A 428 9.00 1.63 18.48
C ILE A 428 10.06 2.67 18.85
N GLU A 429 9.81 3.55 19.82
CA GLU A 429 10.80 4.53 20.27
C GLU A 429 12.06 3.86 20.85
N TYR A 430 11.91 2.84 21.68
CA TYR A 430 13.05 2.10 22.23
C TYR A 430 13.84 1.36 21.14
N GLN A 431 13.16 0.66 20.23
CA GLN A 431 13.81 -0.07 19.13
C GLN A 431 14.46 0.87 18.10
N GLN A 432 13.89 2.05 17.84
CA GLN A 432 14.53 3.08 17.02
C GLN A 432 15.82 3.60 17.66
N LYS A 433 15.82 3.82 18.98
CA LYS A 433 17.04 4.18 19.71
C LYS A 433 18.08 3.07 19.65
N THR A 434 17.68 1.80 19.79
CA THR A 434 18.56 0.64 19.59
C THR A 434 19.23 0.69 18.23
N VAL A 435 18.45 0.71 17.14
CA VAL A 435 18.98 0.68 15.76
C VAL A 435 19.91 1.88 15.51
N LYS A 436 19.58 3.06 16.03
CA LYS A 436 20.42 4.26 15.90
C LYS A 436 21.76 4.16 16.63
N LEU A 437 21.81 3.48 17.78
CA LEU A 437 23.02 3.29 18.58
C LEU A 437 23.89 2.12 18.11
N THR A 438 23.38 1.31 17.18
CA THR A 438 24.02 0.08 16.73
C THR A 438 24.86 0.33 15.47
N PRO A 439 26.17 -0.02 15.46
CA PRO A 439 26.99 0.04 14.25
C PRO A 439 26.49 -0.91 13.15
N GLU A 440 26.67 -0.55 11.87
CA GLU A 440 26.16 -1.35 10.73
C GLU A 440 26.71 -2.78 10.65
N GLY A 441 27.91 -3.04 11.19
CA GLY A 441 28.53 -4.37 11.23
C GLY A 441 28.14 -5.23 12.44
N HIS A 442 27.26 -4.76 13.32
CA HIS A 442 26.91 -5.50 14.53
C HIS A 442 26.08 -6.76 14.20
N PRO A 443 26.43 -7.95 14.74
CA PRO A 443 25.79 -9.22 14.37
C PRO A 443 24.29 -9.27 14.65
N ASP A 444 23.82 -8.60 15.71
CA ASP A 444 22.40 -8.55 16.08
C ASP A 444 21.58 -7.47 15.37
N LEU A 445 22.21 -6.59 14.57
CA LEU A 445 21.49 -5.49 13.89
C LEU A 445 20.34 -6.00 13.01
N PRO A 446 20.51 -7.08 12.19
CA PRO A 446 19.40 -7.64 11.42
C PRO A 446 18.21 -8.05 12.30
N SER A 447 18.46 -8.68 13.45
CA SER A 447 17.42 -9.10 14.39
C SER A 447 16.67 -7.90 14.99
N TRP A 448 17.37 -6.81 15.34
CA TRP A 448 16.75 -5.60 15.88
C TRP A 448 15.95 -4.82 14.84
N LEU A 449 16.42 -4.82 13.58
CA LEU A 449 15.66 -4.28 12.45
C LEU A 449 14.37 -5.06 12.20
N ASP A 450 14.41 -6.40 12.29
CA ASP A 450 13.21 -7.22 12.16
C ASP A 450 12.21 -6.98 13.29
N ASN A 451 12.67 -6.88 14.55
CA ASN A 451 11.81 -6.53 15.69
C ASN A 451 11.14 -5.16 15.51
N LEU A 452 11.91 -4.15 15.06
CA LEU A 452 11.37 -2.84 14.77
C LEU A 452 10.31 -2.90 13.64
N GLY A 453 10.57 -3.69 12.61
CA GLY A 453 9.62 -3.94 11.53
C GLY A 453 8.32 -4.56 12.04
N ASN A 454 8.40 -5.55 12.93
CA ASN A 454 7.24 -6.20 13.53
C ASN A 454 6.39 -5.22 14.35
N SER A 455 7.01 -4.35 15.18
CA SER A 455 6.29 -3.34 15.96
C SER A 455 5.56 -2.33 15.07
N PHE A 456 6.19 -1.89 13.97
CA PHE A 456 5.54 -1.05 12.98
C PHE A 456 4.37 -1.77 12.30
N LEU A 457 4.55 -3.02 11.89
CA LEU A 457 3.50 -3.82 11.26
C LEU A 457 2.31 -4.03 12.21
N GLU A 458 2.55 -4.23 13.51
CA GLU A 458 1.47 -4.36 14.49
C GLU A 458 0.73 -3.03 14.70
N ARG A 459 1.44 -1.91 14.79
CA ARG A 459 0.78 -0.59 14.85
C ARG A 459 -0.03 -0.29 13.59
N PHE A 460 0.45 -0.71 12.42
CA PHE A 460 -0.32 -0.66 11.19
C PHE A 460 -1.63 -1.44 11.28
N ARG A 461 -1.61 -2.68 11.79
CA ARG A 461 -2.83 -3.50 11.93
C ARG A 461 -3.91 -2.83 12.78
N GLN A 462 -3.51 -2.06 13.79
CA GLN A 462 -4.46 -1.37 14.68
C GLN A 462 -4.95 -0.02 14.11
N THR A 463 -4.10 0.69 13.38
CA THR A 463 -4.37 2.08 12.97
C THR A 463 -4.73 2.23 11.49
N GLY A 464 -4.38 1.24 10.67
CA GLY A 464 -4.42 1.32 9.20
C GLY A 464 -3.42 2.33 8.62
N ASN A 465 -2.45 2.82 9.42
CA ASN A 465 -1.51 3.84 8.98
C ASN A 465 -0.47 3.26 8.03
N LEU A 466 -0.62 3.50 6.73
CA LEU A 466 0.31 3.02 5.71
C LEU A 466 1.78 3.43 5.96
N GLY A 467 2.05 4.46 6.75
CA GLY A 467 3.42 4.85 7.14
C GLY A 467 4.14 3.80 7.94
N ASP A 468 3.37 3.10 8.77
CA ASP A 468 3.89 2.05 9.61
C ASP A 468 4.18 0.80 8.77
N VAL A 469 3.33 0.40 7.81
CA VAL A 469 3.65 -0.75 6.94
C VAL A 469 4.81 -0.46 5.99
N THR A 470 4.93 0.76 5.43
CA THR A 470 6.10 1.15 4.62
C THR A 470 7.38 1.14 5.45
N ALA A 471 7.33 1.62 6.71
CA ALA A 471 8.46 1.53 7.62
C ALA A 471 8.80 0.08 7.98
N ALA A 472 7.80 -0.78 8.19
CA ALA A 472 8.00 -2.20 8.43
C ALA A 472 8.71 -2.87 7.26
N ILE A 473 8.23 -2.68 6.02
CA ILE A 473 8.87 -3.20 4.80
C ILE A 473 10.33 -2.74 4.72
N LYS A 474 10.59 -1.45 4.94
CA LYS A 474 11.96 -0.89 4.91
C LYS A 474 12.89 -1.60 5.91
N HIS A 475 12.44 -1.81 7.15
CA HIS A 475 13.27 -2.40 8.20
C HIS A 475 13.45 -3.92 8.00
N HIS A 476 12.39 -4.66 7.61
CA HIS A 476 12.50 -6.07 7.26
C HIS A 476 13.40 -6.29 6.03
N GLN A 477 13.26 -5.46 5.00
CA GLN A 477 14.10 -5.52 3.79
C GLN A 477 15.58 -5.32 4.15
N LYS A 478 15.89 -4.32 4.98
CA LYS A 478 17.26 -4.07 5.42
C LYS A 478 17.83 -5.22 6.25
N SER A 479 17.00 -5.86 7.09
CA SER A 479 17.38 -7.06 7.84
C SER A 479 17.77 -8.21 6.90
N VAL A 480 16.94 -8.48 5.89
CA VAL A 480 17.18 -9.52 4.87
C VAL A 480 18.45 -9.21 4.04
N GLU A 481 18.70 -7.95 3.68
CA GLU A 481 19.87 -7.54 2.89
C GLU A 481 21.21 -7.68 3.65
N LEU A 482 21.19 -7.46 4.98
CA LEU A 482 22.37 -7.57 5.82
C LEU A 482 22.71 -9.03 6.20
N THR A 483 21.89 -9.99 5.80
CA THR A 483 21.95 -11.38 6.27
C THR A 483 22.33 -12.35 5.16
N SER A 484 23.22 -13.29 5.46
CA SER A 484 23.53 -14.42 4.56
C SER A 484 22.32 -15.35 4.40
N GLU A 485 22.11 -15.89 3.20
CA GLU A 485 21.00 -16.83 2.93
C GLU A 485 21.03 -18.11 3.77
N ARG A 486 22.21 -18.48 4.32
CA ARG A 486 22.37 -19.66 5.20
C ARG A 486 22.05 -19.38 6.67
N HIS A 487 21.66 -18.15 7.01
CA HIS A 487 21.37 -17.79 8.39
C HIS A 487 20.08 -18.48 8.88
N PRO A 488 20.05 -19.07 10.09
CA PRO A 488 18.89 -19.82 10.60
C PRO A 488 17.57 -19.02 10.63
N ASN A 489 17.64 -17.71 10.87
CA ASN A 489 16.45 -16.84 10.93
C ASN A 489 16.02 -16.28 9.58
N MET A 490 16.78 -16.52 8.50
CA MET A 490 16.48 -15.99 7.16
C MET A 490 15.06 -16.36 6.68
N PRO A 491 14.55 -17.61 6.87
CA PRO A 491 13.18 -17.92 6.48
C PRO A 491 12.14 -17.08 7.24
N SER A 492 12.30 -16.92 8.55
CA SER A 492 11.39 -16.12 9.37
C SER A 492 11.35 -14.64 8.92
N TRP A 493 12.51 -14.04 8.64
CA TRP A 493 12.60 -12.65 8.17
C TRP A 493 12.00 -12.45 6.77
N LEU A 494 12.19 -13.42 5.87
CA LEU A 494 11.51 -13.42 4.56
C LEU A 494 9.99 -13.56 4.70
N ASN A 495 9.50 -14.38 5.63
CA ASN A 495 8.07 -14.49 5.91
C ASN A 495 7.50 -13.18 6.50
N ASN A 496 8.23 -12.51 7.39
CA ASN A 496 7.80 -11.22 7.96
C ASN A 496 7.75 -10.13 6.89
N LEU A 497 8.76 -10.07 6.02
CA LEU A 497 8.78 -9.17 4.86
C LEU A 497 7.61 -9.45 3.91
N GLY A 498 7.37 -10.71 3.57
CA GLY A 498 6.22 -11.11 2.76
C GLY A 498 4.88 -10.74 3.40
N THR A 499 4.78 -10.82 4.73
CA THR A 499 3.61 -10.40 5.49
C THR A 499 3.39 -8.89 5.41
N ALA A 500 4.46 -8.10 5.51
CA ALA A 500 4.35 -6.65 5.40
C ALA A 500 3.87 -6.21 4.00
N PHE A 501 4.42 -6.82 2.93
CA PHE A 501 3.92 -6.59 1.56
C PHE A 501 2.46 -7.02 1.38
N PHE A 502 2.10 -8.22 1.84
CA PHE A 502 0.71 -8.71 1.77
C PHE A 502 -0.27 -7.79 2.50
N LYS A 503 0.13 -7.28 3.67
CA LYS A 503 -0.69 -6.34 4.47
C LYS A 503 -0.82 -4.97 3.83
N ARG A 504 0.19 -4.51 3.09
CA ARG A 504 0.08 -3.30 2.28
C ARG A 504 -0.85 -3.52 1.08
N PHE A 505 -0.71 -4.63 0.38
CA PHE A 505 -1.60 -5.04 -0.71
C PHE A 505 -3.07 -5.06 -0.29
N GLU A 506 -3.42 -5.62 0.88
CA GLU A 506 -4.81 -5.63 1.37
C GLU A 506 -5.43 -4.23 1.49
N GLN A 507 -4.62 -3.17 1.60
CA GLN A 507 -5.10 -1.78 1.65
C GLN A 507 -4.99 -1.04 0.32
N THR A 508 -3.96 -1.34 -0.48
CA THR A 508 -3.66 -0.59 -1.72
C THR A 508 -4.21 -1.25 -2.97
N GLY A 509 -4.40 -2.57 -2.97
CA GLY A 509 -4.69 -3.37 -4.16
C GLY A 509 -3.51 -3.45 -5.15
N ASP A 510 -2.30 -3.07 -4.74
CA ASP A 510 -1.14 -3.00 -5.63
C ASP A 510 -0.69 -4.41 -6.09
N PRO A 511 -0.79 -4.75 -7.40
CA PRO A 511 -0.43 -6.07 -7.90
C PRO A 511 1.06 -6.43 -7.69
N ASP A 512 1.94 -5.45 -7.50
CA ASP A 512 3.37 -5.69 -7.28
C ASP A 512 3.67 -6.05 -5.82
N ASP A 513 2.89 -5.53 -4.88
CA ASP A 513 2.97 -5.93 -3.48
C ASP A 513 2.61 -7.40 -3.29
N ILE A 514 1.55 -7.87 -3.97
CA ILE A 514 1.19 -9.28 -3.89
C ILE A 514 2.20 -10.17 -4.61
N ALA A 515 2.82 -9.69 -5.71
CA ALA A 515 3.91 -10.41 -6.38
C ALA A 515 5.16 -10.52 -5.49
N ALA A 516 5.55 -9.42 -4.83
CA ALA A 516 6.65 -9.39 -3.88
C ALA A 516 6.39 -10.29 -2.67
N ALA A 517 5.18 -10.23 -2.10
CA ALA A 517 4.77 -11.10 -1.00
C ALA A 517 4.93 -12.58 -1.36
N ILE A 518 4.39 -13.00 -2.52
CA ILE A 518 4.51 -14.39 -3.01
C ILE A 518 5.98 -14.79 -3.18
N ALA A 519 6.82 -13.93 -3.79
CA ALA A 519 8.24 -14.23 -4.00
C ALA A 519 8.99 -14.44 -2.67
N HIS A 520 8.75 -13.59 -1.68
CA HIS A 520 9.38 -13.72 -0.35
C HIS A 520 8.87 -14.94 0.42
N TYR A 521 7.57 -15.23 0.38
CA TYR A 521 7.01 -16.44 0.99
C TYR A 521 7.54 -17.72 0.32
N GLN A 522 7.63 -17.76 -1.02
CA GLN A 522 8.22 -18.89 -1.74
C GLN A 522 9.67 -19.13 -1.31
N LYS A 523 10.47 -18.07 -1.24
CA LYS A 523 11.87 -18.17 -0.78
C LYS A 523 11.96 -18.63 0.68
N SER A 524 11.08 -18.15 1.56
CA SER A 524 10.98 -18.61 2.96
C SER A 524 10.69 -20.11 3.05
N VAL A 525 9.70 -20.60 2.29
CA VAL A 525 9.31 -22.01 2.29
C VAL A 525 10.44 -22.89 1.78
N VAL A 526 11.13 -22.50 0.70
CA VAL A 526 12.26 -23.26 0.13
C VAL A 526 13.45 -23.36 1.09
N LEU A 527 13.70 -22.31 1.89
CA LEU A 527 14.81 -22.30 2.85
C LEU A 527 14.47 -22.96 4.19
N THR A 528 13.19 -23.29 4.44
CA THR A 528 12.76 -23.90 5.69
C THR A 528 12.90 -25.42 5.61
N PRO A 529 13.64 -26.08 6.55
CA PRO A 529 13.77 -27.54 6.55
C PRO A 529 12.43 -28.27 6.73
N GLU A 530 12.33 -29.47 6.16
CA GLU A 530 11.19 -30.36 6.39
C GLU A 530 11.05 -30.67 7.89
N GLY A 531 9.81 -30.59 8.40
CA GLY A 531 9.50 -30.80 9.82
C GLY A 531 9.68 -29.58 10.73
N HIS A 532 10.12 -28.43 10.20
CA HIS A 532 10.22 -27.21 11.00
C HIS A 532 8.83 -26.69 11.43
N PRO A 533 8.62 -26.28 12.69
CA PRO A 533 7.30 -25.94 13.23
C PRO A 533 6.60 -24.79 12.48
N ASN A 534 7.35 -23.84 11.95
CA ASN A 534 6.81 -22.68 11.24
C ASN A 534 6.44 -22.96 9.77
N LEU A 535 6.81 -24.12 9.21
CA LEU A 535 6.60 -24.42 7.79
C LEU A 535 5.11 -24.39 7.41
N SER A 536 4.24 -24.92 8.28
CA SER A 536 2.78 -24.88 8.07
C SER A 536 2.27 -23.43 7.94
N ALA A 537 2.60 -22.56 8.89
CA ALA A 537 2.17 -21.17 8.86
C ALA A 537 2.65 -20.42 7.61
N GLN A 538 3.89 -20.66 7.18
CA GLN A 538 4.45 -20.06 5.96
C GLN A 538 3.72 -20.53 4.70
N LEU A 539 3.40 -21.83 4.59
CA LEU A 539 2.62 -22.38 3.48
C LEU A 539 1.19 -21.82 3.44
N ASN A 540 0.55 -21.66 4.59
CA ASN A 540 -0.77 -21.00 4.66
C ASN A 540 -0.70 -19.54 4.20
N ASN A 541 0.34 -18.80 4.56
CA ASN A 541 0.53 -17.42 4.12
C ASN A 541 0.75 -17.33 2.61
N LEU A 542 1.56 -18.25 2.06
CA LEU A 542 1.78 -18.38 0.63
C LEU A 542 0.47 -18.69 -0.12
N GLY A 543 -0.28 -19.68 0.35
CA GLY A 543 -1.57 -20.04 -0.26
C GLY A 543 -2.60 -18.92 -0.17
N SER A 544 -2.65 -18.19 0.95
CA SER A 544 -3.51 -17.00 1.10
C SER A 544 -3.12 -15.88 0.13
N SER A 545 -1.83 -15.74 -0.18
CA SER A 545 -1.34 -14.74 -1.14
C SER A 545 -1.71 -15.10 -2.58
N PHE A 546 -1.65 -16.38 -2.96
CA PHE A 546 -2.15 -16.84 -4.25
C PHE A 546 -3.67 -16.67 -4.38
N PHE A 547 -4.43 -16.93 -3.31
CA PHE A 547 -5.86 -16.67 -3.28
C PHE A 547 -6.16 -15.18 -3.52
N ALA A 548 -5.48 -14.29 -2.80
CA ALA A 548 -5.71 -12.86 -2.94
C ALA A 548 -5.29 -12.32 -4.33
N ARG A 549 -4.23 -12.87 -4.94
CA ARG A 549 -3.85 -12.57 -6.32
C ARG A 549 -4.91 -13.01 -7.34
N PHE A 550 -5.59 -14.13 -7.09
CA PHE A 550 -6.71 -14.56 -7.94
C PHE A 550 -7.87 -13.56 -7.89
N ASP A 551 -8.20 -13.02 -6.72
CA ASP A 551 -9.31 -12.08 -6.59
C ASP A 551 -9.10 -10.81 -7.43
N GLU A 552 -7.85 -10.37 -7.62
CA GLU A 552 -7.51 -9.19 -8.43
C GLU A 552 -7.34 -9.48 -9.93
N ILE A 553 -6.49 -10.46 -10.27
CA ILE A 553 -6.05 -10.68 -11.67
C ILE A 553 -6.79 -11.87 -12.31
N GLY A 554 -7.44 -12.70 -11.51
CA GLY A 554 -8.05 -13.95 -11.93
C GLY A 554 -7.02 -15.06 -12.18
N GLY A 555 -7.44 -16.06 -12.95
CA GLY A 555 -6.60 -17.19 -13.36
C GLY A 555 -6.69 -18.40 -12.45
N LEU A 556 -7.27 -19.49 -12.96
CA LEU A 556 -7.46 -20.73 -12.22
C LEU A 556 -6.16 -21.34 -11.65
N SER A 557 -5.00 -21.06 -12.26
CA SER A 557 -3.70 -21.51 -11.75
C SER A 557 -3.37 -20.95 -10.36
N ASN A 558 -3.78 -19.71 -10.07
CA ASN A 558 -3.58 -19.09 -8.76
C ASN A 558 -4.41 -19.81 -7.68
N LEU A 559 -5.67 -20.14 -7.98
CA LEU A 559 -6.51 -20.92 -7.04
C LEU A 559 -5.97 -22.33 -6.83
N SER A 560 -5.48 -23.00 -7.88
CA SER A 560 -4.86 -24.31 -7.75
C SER A 560 -3.61 -24.27 -6.85
N ALA A 561 -2.74 -23.27 -7.04
CA ALA A 561 -1.57 -23.08 -6.17
C ALA A 561 -1.96 -22.74 -4.72
N ALA A 562 -3.01 -21.93 -4.53
CA ALA A 562 -3.54 -21.61 -3.19
C ALA A 562 -3.97 -22.88 -2.45
N ILE A 563 -4.76 -23.74 -3.12
CA ILE A 563 -5.26 -25.00 -2.57
C ILE A 563 -4.11 -25.96 -2.28
N GLU A 564 -3.14 -26.11 -3.19
CA GLU A 564 -1.99 -27.00 -3.01
C GLU A 564 -1.19 -26.64 -1.75
N HIS A 565 -0.83 -25.37 -1.59
CA HIS A 565 -0.07 -24.91 -0.43
C HIS A 565 -0.88 -24.96 0.88
N GLN A 566 -2.17 -24.64 0.85
CA GLN A 566 -3.04 -24.73 2.03
C GLN A 566 -3.32 -26.18 2.44
N GLN A 567 -3.42 -27.11 1.49
CA GLN A 567 -3.52 -28.55 1.79
C GLN A 567 -2.26 -29.04 2.49
N GLU A 568 -1.08 -28.68 1.97
CA GLU A 568 0.18 -29.05 2.62
C GLU A 568 0.30 -28.44 4.01
N SER A 569 -0.08 -27.17 4.15
CA SER A 569 -0.13 -26.51 5.47
C SER A 569 -0.96 -27.31 6.47
N VAL A 570 -2.20 -27.67 6.11
CA VAL A 570 -3.11 -28.44 6.99
C VAL A 570 -2.55 -29.84 7.31
N ARG A 571 -1.83 -30.48 6.38
CA ARG A 571 -1.18 -31.78 6.63
C ARG A 571 -0.08 -31.71 7.69
N LEU A 572 0.63 -30.58 7.78
CA LEU A 572 1.76 -30.39 8.69
C LEU A 572 1.35 -29.90 10.09
N VAL A 573 0.11 -29.44 10.28
CA VAL A 573 -0.36 -28.96 11.59
C VAL A 573 -0.67 -30.14 12.53
N PRO A 574 -0.08 -30.18 13.75
CA PRO A 574 -0.42 -31.20 14.75
C PRO A 574 -1.90 -31.17 15.16
N GLU A 575 -2.46 -32.33 15.50
CA GLU A 575 -3.83 -32.41 16.02
C GLU A 575 -3.99 -31.55 17.29
N GLY A 576 -5.05 -30.73 17.34
CA GLY A 576 -5.35 -29.85 18.47
C GLY A 576 -4.62 -28.49 18.47
N HIS A 577 -3.78 -28.20 17.47
CA HIS A 577 -3.10 -26.91 17.36
C HIS A 577 -4.09 -25.75 17.14
N SER A 578 -3.86 -24.61 17.81
CA SER A 578 -4.77 -23.45 17.82
C SER A 578 -4.99 -22.80 16.43
N ASP A 579 -4.01 -22.92 15.53
CA ASP A 579 -4.12 -22.42 14.14
C ASP A 579 -4.94 -23.31 13.19
N MET A 580 -5.20 -24.58 13.55
CA MET A 580 -5.87 -25.54 12.68
C MET A 580 -7.22 -25.01 12.13
N PRO A 581 -8.12 -24.42 12.95
CA PRO A 581 -9.38 -23.87 12.43
C PRO A 581 -9.19 -22.78 11.37
N ARG A 582 -8.20 -21.90 11.53
CA ARG A 582 -7.93 -20.82 10.58
C ARG A 582 -7.46 -21.36 9.24
N GLN A 583 -6.51 -22.29 9.26
CA GLN A 583 -5.97 -22.88 8.03
C GLN A 583 -7.04 -23.69 7.27
N LEU A 584 -7.86 -24.46 8.00
CA LEU A 584 -8.99 -25.18 7.42
C LEU A 584 -10.01 -24.22 6.78
N SER A 585 -10.29 -23.07 7.42
CA SER A 585 -11.21 -22.10 6.80
C SER A 585 -10.63 -21.43 5.57
N ASN A 586 -9.34 -21.13 5.54
CA ASN A 586 -8.69 -20.58 4.36
C ASN A 586 -8.75 -21.57 3.19
N LEU A 587 -8.47 -22.85 3.46
CA LEU A 587 -8.58 -23.92 2.48
C LEU A 587 -10.02 -24.07 1.95
N GLY A 588 -11.01 -24.04 2.85
CA GLY A 588 -12.42 -24.09 2.48
C GLY A 588 -12.86 -22.92 1.58
N ASN A 589 -12.35 -21.71 1.83
CA ASN A 589 -12.59 -20.54 0.98
C ASN A 589 -12.00 -20.71 -0.43
N SER A 590 -10.76 -21.22 -0.53
CA SER A 590 -10.12 -21.48 -1.82
C SER A 590 -10.88 -22.51 -2.66
N PHE A 591 -11.35 -23.60 -2.04
CA PHE A 591 -12.22 -24.58 -2.69
C PHE A 591 -13.56 -23.98 -3.13
N LEU A 592 -14.21 -23.20 -2.25
CA LEU A 592 -15.49 -22.55 -2.58
C LEU A 592 -15.35 -21.59 -3.76
N MET A 593 -14.24 -20.85 -3.82
CA MET A 593 -13.96 -19.94 -4.93
C MET A 593 -13.69 -20.70 -6.23
N ARG A 594 -12.90 -21.79 -6.19
CA ARG A 594 -12.65 -22.64 -7.36
C ARG A 594 -13.94 -23.27 -7.89
N PHE A 595 -14.81 -23.78 -7.01
CA PHE A 595 -16.16 -24.21 -7.38
C PHE A 595 -16.94 -23.10 -8.12
N GLY A 596 -16.87 -21.85 -7.63
CA GLY A 596 -17.55 -20.73 -8.29
C GLY A 596 -17.13 -20.50 -9.75
N GLN A 597 -15.90 -20.89 -10.10
CA GLN A 597 -15.35 -20.77 -11.47
C GLN A 597 -15.54 -22.03 -12.32
N THR A 598 -15.45 -23.22 -11.71
CA THR A 598 -15.46 -24.51 -12.44
C THR A 598 -16.83 -25.19 -12.45
N GLY A 599 -17.67 -24.92 -11.45
CA GLY A 599 -18.90 -25.66 -11.18
C GLY A 599 -18.69 -27.06 -10.60
N ASP A 600 -17.46 -27.44 -10.20
CA ASP A 600 -17.16 -28.78 -9.69
C ASP A 600 -17.72 -29.01 -8.28
N LEU A 601 -18.73 -29.87 -8.16
CA LEU A 601 -19.39 -30.19 -6.90
C LEU A 601 -18.47 -30.89 -5.88
N THR A 602 -17.35 -31.48 -6.32
CA THR A 602 -16.36 -32.06 -5.40
C THR A 602 -15.64 -30.96 -4.60
N ASP A 603 -15.30 -29.84 -5.25
CA ASP A 603 -14.73 -28.66 -4.58
C ASP A 603 -15.72 -28.07 -3.56
N LEU A 604 -17.00 -28.01 -3.90
CA LEU A 604 -18.03 -27.53 -2.98
C LEU A 604 -18.18 -28.44 -1.76
N SER A 605 -18.08 -29.76 -1.96
CA SER A 605 -18.13 -30.73 -0.87
C SER A 605 -16.91 -30.61 0.04
N ALA A 606 -15.71 -30.46 -0.53
CA ALA A 606 -14.47 -30.22 0.22
C ALA A 606 -14.52 -28.90 1.00
N ALA A 607 -15.07 -27.83 0.40
CA ALA A 607 -15.26 -26.55 1.08
C ALA A 607 -16.12 -26.68 2.34
N ILE A 608 -17.25 -27.40 2.25
CA ILE A 608 -18.13 -27.65 3.39
C ILE A 608 -17.42 -28.47 4.45
N GLU A 609 -16.72 -29.55 4.07
CA GLU A 609 -15.99 -30.41 5.01
C GLU A 609 -14.95 -29.60 5.82
N HIS A 610 -14.13 -28.80 5.14
CA HIS A 610 -13.10 -28.00 5.82
C HIS A 610 -13.69 -26.87 6.68
N HIS A 611 -14.73 -26.18 6.22
CA HIS A 611 -15.43 -25.17 7.02
C HIS A 611 -16.13 -25.78 8.25
N GLN A 612 -16.74 -26.95 8.11
CA GLN A 612 -17.39 -27.66 9.20
C GLN A 612 -16.37 -28.07 10.26
N LYS A 613 -15.24 -28.67 9.85
CA LYS A 613 -14.15 -29.06 10.75
C LYS A 613 -13.53 -27.85 11.46
N SER A 614 -13.41 -26.71 10.78
CA SER A 614 -12.97 -25.45 11.38
C SER A 614 -13.89 -25.01 12.53
N VAL A 615 -15.22 -25.03 12.32
CA VAL A 615 -16.21 -24.67 13.34
C VAL A 615 -16.21 -25.65 14.51
N GLU A 616 -16.07 -26.95 14.25
CA GLU A 616 -16.06 -28.00 15.28
C GLU A 616 -14.84 -27.93 16.20
N LEU A 617 -13.67 -27.60 15.65
CA LEU A 617 -12.43 -27.48 16.41
C LEU A 617 -12.31 -26.14 17.16
N THR A 618 -13.19 -25.17 16.90
CA THR A 618 -13.12 -23.84 17.50
C THR A 618 -13.87 -23.76 18.83
N PRO A 619 -13.26 -23.30 19.94
CA PRO A 619 -13.95 -23.06 21.20
C PRO A 619 -15.10 -22.04 21.07
N LYS A 620 -16.17 -22.19 21.87
CA LYS A 620 -17.39 -21.37 21.74
C LYS A 620 -17.18 -19.86 21.85
N GLU A 621 -16.20 -19.42 22.65
CA GLU A 621 -15.90 -18.01 22.92
C GLU A 621 -14.78 -17.45 22.03
N HIS A 622 -14.28 -18.23 21.06
CA HIS A 622 -13.16 -17.82 20.23
C HIS A 622 -13.55 -16.63 19.31
N PRO A 623 -12.74 -15.55 19.24
CA PRO A 623 -13.04 -14.35 18.43
C PRO A 623 -13.26 -14.62 16.93
N GLY A 624 -12.64 -15.66 16.39
CA GLY A 624 -12.80 -16.09 14.99
C GLY A 624 -14.09 -16.87 14.67
N MET A 625 -14.80 -17.37 15.68
CA MET A 625 -16.02 -18.20 15.51
C MET A 625 -17.07 -17.54 14.59
N PRO A 626 -17.38 -16.23 14.69
CA PRO A 626 -18.32 -15.58 13.78
C PRO A 626 -17.90 -15.67 12.30
N SER A 627 -16.61 -15.56 12.00
CA SER A 627 -16.10 -15.64 10.63
C SER A 627 -16.19 -17.06 10.07
N TRP A 628 -15.82 -18.08 10.86
CA TRP A 628 -15.93 -19.49 10.47
C TRP A 628 -17.38 -19.89 10.19
N LEU A 629 -18.32 -19.47 11.04
CA LEU A 629 -19.75 -19.70 10.84
C LEU A 629 -20.28 -19.00 9.57
N ASN A 630 -19.81 -17.79 9.28
CA ASN A 630 -20.20 -17.08 8.06
C ASN A 630 -19.70 -17.82 6.80
N ASN A 631 -18.46 -18.31 6.80
CA ASN A 631 -17.87 -19.04 5.67
C ASN A 631 -18.58 -20.38 5.45
N LEU A 632 -18.89 -21.11 6.54
CA LEU A 632 -19.70 -22.32 6.46
C LEU A 632 -21.11 -22.05 5.90
N GLY A 633 -21.76 -20.97 6.36
CA GLY A 633 -23.03 -20.51 5.82
C GLY A 633 -22.97 -20.21 4.32
N ASN A 634 -21.89 -19.58 3.84
CA ASN A 634 -21.66 -19.35 2.41
C ASN A 634 -21.60 -20.67 1.62
N SER A 635 -20.87 -21.67 2.11
CA SER A 635 -20.75 -22.97 1.44
C SER A 635 -22.09 -23.70 1.34
N PHE A 636 -22.88 -23.74 2.43
CA PHE A 636 -24.22 -24.33 2.39
C PHE A 636 -25.18 -23.55 1.48
N LEU A 637 -25.14 -22.21 1.50
CA LEU A 637 -25.94 -21.40 0.58
C LEU A 637 -25.58 -21.70 -0.89
N LYS A 638 -24.28 -21.86 -1.19
CA LYS A 638 -23.83 -22.25 -2.54
C LYS A 638 -24.29 -23.65 -2.93
N ARG A 639 -24.30 -24.63 -2.02
CA ARG A 639 -24.84 -25.96 -2.31
C ARG A 639 -26.33 -25.93 -2.57
N PHE A 640 -27.09 -25.20 -1.75
CA PHE A 640 -28.51 -24.94 -2.00
C PHE A 640 -28.78 -24.31 -3.37
N GLU A 641 -27.95 -23.36 -3.82
CA GLU A 641 -28.09 -22.75 -5.15
C GLU A 641 -27.98 -23.79 -6.29
N GLN A 642 -27.25 -24.88 -6.09
CA GLN A 642 -27.09 -25.96 -7.08
C GLN A 642 -28.12 -27.08 -6.93
N THR A 643 -28.40 -27.50 -5.70
CA THR A 643 -29.21 -28.70 -5.41
C THR A 643 -30.69 -28.37 -5.19
N GLY A 644 -30.99 -27.16 -4.71
CA GLY A 644 -32.32 -26.79 -4.21
C GLY A 644 -32.70 -27.46 -2.88
N ASP A 645 -31.75 -28.09 -2.18
CA ASP A 645 -32.01 -28.82 -0.94
C ASP A 645 -32.40 -27.88 0.22
N LEU A 646 -33.59 -28.07 0.77
CA LEU A 646 -34.09 -27.23 1.84
C LEU A 646 -33.33 -27.39 3.17
N ASP A 647 -32.66 -28.52 3.38
CA ASP A 647 -31.86 -28.73 4.59
C ASP A 647 -30.60 -27.85 4.58
N ASP A 648 -30.01 -27.64 3.40
CA ASP A 648 -28.84 -26.75 3.22
C ASP A 648 -29.17 -25.30 3.55
N ILE A 649 -30.32 -24.80 3.13
CA ILE A 649 -30.70 -23.42 3.44
C ILE A 649 -31.08 -23.25 4.92
N VAL A 650 -31.60 -24.28 5.57
CA VAL A 650 -31.84 -24.27 7.02
C VAL A 650 -30.50 -24.21 7.76
N ALA A 651 -29.55 -25.08 7.42
CA ALA A 651 -28.20 -25.06 7.99
C ALA A 651 -27.51 -23.71 7.78
N ALA A 652 -27.52 -23.17 6.56
CA ALA A 652 -26.96 -21.85 6.27
C ALA A 652 -27.62 -20.73 7.10
N THR A 653 -28.95 -20.79 7.30
CA THR A 653 -29.69 -19.83 8.13
C THR A 653 -29.19 -19.86 9.58
N GLU A 654 -29.05 -21.05 10.16
CA GLU A 654 -28.58 -21.21 11.55
C GLU A 654 -27.17 -20.64 11.74
N HIS A 655 -26.26 -20.95 10.81
CA HIS A 655 -24.88 -20.47 10.86
C HIS A 655 -24.77 -18.95 10.71
N TYR A 656 -25.45 -18.34 9.73
CA TYR A 656 -25.44 -16.88 9.58
C TYR A 656 -26.06 -16.16 10.77
N GLN A 657 -27.20 -16.64 11.28
CA GLN A 657 -27.82 -16.02 12.45
C GLN A 657 -26.91 -16.11 13.68
N LYS A 658 -26.24 -17.25 13.89
CA LYS A 658 -25.27 -17.40 14.98
C LYS A 658 -24.06 -16.48 14.78
N SER A 659 -23.54 -16.37 13.56
CA SER A 659 -22.47 -15.44 13.20
C SER A 659 -22.84 -13.98 13.55
N VAL A 660 -24.01 -13.51 13.11
CA VAL A 660 -24.50 -12.16 13.41
C VAL A 660 -24.71 -11.95 14.92
N ARG A 661 -25.26 -12.92 15.66
CA ARG A 661 -25.44 -12.82 17.12
C ARG A 661 -24.13 -12.71 17.89
N LEU A 662 -23.09 -13.43 17.47
CA LEU A 662 -21.77 -13.41 18.10
C LEU A 662 -20.92 -12.19 17.68
N THR A 663 -21.41 -11.36 16.75
CA THR A 663 -20.70 -10.17 16.28
C THR A 663 -21.10 -8.92 17.07
N PRO A 664 -20.18 -8.20 17.73
CA PRO A 664 -20.51 -6.94 18.41
C PRO A 664 -21.15 -5.90 17.47
N GLU A 665 -22.05 -5.06 17.98
CA GLU A 665 -22.82 -4.11 17.15
C GLU A 665 -21.94 -3.11 16.37
N LYS A 666 -20.81 -2.71 16.95
CA LYS A 666 -19.86 -1.76 16.33
C LYS A 666 -18.73 -2.45 15.55
N HIS A 667 -18.79 -3.76 15.34
CA HIS A 667 -17.76 -4.48 14.61
C HIS A 667 -17.81 -4.12 13.10
N PRO A 668 -16.67 -3.87 12.42
CA PRO A 668 -16.64 -3.49 11.01
C PRO A 668 -17.20 -4.55 10.05
N ASP A 669 -17.08 -5.84 10.39
CA ASP A 669 -17.64 -6.95 9.59
C ASP A 669 -19.12 -7.26 9.86
N ARG A 670 -19.78 -6.54 10.77
CA ARG A 670 -21.20 -6.80 11.06
C ARG A 670 -22.10 -6.55 9.83
N PRO A 671 -21.93 -5.46 9.06
CA PRO A 671 -22.69 -5.26 7.82
C PRO A 671 -22.52 -6.37 6.79
N SER A 672 -21.33 -6.97 6.66
CA SER A 672 -21.11 -8.06 5.67
C SER A 672 -21.84 -9.33 6.06
N ARG A 673 -21.83 -9.68 7.35
CA ARG A 673 -22.59 -10.80 7.91
C ARG A 673 -24.10 -10.60 7.76
N LEU A 674 -24.59 -9.39 8.01
CA LEU A 674 -26.01 -9.02 7.78
C LEU A 674 -26.37 -9.08 6.29
N PHE A 675 -25.49 -8.60 5.41
CA PHE A 675 -25.70 -8.66 3.96
C PHE A 675 -25.82 -10.11 3.47
N ASN A 676 -24.95 -11.02 3.95
CA ASN A 676 -25.00 -12.44 3.59
C ASN A 676 -26.30 -13.10 4.07
N LEU A 677 -26.75 -12.78 5.30
CA LEU A 677 -28.04 -13.26 5.81
C LEU A 677 -29.21 -12.72 4.98
N GLY A 678 -29.17 -11.44 4.57
CA GLY A 678 -30.14 -10.87 3.65
C GLY A 678 -30.16 -11.58 2.29
N GLN A 679 -28.98 -11.90 1.75
CA GLN A 679 -28.83 -12.66 0.51
C GLN A 679 -29.42 -14.06 0.60
N LEU A 680 -29.19 -14.78 1.69
CA LEU A 680 -29.82 -16.07 1.93
C LEU A 680 -31.34 -15.97 1.86
N PHE A 681 -31.93 -15.01 2.58
CA PHE A 681 -33.37 -14.83 2.61
C PHE A 681 -33.93 -14.45 1.23
N PHE A 682 -33.23 -13.58 0.50
CA PHE A 682 -33.63 -13.20 -0.84
C PHE A 682 -33.58 -14.39 -1.81
N LYS A 683 -32.55 -15.24 -1.73
CA LYS A 683 -32.44 -16.46 -2.53
C LYS A 683 -33.57 -17.44 -2.23
N ARG A 684 -33.92 -17.62 -0.94
CA ARG A 684 -35.08 -18.42 -0.53
C ARG A 684 -36.39 -17.86 -1.07
N PHE A 685 -36.56 -16.54 -1.05
CA PHE A 685 -37.71 -15.88 -1.64
C PHE A 685 -37.79 -16.14 -3.15
N MET A 686 -36.69 -16.03 -3.89
CA MET A 686 -36.69 -16.23 -5.34
C MET A 686 -37.14 -17.63 -5.75
N GLN A 687 -36.85 -18.66 -4.94
CA GLN A 687 -37.31 -20.03 -5.18
C GLN A 687 -38.74 -20.28 -4.68
N THR A 688 -39.06 -19.88 -3.45
CA THR A 688 -40.35 -20.20 -2.80
C THR A 688 -41.48 -19.22 -3.12
N ARG A 689 -41.13 -18.01 -3.57
CA ARG A 689 -42.01 -16.84 -3.73
C ARG A 689 -42.75 -16.43 -2.45
N ASN A 690 -42.28 -16.87 -1.28
CA ASN A 690 -42.87 -16.49 0.01
C ASN A 690 -42.35 -15.11 0.47
N LEU A 691 -43.27 -14.14 0.58
CA LEU A 691 -42.97 -12.75 0.94
C LEU A 691 -42.33 -12.59 2.33
N ASN A 692 -42.54 -13.51 3.28
CA ASN A 692 -41.88 -13.44 4.59
C ASN A 692 -40.35 -13.50 4.47
N PHE A 693 -39.82 -14.27 3.51
CA PHE A 693 -38.38 -14.28 3.26
C PHE A 693 -37.92 -13.00 2.57
N CYS A 694 -38.75 -12.38 1.72
CA CYS A 694 -38.44 -11.07 1.15
C CYS A 694 -38.40 -9.98 2.24
N GLN A 695 -39.32 -10.02 3.21
CA GLN A 695 -39.31 -9.15 4.39
C GLN A 695 -38.05 -9.36 5.24
N GLY A 696 -37.67 -10.62 5.50
CA GLY A 696 -36.43 -10.95 6.20
C GLY A 696 -35.19 -10.44 5.47
N ALA A 697 -35.16 -10.53 4.13
CA ALA A 697 -34.08 -9.98 3.31
C ALA A 697 -34.01 -8.45 3.41
N ALA A 698 -35.14 -7.76 3.20
CA ALA A 698 -35.25 -6.31 3.30
C ALA A 698 -34.76 -5.80 4.66
N PHE A 699 -35.18 -6.45 5.75
CA PHE A 699 -34.77 -6.09 7.11
C PHE A 699 -33.25 -6.18 7.31
N ASN A 700 -32.63 -7.29 6.89
CA ASN A 700 -31.18 -7.48 7.06
C ASN A 700 -30.37 -6.54 6.15
N TYR A 701 -30.83 -6.27 4.93
CA TYR A 701 -30.20 -5.29 4.05
C TYR A 701 -30.33 -3.85 4.58
N CYS A 702 -31.47 -3.49 5.16
CA CYS A 702 -31.68 -2.21 5.83
C CYS A 702 -30.68 -2.01 6.98
N LEU A 703 -30.54 -3.03 7.86
CA LEU A 703 -29.57 -2.98 8.95
C LEU A 703 -28.14 -2.86 8.42
N ALA A 704 -27.75 -3.64 7.42
CA ALA A 704 -26.42 -3.56 6.83
C ALA A 704 -26.12 -2.18 6.22
N ALA A 705 -27.10 -1.54 5.57
CA ALA A 705 -26.93 -0.24 4.93
C ALA A 705 -26.82 0.92 5.94
N THR A 706 -27.61 0.88 7.01
CA THR A 706 -27.79 1.97 7.97
C THR A 706 -26.76 1.99 9.10
N GLN A 707 -25.97 0.92 9.29
CA GLN A 707 -24.89 0.91 10.26
C GLN A 707 -23.80 1.93 9.93
N ASN A 708 -23.26 2.62 10.94
CA ASN A 708 -22.16 3.58 10.77
C ASN A 708 -20.77 2.93 10.62
N THR A 709 -20.71 1.60 10.72
CA THR A 709 -19.48 0.80 10.60
C THR A 709 -19.49 0.04 9.27
N GLY A 710 -18.31 -0.36 8.79
CA GLY A 710 -18.13 -1.10 7.53
C GLY A 710 -18.01 -0.22 6.29
N GLY A 711 -17.49 -0.81 5.21
CA GLY A 711 -17.13 -0.10 3.97
C GLY A 711 -18.34 0.52 3.24
N PRO A 712 -18.24 1.79 2.76
CA PRO A 712 -19.33 2.48 2.06
C PRO A 712 -19.91 1.70 0.87
N THR A 713 -19.05 1.03 0.09
CA THR A 713 -19.45 0.25 -1.10
C THR A 713 -20.38 -0.92 -0.74
N LEU A 714 -20.08 -1.66 0.32
CA LEU A 714 -20.92 -2.76 0.79
C LEU A 714 -22.27 -2.25 1.29
N ARG A 715 -22.26 -1.15 2.06
CA ARG A 715 -23.46 -0.52 2.59
C ARG A 715 -24.36 0.03 1.48
N LEU A 716 -23.75 0.60 0.43
CA LEU A 716 -24.46 1.07 -0.75
C LEU A 716 -25.13 -0.09 -1.49
N ARG A 717 -24.40 -1.19 -1.68
CA ARG A 717 -24.94 -2.42 -2.26
C ARG A 717 -26.09 -2.98 -1.42
N ALA A 718 -25.97 -2.94 -0.09
CA ALA A 718 -27.04 -3.34 0.81
C ALA A 718 -28.28 -2.44 0.64
N ALA A 719 -28.11 -1.13 0.53
CA ALA A 719 -29.21 -0.18 0.29
C ALA A 719 -29.93 -0.47 -1.04
N GLN A 720 -29.18 -0.79 -2.11
CA GLN A 720 -29.75 -1.20 -3.40
C GLN A 720 -30.58 -2.49 -3.28
N GLN A 721 -30.04 -3.53 -2.62
CA GLN A 721 -30.77 -4.78 -2.43
C GLN A 721 -31.99 -4.61 -1.52
N TRP A 722 -31.91 -3.71 -0.54
CA TRP A 722 -33.06 -3.31 0.28
C TRP A 722 -34.17 -2.67 -0.58
N ALA A 723 -33.82 -1.73 -1.47
CA ALA A 723 -34.77 -1.11 -2.39
C ALA A 723 -35.45 -2.13 -3.32
N VAL A 724 -34.67 -3.08 -3.86
CA VAL A 724 -35.18 -4.18 -4.70
C VAL A 724 -36.18 -5.05 -3.93
N CYS A 725 -35.88 -5.43 -2.67
CA CYS A 725 -36.81 -6.20 -1.85
C CYS A 725 -38.10 -5.43 -1.58
N CYS A 726 -38.01 -4.13 -1.30
CA CYS A 726 -39.19 -3.27 -1.10
C CYS A 726 -40.09 -3.23 -2.36
N GLY A 727 -39.50 -3.26 -3.55
CA GLY A 727 -40.23 -3.37 -4.81
C GLY A 727 -41.09 -4.64 -4.90
N PHE A 728 -40.54 -5.80 -4.51
CA PHE A 728 -41.30 -7.07 -4.45
C PHE A 728 -42.38 -7.07 -3.37
N LEU A 729 -42.13 -6.39 -2.25
CA LEU A 729 -43.08 -6.25 -1.14
C LEU A 729 -44.16 -5.19 -1.41
N GLN A 730 -43.99 -4.37 -2.46
CA GLN A 730 -44.79 -3.17 -2.72
C GLN A 730 -44.77 -2.16 -1.55
N ASP A 731 -43.70 -2.16 -0.76
CA ASP A 731 -43.47 -1.20 0.33
C ASP A 731 -42.69 0.01 -0.20
N TYR A 732 -43.40 0.84 -0.98
CA TYR A 732 -42.82 2.01 -1.61
C TYR A 732 -42.23 3.04 -0.59
N PRO A 733 -42.84 3.31 0.57
CA PRO A 733 -42.24 4.16 1.59
C PRO A 733 -40.90 3.63 2.14
N ALA A 734 -40.77 2.33 2.40
CA ALA A 734 -39.50 1.75 2.81
C ALA A 734 -38.45 1.80 1.68
N SER A 735 -38.88 1.65 0.42
CA SER A 735 -38.01 1.82 -0.75
C SER A 735 -37.44 3.23 -0.83
N LEU A 736 -38.24 4.26 -0.51
CA LEU A 736 -37.79 5.65 -0.44
C LEU A 736 -36.64 5.82 0.57
N GLY A 737 -36.78 5.23 1.77
CA GLY A 737 -35.71 5.24 2.78
C GLY A 737 -34.44 4.52 2.33
N ALA A 738 -34.56 3.44 1.55
CA ALA A 738 -33.43 2.72 0.98
C ALA A 738 -32.64 3.59 -0.01
N PHE A 739 -33.33 4.29 -0.92
CA PHE A 739 -32.70 5.21 -1.86
C PHE A 739 -32.09 6.43 -1.16
N GLU A 740 -32.72 6.95 -0.11
CA GLU A 740 -32.14 8.05 0.68
C GLU A 740 -30.78 7.67 1.29
N VAL A 741 -30.67 6.46 1.87
CA VAL A 741 -29.40 5.94 2.40
C VAL A 741 -28.39 5.73 1.27
N ALA A 742 -28.83 5.20 0.13
CA ALA A 742 -27.97 4.95 -1.02
C ALA A 742 -27.35 6.26 -1.57
N LEU A 743 -28.16 7.31 -1.74
CA LEU A 743 -27.70 8.62 -2.22
C LEU A 743 -26.78 9.34 -1.23
N LYS A 744 -26.95 9.11 0.08
CA LYS A 744 -26.01 9.61 1.11
C LYS A 744 -24.66 8.89 1.09
N LEU A 745 -24.63 7.63 0.64
CA LEU A 745 -23.41 6.82 0.55
C LEU A 745 -22.64 7.05 -0.76
N LEU A 746 -23.29 7.53 -1.83
CA LEU A 746 -22.65 7.79 -3.13
C LEU A 746 -21.38 8.66 -3.04
N PRO A 747 -21.39 9.84 -2.38
CA PRO A 747 -20.18 10.67 -2.24
C PRO A 747 -19.06 9.99 -1.47
N LEU A 748 -19.37 9.04 -0.58
CA LEU A 748 -18.38 8.28 0.19
C LEU A 748 -17.77 7.13 -0.61
N VAL A 749 -18.47 6.62 -1.63
CA VAL A 749 -17.94 5.61 -2.55
C VAL A 749 -17.06 6.25 -3.63
N ALA A 750 -17.45 7.43 -4.12
CA ALA A 750 -16.66 8.27 -5.01
C ALA A 750 -15.96 9.40 -4.22
N SER A 751 -15.13 9.02 -3.25
CA SER A 751 -14.57 9.92 -2.25
C SER A 751 -13.39 10.76 -2.77
N LEU A 752 -13.15 11.92 -2.14
CA LEU A 752 -12.12 12.89 -2.55
C LEU A 752 -10.68 12.40 -2.34
N ASP A 753 -10.48 11.32 -1.57
CA ASP A 753 -9.19 10.65 -1.42
C ASP A 753 -8.75 9.85 -2.67
N GLN A 754 -9.64 9.72 -3.67
CA GLN A 754 -9.37 9.03 -4.92
C GLN A 754 -9.09 10.02 -6.07
N THR A 755 -8.40 9.55 -7.11
CA THR A 755 -8.26 10.31 -8.37
C THR A 755 -9.61 10.48 -9.07
N VAL A 756 -9.73 11.48 -9.97
CA VAL A 756 -10.93 11.67 -10.81
C VAL A 756 -11.25 10.39 -11.60
N GLN A 757 -10.23 9.70 -12.10
CA GLN A 757 -10.31 8.43 -12.82
C GLN A 757 -10.99 7.34 -11.97
N ASN A 758 -10.50 7.12 -10.75
CA ASN A 758 -11.03 6.09 -9.85
C ASN A 758 -12.46 6.41 -9.39
N ARG A 759 -12.77 7.69 -9.17
CA ARG A 759 -14.14 8.12 -8.88
C ARG A 759 -15.09 7.79 -10.03
N HIS A 760 -14.74 8.13 -11.28
CA HIS A 760 -15.53 7.75 -12.45
C HIS A 760 -15.67 6.23 -12.57
N ALA A 761 -14.60 5.46 -12.37
CA ALA A 761 -14.63 4.00 -12.41
C ALA A 761 -15.57 3.39 -11.36
N ASN A 762 -15.62 3.97 -10.17
CA ASN A 762 -16.55 3.54 -9.12
C ASN A 762 -18.01 3.91 -9.45
N LEU A 763 -18.25 5.10 -9.99
CA LEU A 763 -19.60 5.57 -10.38
C LEU A 763 -20.19 4.80 -11.55
N LEU A 764 -19.35 4.33 -12.49
CA LEU A 764 -19.76 3.43 -13.59
C LEU A 764 -20.58 2.22 -13.10
N ARG A 765 -20.23 1.68 -11.93
CA ARG A 765 -20.88 0.49 -11.35
C ARG A 765 -22.25 0.80 -10.73
N ILE A 766 -22.62 2.08 -10.61
CA ILE A 766 -23.78 2.57 -9.85
C ILE A 766 -24.68 3.49 -10.69
N SER A 767 -24.38 3.66 -11.98
CA SER A 767 -25.00 4.66 -12.87
C SER A 767 -26.53 4.61 -13.02
N GLY A 768 -27.20 3.52 -12.64
CA GLY A 768 -28.68 3.42 -12.65
C GLY A 768 -29.39 3.86 -11.36
N LEU A 769 -28.66 4.04 -10.26
CA LEU A 769 -29.26 4.25 -8.93
C LEU A 769 -30.09 5.54 -8.84
N THR A 770 -29.57 6.63 -9.41
CA THR A 770 -30.21 7.94 -9.37
C THR A 770 -31.56 7.91 -10.09
N HIS A 771 -31.64 7.33 -11.29
CA HIS A 771 -32.89 7.23 -12.05
C HIS A 771 -33.97 6.44 -11.33
N GLN A 772 -33.59 5.32 -10.73
CA GLN A 772 -34.50 4.47 -9.95
C GLN A 772 -35.03 5.21 -8.71
N SER A 773 -34.16 5.95 -8.02
CA SER A 773 -34.57 6.78 -6.87
C SER A 773 -35.57 7.86 -7.27
N VAL A 774 -35.32 8.57 -8.38
CA VAL A 774 -36.21 9.61 -8.90
C VAL A 774 -37.54 9.02 -9.32
N THR A 775 -37.55 7.92 -10.08
CA THR A 775 -38.79 7.24 -10.46
C THR A 775 -39.62 6.87 -9.24
N MET A 776 -38.98 6.34 -8.18
CA MET A 776 -39.65 5.99 -6.93
C MET A 776 -40.26 7.22 -6.23
N ALA A 777 -39.51 8.33 -6.14
CA ALA A 777 -40.01 9.58 -5.58
C ALA A 777 -41.23 10.12 -6.35
N LEU A 778 -41.19 10.08 -7.69
CA LEU A 778 -42.30 10.51 -8.55
C LEU A 778 -43.53 9.60 -8.42
N LEU A 779 -43.36 8.29 -8.28
CA LEU A 779 -44.46 7.35 -8.01
C LEU A 779 -45.18 7.67 -6.70
N LEU A 780 -44.44 8.15 -5.69
CA LEU A 780 -44.96 8.58 -4.40
C LEU A 780 -45.41 10.06 -4.36
N GLN A 781 -45.45 10.74 -5.51
CA GLN A 781 -45.80 12.16 -5.62
C GLN A 781 -44.90 13.10 -4.80
N ARG A 782 -43.65 12.69 -4.54
CA ARG A 782 -42.61 13.50 -3.90
C ARG A 782 -41.74 14.16 -4.97
N VAL A 783 -42.33 15.10 -5.69
CA VAL A 783 -41.68 15.82 -6.79
C VAL A 783 -40.52 16.69 -6.30
N ASP A 784 -40.62 17.19 -5.07
CA ASP A 784 -39.54 17.85 -4.33
C ASP A 784 -38.30 16.97 -4.20
N LEU A 785 -38.45 15.76 -3.65
CA LEU A 785 -37.35 14.81 -3.50
C LEU A 785 -36.80 14.34 -4.84
N ALA A 786 -37.66 14.16 -5.84
CA ALA A 786 -37.23 13.79 -7.18
C ALA A 786 -36.26 14.84 -7.77
N LEU A 787 -36.53 16.14 -7.56
CA LEU A 787 -35.63 17.22 -7.97
C LEU A 787 -34.34 17.22 -7.15
N GLU A 788 -34.43 17.08 -5.82
CA GLU A 788 -33.25 17.06 -4.94
C GLU A 788 -32.31 15.89 -5.25
N TRP A 789 -32.87 14.68 -5.46
CA TRP A 789 -32.09 13.48 -5.79
C TRP A 789 -31.48 13.54 -7.18
N PHE A 790 -32.15 14.21 -8.12
CA PHE A 790 -31.58 14.48 -9.43
C PHE A 790 -30.29 15.28 -9.36
N GLU A 791 -30.28 16.33 -8.53
CA GLU A 791 -29.10 17.17 -8.35
C GLU A 791 -28.03 16.48 -7.49
N GLN A 792 -28.42 15.68 -6.49
CA GLN A 792 -27.48 14.98 -5.61
C GLN A 792 -26.76 13.82 -6.31
N GLY A 793 -27.45 13.11 -7.21
CA GLY A 793 -26.96 11.85 -7.80
C GLY A 793 -26.33 11.99 -9.19
N ARG A 794 -26.09 13.21 -9.67
CA ARG A 794 -25.55 13.48 -11.02
C ARG A 794 -24.36 14.42 -10.98
N CYS A 795 -23.48 14.29 -11.96
CA CYS A 795 -22.26 15.08 -12.10
C CYS A 795 -21.50 15.16 -10.77
N LEU A 796 -21.42 14.04 -10.03
CA LEU A 796 -20.94 14.02 -8.65
C LEU A 796 -19.47 14.45 -8.59
N THR A 797 -18.66 14.00 -9.55
CA THR A 797 -17.24 14.33 -9.62
C THR A 797 -17.03 15.82 -9.91
N TRP A 798 -17.88 16.41 -10.76
CA TRP A 798 -17.87 17.85 -11.04
C TRP A 798 -18.40 18.67 -9.88
N SER A 799 -19.49 18.25 -9.23
CA SER A 799 -20.02 18.89 -8.04
C SER A 799 -18.96 18.92 -6.94
N GLN A 800 -18.27 17.80 -6.70
CA GLN A 800 -17.17 17.73 -5.74
C GLN A 800 -16.02 18.68 -6.11
N LEU A 801 -15.66 18.76 -7.40
CA LEU A 801 -14.63 19.70 -7.87
C LEU A 801 -15.06 21.16 -7.66
N ASN A 802 -16.31 21.50 -7.96
CA ASN A 802 -16.87 22.83 -7.72
C ASN A 802 -16.95 23.17 -6.22
N GLN A 803 -17.24 22.18 -5.36
CA GLN A 803 -17.21 22.35 -3.90
C GLN A 803 -15.81 22.71 -3.40
N LEU A 804 -14.75 22.13 -4.00
CA LEU A 804 -13.36 22.50 -3.69
C LEU A 804 -13.02 23.93 -4.16
N ARG A 805 -13.73 24.44 -5.18
CA ARG A 805 -13.54 25.77 -5.76
C ARG A 805 -14.49 26.84 -5.22
N THR A 806 -15.35 26.49 -4.26
CA THR A 806 -16.42 27.40 -3.80
C THR A 806 -15.82 28.64 -3.11
N PRO A 807 -16.27 29.87 -3.48
CA PRO A 807 -15.87 31.08 -2.77
C PRO A 807 -16.24 31.02 -1.28
N VAL A 808 -15.34 31.47 -0.41
CA VAL A 808 -15.49 31.40 1.05
C VAL A 808 -15.56 32.76 1.71
N ASP A 809 -15.96 33.82 0.99
CA ASP A 809 -15.93 35.20 1.51
C ASP A 809 -16.82 35.38 2.74
N ASP A 810 -18.01 34.78 2.75
CA ASP A 810 -18.90 34.78 3.91
C ASP A 810 -18.27 34.06 5.12
N LEU A 811 -17.59 32.93 4.88
CA LEU A 811 -16.87 32.20 5.92
C LEU A 811 -15.66 33.01 6.41
N ARG A 812 -14.95 33.70 5.51
CA ARG A 812 -13.80 34.53 5.84
C ARG A 812 -14.19 35.74 6.70
N GLN A 813 -15.37 36.31 6.46
CA GLN A 813 -15.92 37.37 7.32
C GLN A 813 -16.24 36.87 8.74
N HIS A 814 -16.64 35.60 8.89
CA HIS A 814 -16.97 35.00 10.17
C HIS A 814 -15.74 34.46 10.92
N ASP A 815 -14.90 33.66 10.24
CA ASP A 815 -13.65 33.11 10.75
C ASP A 815 -12.61 33.00 9.61
N ALA A 816 -11.75 34.00 9.52
CA ALA A 816 -10.69 34.06 8.52
C ALA A 816 -9.71 32.86 8.63
N ARG A 817 -9.40 32.37 9.84
CA ARG A 817 -8.43 31.29 10.01
C ARG A 817 -9.00 29.96 9.51
N LEU A 818 -10.28 29.71 9.81
CA LEU A 818 -10.98 28.52 9.33
C LEU A 818 -11.15 28.56 7.81
N ALA A 819 -11.49 29.72 7.24
CA ALA A 819 -11.60 29.92 5.80
C ALA A 819 -10.27 29.65 5.07
N GLU A 820 -9.15 30.21 5.56
CA GLU A 820 -7.84 29.98 4.95
C GLU A 820 -7.37 28.53 5.09
N ARG A 821 -7.67 27.86 6.22
CA ARG A 821 -7.37 26.43 6.37
C ARG A 821 -8.20 25.57 5.43
N PHE A 822 -9.49 25.88 5.29
CA PHE A 822 -10.38 25.20 4.37
C PHE A 822 -9.86 25.33 2.93
N LEU A 823 -9.60 26.54 2.44
CA LEU A 823 -9.06 26.78 1.10
C LEU A 823 -7.73 26.05 0.84
N ALA A 824 -6.83 26.04 1.82
CA ALA A 824 -5.56 25.34 1.71
C ALA A 824 -5.76 23.83 1.51
N VAL A 825 -6.69 23.22 2.26
CA VAL A 825 -7.03 21.79 2.10
C VAL A 825 -7.78 21.55 0.78
N SER A 826 -8.70 22.43 0.35
CA SER A 826 -9.41 22.30 -0.93
C SER A 826 -8.43 22.24 -2.09
N LYS A 827 -7.50 23.19 -2.13
CA LYS A 827 -6.50 23.32 -3.20
C LYS A 827 -5.56 22.12 -3.25
N ALA A 828 -5.17 21.59 -2.07
CA ALA A 828 -4.33 20.41 -1.99
C ALA A 828 -5.06 19.14 -2.47
N LEU A 829 -6.35 18.98 -2.15
CA LEU A 829 -7.18 17.89 -2.64
C LEU A 829 -7.43 17.96 -4.14
N GLU A 830 -7.74 19.15 -4.67
CA GLU A 830 -7.91 19.39 -6.10
C GLU A 830 -6.64 18.98 -6.88
N THR A 831 -5.48 19.48 -6.45
CA THR A 831 -4.19 19.17 -7.08
C THR A 831 -3.85 17.68 -7.02
N SER A 832 -4.23 17.00 -5.94
CA SER A 832 -3.96 15.56 -5.75
C SER A 832 -4.91 14.69 -6.56
N GLY A 833 -6.20 15.02 -6.57
CA GLY A 833 -7.23 14.26 -7.28
C GLY A 833 -7.11 14.32 -8.80
N SER A 834 -6.51 15.38 -9.35
CA SER A 834 -6.34 15.56 -10.79
C SER A 834 -5.14 14.83 -11.39
N ARG A 835 -4.35 14.06 -10.63
CA ARG A 835 -3.11 13.44 -11.14
C ARG A 835 -3.38 12.37 -12.20
N PRO A 836 -2.50 12.23 -13.23
CA PRO A 836 -2.50 11.04 -14.06
C PRO A 836 -2.16 9.83 -13.19
N GLU A 837 -2.84 8.71 -13.42
CA GLU A 837 -2.51 7.45 -12.77
C GLU A 837 -1.04 7.14 -13.03
N THR A 838 -0.26 6.95 -11.98
CA THR A 838 1.13 6.55 -12.13
C THR A 838 1.09 5.10 -12.54
N SER A 839 1.11 4.83 -13.85
CA SER A 839 1.28 3.46 -14.32
C SER A 839 2.60 2.95 -13.77
N TRP A 840 2.52 1.92 -12.94
CA TRP A 840 3.69 1.33 -12.33
C TRP A 840 4.65 0.89 -13.44
N GLN A 841 5.87 1.45 -13.41
CA GLN A 841 6.92 1.02 -14.31
C GLN A 841 7.64 -0.16 -13.65
N PRO A 842 7.80 -1.30 -14.35
CA PRO A 842 8.47 -2.51 -13.84
C PRO A 842 9.90 -2.35 -13.32
N ASN A 843 10.51 -1.18 -13.54
CA ASN A 843 11.86 -0.83 -13.11
C ASN A 843 11.90 0.36 -12.14
N SER A 844 10.77 0.72 -11.51
CA SER A 844 10.73 1.82 -10.52
C SER A 844 11.52 1.46 -9.27
N THR A 845 12.29 2.41 -8.75
CA THR A 845 13.08 2.20 -7.51
C THR A 845 12.17 2.30 -6.28
N ILE A 846 12.49 1.59 -5.19
CA ILE A 846 11.75 1.63 -3.92
C ILE A 846 11.53 3.08 -3.43
N THR A 847 12.49 3.98 -3.65
CA THR A 847 12.36 5.41 -3.33
C THR A 847 11.25 6.11 -4.12
N GLN A 848 11.02 5.74 -5.39
CA GLN A 848 9.93 6.27 -6.21
C GLN A 848 8.58 5.69 -5.77
N GLN A 849 8.54 4.43 -5.33
CA GLN A 849 7.35 3.80 -4.75
C GLN A 849 6.95 4.45 -3.41
N ILE A 850 7.90 4.66 -2.50
CA ILE A 850 7.68 5.38 -1.23
C ILE A 850 7.15 6.80 -1.50
N ALA A 851 7.69 7.51 -2.49
CA ALA A 851 7.22 8.85 -2.84
C ALA A 851 5.79 8.85 -3.40
N ALA A 852 5.41 7.86 -4.20
CA ALA A 852 4.03 7.68 -4.67
C ALA A 852 3.07 7.29 -3.53
N GLU A 853 3.53 6.49 -2.57
CA GLU A 853 2.75 6.06 -1.40
C GLU A 853 2.53 7.17 -0.37
N ASP A 854 3.56 7.96 -0.06
CA ASP A 854 3.45 9.14 0.80
C ASP A 854 2.46 10.16 0.21
N GLN A 855 2.37 10.21 -1.12
CA GLN A 855 1.40 11.03 -1.83
C GLN A 855 -0.05 10.53 -1.64
N VAL A 856 -0.31 9.23 -1.77
CA VAL A 856 -1.64 8.64 -1.48
C VAL A 856 -2.01 8.86 -0.01
N ARG A 857 -1.06 8.70 0.93
CA ARG A 857 -1.28 8.98 2.36
C ARG A 857 -1.64 10.44 2.62
N SER A 858 -0.93 11.36 1.97
CA SER A 858 -1.23 12.79 2.06
C SER A 858 -2.66 13.07 1.60
N GLN A 859 -3.11 12.44 0.52
CA GLN A 859 -4.46 12.61 -0.02
C GLN A 859 -5.54 12.09 0.94
N LEU A 860 -5.39 10.88 1.50
CA LEU A 860 -6.32 10.33 2.50
C LEU A 860 -6.43 11.24 3.74
N LYS A 861 -5.28 11.76 4.22
CA LYS A 861 -5.24 12.66 5.37
C LYS A 861 -5.97 13.97 5.08
N LEU A 862 -5.75 14.55 3.89
CA LEU A 862 -6.42 15.76 3.45
C LEU A 862 -7.93 15.56 3.33
N ALA A 863 -8.39 14.41 2.84
CA ALA A 863 -9.83 14.11 2.72
C ALA A 863 -10.50 14.01 4.09
N LYS A 864 -9.88 13.32 5.05
CA LYS A 864 -10.38 13.24 6.44
C LYS A 864 -10.40 14.63 7.10
N GLU A 865 -9.36 15.41 6.88
CA GLU A 865 -9.30 16.78 7.39
C GLU A 865 -10.40 17.65 6.78
N TRP A 866 -10.63 17.55 5.47
CA TRP A 866 -11.71 18.23 4.77
C TRP A 866 -13.09 17.92 5.35
N GLU A 867 -13.39 16.65 5.59
CA GLU A 867 -14.64 16.23 6.23
C GLU A 867 -14.81 16.80 7.64
N GLN A 868 -13.73 16.82 8.44
CA GLN A 868 -13.76 17.40 9.77
C GLN A 868 -13.95 18.92 9.73
N LEU A 869 -13.30 19.62 8.79
CA LEU A 869 -13.49 21.05 8.58
C LEU A 869 -14.91 21.38 8.14
N LEU A 870 -15.49 20.60 7.21
CA LEU A 870 -16.89 20.74 6.80
C LEU A 870 -17.84 20.58 7.98
N LYS A 871 -17.60 19.59 8.85
CA LYS A 871 -18.40 19.39 10.06
C LYS A 871 -18.32 20.60 10.98
N ASN A 872 -17.11 21.10 11.25
CA ASN A 872 -16.90 22.28 12.09
C ASN A 872 -17.56 23.54 11.50
N ILE A 873 -17.49 23.74 10.18
CA ILE A 873 -18.14 24.88 9.51
C ILE A 873 -19.67 24.78 9.66
N ARG A 874 -20.23 23.59 9.50
CA ARG A 874 -21.68 23.35 9.60
C ARG A 874 -22.23 23.45 11.02
N ASP A 875 -21.37 23.48 12.05
CA ASP A 875 -21.78 23.71 13.44
C ASP A 875 -22.10 25.20 13.72
N PHE A 876 -21.73 26.12 12.83
CA PHE A 876 -22.04 27.55 12.99
C PHE A 876 -23.45 27.91 12.49
N PRO A 877 -24.20 28.77 13.23
CA PRO A 877 -25.45 29.35 12.75
C PRO A 877 -25.24 30.04 11.39
N ASN A 878 -26.16 29.82 10.44
CA ASN A 878 -26.11 30.25 9.03
C ASN A 878 -25.21 29.42 8.09
N PHE A 879 -24.34 28.55 8.60
CA PHE A 879 -23.51 27.62 7.80
C PHE A 879 -23.99 26.17 7.83
N ASN A 880 -25.12 25.88 8.50
CA ASN A 880 -25.70 24.52 8.63
C ASN A 880 -25.89 23.79 7.28
N ASN A 881 -26.11 24.52 6.19
CA ASN A 881 -26.29 23.99 4.84
C ASN A 881 -25.05 24.16 3.94
N PHE A 882 -23.89 24.55 4.50
CA PHE A 882 -22.68 24.82 3.74
C PHE A 882 -22.24 23.57 2.95
N LEU A 883 -22.17 23.71 1.62
CA LEU A 883 -21.87 22.64 0.67
C LEU A 883 -22.75 21.39 0.80
N LEU A 884 -23.98 21.53 1.31
CA LEU A 884 -25.01 20.50 1.19
C LEU A 884 -25.79 20.68 -0.13
N PRO A 885 -26.34 19.59 -0.71
CA PRO A 885 -27.22 19.69 -1.86
C PRO A 885 -28.35 20.71 -1.62
N PRO A 886 -28.67 21.57 -2.60
CA PRO A 886 -29.72 22.56 -2.45
C PRO A 886 -31.09 21.88 -2.37
N ARG A 887 -31.95 22.38 -1.48
CA ARG A 887 -33.35 21.93 -1.40
C ARG A 887 -34.13 22.38 -2.64
N ALA A 888 -35.20 21.65 -2.98
CA ALA A 888 -36.07 21.97 -4.11
C ALA A 888 -36.57 23.43 -4.05
N SER A 889 -36.98 23.90 -2.87
CA SER A 889 -37.43 25.29 -2.67
C SER A 889 -36.38 26.33 -3.05
N ASN A 890 -35.11 26.06 -2.75
CA ASN A 890 -34.01 26.98 -3.05
C ASN A 890 -33.68 26.99 -4.54
N ILE A 891 -33.80 25.84 -5.21
CA ILE A 891 -33.64 25.71 -6.66
C ILE A 891 -34.74 26.51 -7.36
N LEU A 892 -36.00 26.29 -6.98
CA LEU A 892 -37.17 26.95 -7.58
C LEU A 892 -37.14 28.47 -7.43
N SER A 893 -36.69 28.99 -6.28
CA SER A 893 -36.63 30.43 -6.02
C SER A 893 -35.58 31.18 -6.86
N GLN A 894 -34.63 30.46 -7.48
CA GLN A 894 -33.50 31.03 -8.21
C GLN A 894 -33.59 30.83 -9.73
N LEU A 895 -34.69 30.24 -10.22
CA LEU A 895 -34.87 29.94 -11.64
C LEU A 895 -34.84 31.20 -12.52
N PRO A 896 -34.27 31.11 -13.74
CA PRO A 896 -34.24 32.23 -14.68
C PRO A 896 -35.64 32.58 -15.22
N THR A 897 -35.84 33.86 -15.55
CA THR A 897 -37.10 34.36 -16.14
C THR A 897 -37.22 34.10 -17.65
N ASP A 898 -36.11 33.79 -18.32
CA ASP A 898 -36.06 33.71 -19.80
C ASP A 898 -36.69 32.43 -20.38
N GLY A 899 -37.01 31.45 -19.54
CA GLY A 899 -37.62 30.20 -19.97
C GLY A 899 -37.65 29.11 -18.91
N PRO A 900 -38.41 28.01 -19.15
CA PRO A 900 -38.44 26.88 -18.25
C PRO A 900 -37.21 25.98 -18.41
N ILE A 901 -36.88 25.27 -17.33
CA ILE A 901 -35.89 24.19 -17.34
C ILE A 901 -36.64 22.86 -17.32
N VAL A 902 -36.29 21.93 -18.21
CA VAL A 902 -36.94 20.63 -18.32
C VAL A 902 -35.93 19.52 -18.05
N ILE A 903 -36.11 18.81 -16.94
CA ILE A 903 -35.33 17.62 -16.57
C ILE A 903 -36.07 16.39 -17.07
N ILE A 904 -35.40 15.51 -17.82
CA ILE A 904 -36.01 14.29 -18.38
C ILE A 904 -35.38 13.07 -17.73
N ASN A 905 -36.15 12.34 -16.92
CA ASN A 905 -35.75 11.06 -16.34
C ASN A 905 -36.06 9.90 -17.30
N ILE A 906 -35.01 9.19 -17.70
CA ILE A 906 -35.12 7.89 -18.35
C ILE A 906 -34.65 6.81 -17.37
N ASP A 907 -35.56 5.92 -17.03
CA ASP A 907 -35.32 4.82 -16.08
C ASP A 907 -35.67 3.47 -16.73
N ASP A 908 -34.97 2.42 -16.31
CA ASP A 908 -35.15 1.07 -16.83
C ASP A 908 -36.23 0.27 -16.08
N VAL A 909 -36.54 0.66 -14.84
CA VAL A 909 -37.55 0.00 -13.99
C VAL A 909 -38.96 0.57 -14.23
N GLY A 910 -39.08 1.88 -14.46
CA GLY A 910 -40.34 2.52 -14.81
C GLY A 910 -40.76 2.24 -16.26
N CYS A 911 -41.97 1.72 -16.49
CA CYS A 911 -42.46 1.44 -17.85
C CYS A 911 -42.53 2.67 -18.76
N ASN A 912 -42.49 3.91 -18.21
CA ASN A 912 -42.56 5.17 -18.95
C ASN A 912 -41.51 6.17 -18.44
N CYS A 913 -40.94 6.97 -19.36
CA CYS A 913 -40.07 8.08 -18.99
C CYS A 913 -40.87 9.26 -18.39
N ASN A 914 -40.20 10.11 -17.62
CA ASN A 914 -40.82 11.25 -16.94
C ASN A 914 -40.06 12.53 -17.24
N ALA A 915 -40.74 13.67 -17.23
CA ALA A 915 -40.12 14.99 -17.28
C ALA A 915 -40.62 15.89 -16.14
N LEU A 916 -39.73 16.71 -15.61
CA LEU A 916 -40.02 17.76 -14.63
C LEU A 916 -39.74 19.11 -15.28
N ALA A 917 -40.78 19.94 -15.39
CA ALA A 917 -40.64 21.30 -15.86
C ALA A 917 -40.60 22.27 -14.68
N LEU A 918 -39.49 22.98 -14.56
CA LEU A 918 -39.23 24.02 -13.57
C LEU A 918 -39.53 25.38 -14.18
N ILE A 919 -40.46 26.12 -13.58
CA ILE A 919 -40.93 27.41 -14.08
C ILE A 919 -40.70 28.47 -12.99
N HIS A 920 -40.10 29.59 -13.37
CA HIS A 920 -39.92 30.73 -12.46
C HIS A 920 -41.26 31.17 -11.85
N GLY A 921 -41.28 31.31 -10.52
CA GLY A 921 -42.47 31.73 -9.77
C GLY A 921 -43.50 30.64 -9.51
N ALA A 922 -43.26 29.39 -9.92
CA ALA A 922 -44.08 28.24 -9.52
C ALA A 922 -43.61 27.68 -8.17
N ASP A 923 -44.57 27.30 -7.31
CA ASP A 923 -44.29 26.72 -5.99
C ASP A 923 -43.75 25.28 -6.06
N GLU A 924 -44.13 24.51 -7.10
CA GLU A 924 -43.71 23.13 -7.32
C GLU A 924 -43.40 22.86 -8.82
N PRO A 925 -42.52 21.89 -9.13
CA PRO A 925 -42.27 21.45 -10.50
C PRO A 925 -43.50 20.82 -11.16
N ILE A 926 -43.68 21.03 -12.46
CA ILE A 926 -44.73 20.35 -13.23
C ILE A 926 -44.22 18.97 -13.66
N HIS A 927 -44.86 17.91 -13.18
CA HIS A 927 -44.58 16.53 -13.60
C HIS A 927 -45.33 16.16 -14.88
N ILE A 928 -44.58 15.81 -15.93
CA ILE A 928 -45.08 15.41 -17.25
C ILE A 928 -44.71 13.94 -17.50
N ARG A 929 -45.70 13.10 -17.80
CA ARG A 929 -45.48 11.67 -18.11
C ARG A 929 -45.30 11.46 -19.61
N LEU A 930 -44.23 10.77 -20.01
CA LEU A 930 -43.91 10.47 -21.41
C LEU A 930 -44.38 9.04 -21.77
N ASN A 931 -45.70 8.86 -21.87
CA ASN A 931 -46.32 7.52 -21.99
C ASN A 931 -45.93 6.72 -23.26
N ASN A 932 -45.39 7.39 -24.28
CA ASN A 932 -45.02 6.77 -25.57
C ASN A 932 -43.49 6.62 -25.74
N PHE A 933 -42.73 6.78 -24.64
CA PHE A 933 -41.28 6.77 -24.67
C PHE A 933 -40.71 6.00 -23.46
N THR A 934 -39.79 5.09 -23.76
CA THR A 934 -39.20 4.16 -22.78
C THR A 934 -37.68 4.17 -22.91
N HIS A 935 -36.98 3.69 -21.87
CA HIS A 935 -35.52 3.53 -21.90
C HIS A 935 -35.04 2.67 -23.07
N GLU A 936 -35.72 1.55 -23.32
CA GLU A 936 -35.38 0.66 -24.44
C GLU A 936 -35.58 1.34 -25.80
N LYS A 937 -36.61 2.18 -25.93
CA LYS A 937 -36.81 2.98 -27.15
C LYS A 937 -35.69 4.03 -27.31
N ALA A 938 -35.28 4.69 -26.23
CA ALA A 938 -34.16 5.64 -26.26
C ALA A 938 -32.85 4.96 -26.68
N LYS A 939 -32.54 3.78 -26.12
CA LYS A 939 -31.39 2.96 -26.53
C LYS A 939 -31.45 2.56 -27.99
N LEU A 940 -32.62 2.12 -28.46
CA LEU A 940 -32.82 1.73 -29.86
C LEU A 940 -32.53 2.91 -30.82
N LEU A 941 -33.13 4.08 -30.55
CA LEU A 941 -32.93 5.28 -31.37
C LEU A 941 -31.46 5.72 -31.38
N ARG A 942 -30.78 5.66 -30.22
CA ARG A 942 -29.36 5.96 -30.10
C ARG A 942 -28.51 4.99 -30.93
N ASN A 943 -28.78 3.70 -30.83
CA ASN A 943 -28.06 2.68 -31.59
C ASN A 943 -28.25 2.91 -33.10
N GLN A 944 -29.48 3.17 -33.53
CA GLN A 944 -29.80 3.53 -34.92
C GLN A 944 -29.04 4.77 -35.39
N LEU A 945 -29.04 5.85 -34.59
CA LEU A 945 -28.25 7.06 -34.88
C LEU A 945 -26.76 6.70 -35.01
N GLY A 946 -26.23 5.93 -34.07
CA GLY A 946 -24.85 5.48 -34.06
C GLY A 946 -24.45 4.68 -35.30
N TYR A 947 -25.32 3.78 -35.78
CA TYR A 947 -25.10 3.04 -37.03
C TYR A 947 -25.15 3.94 -38.25
N HIS A 948 -26.11 4.86 -38.29
CA HIS A 948 -26.28 5.80 -39.39
C HIS A 948 -25.06 6.75 -39.52
N LEU A 949 -24.58 7.31 -38.41
CA LEU A 949 -23.39 8.16 -38.39
C LEU A 949 -22.12 7.40 -38.82
N THR A 950 -21.99 6.12 -38.45
CA THR A 950 -20.86 5.29 -38.91
C THR A 950 -20.95 5.01 -40.42
N TYR A 951 -22.14 4.73 -40.94
CA TYR A 951 -22.36 4.52 -42.38
C TYR A 951 -21.98 5.78 -43.20
N GLU A 952 -22.37 6.96 -42.73
CA GLU A 952 -22.06 8.25 -43.35
C GLU A 952 -20.63 8.75 -43.08
N LYS A 953 -19.79 7.96 -42.36
CA LYS A 953 -18.41 8.31 -41.97
C LYS A 953 -18.29 9.59 -41.12
N LEU A 954 -19.33 9.88 -40.32
CA LEU A 954 -19.39 11.04 -39.41
C LEU A 954 -19.06 10.69 -37.95
N ARG A 955 -18.75 9.41 -37.67
CA ARG A 955 -18.40 8.92 -36.33
C ARG A 955 -16.91 8.64 -36.10
N ILE A 956 -16.15 8.31 -37.15
CA ILE A 956 -14.74 7.88 -37.04
C ILE A 956 -13.97 8.44 -38.23
N ARG A 957 -13.11 9.44 -38.01
CA ARG A 957 -12.06 9.80 -38.99
C ARG A 957 -10.70 9.15 -38.68
N ASP A 958 -10.55 8.47 -37.52
CA ASP A 958 -9.21 8.26 -36.96
C ASP A 958 -8.86 6.91 -36.33
N SER A 959 -9.46 5.80 -36.76
CA SER A 959 -8.91 4.48 -36.43
C SER A 959 -8.48 3.75 -37.69
N ASN A 960 -7.20 3.38 -37.72
CA ASN A 960 -6.53 2.47 -38.66
C ASN A 960 -7.10 1.03 -38.60
N ASP A 961 -8.42 0.87 -38.51
CA ASP A 961 -9.07 -0.44 -38.62
C ASP A 961 -9.32 -0.74 -40.11
N ARG A 962 -8.26 -1.17 -40.80
CA ARG A 962 -8.31 -1.66 -42.19
C ARG A 962 -9.04 -3.01 -42.33
N GLY A 963 -9.99 -3.35 -41.45
CA GLY A 963 -10.61 -4.68 -41.35
C GLY A 963 -12.14 -4.76 -41.27
N GLY A 964 -12.88 -3.65 -41.23
CA GLY A 964 -14.35 -3.69 -41.01
C GLY A 964 -15.20 -3.88 -42.27
N ARG A 965 -16.06 -4.91 -42.29
CA ARG A 965 -17.09 -5.16 -43.33
C ARG A 965 -17.88 -3.87 -43.64
N VAL A 966 -18.12 -3.60 -44.93
CA VAL A 966 -19.00 -2.51 -45.41
C VAL A 966 -20.33 -2.59 -44.67
N ALA A 967 -20.62 -1.58 -43.84
CA ALA A 967 -21.87 -1.48 -43.09
C ALA A 967 -23.06 -1.50 -44.06
N ARG A 968 -24.03 -2.38 -43.82
CA ARG A 968 -25.28 -2.47 -44.59
C ARG A 968 -26.05 -1.14 -44.42
N ARG A 969 -26.66 -0.64 -45.50
CA ARG A 969 -27.47 0.60 -45.46
C ARG A 969 -28.51 0.49 -44.33
N PRO A 970 -28.62 1.48 -43.41
CA PRO A 970 -29.58 1.44 -42.32
C PRO A 970 -31.03 1.33 -42.84
N ASP A 971 -31.87 0.56 -42.14
CA ASP A 971 -33.30 0.41 -42.49
C ASP A 971 -34.10 1.69 -42.19
N THR A 972 -33.58 2.60 -41.36
CA THR A 972 -34.22 3.85 -40.94
C THR A 972 -33.22 5.02 -40.91
N GLY A 973 -33.59 6.15 -41.52
CA GLY A 973 -32.79 7.37 -41.59
C GLY A 973 -33.00 8.35 -40.42
N LEU A 974 -32.28 9.47 -40.42
CA LEU A 974 -32.36 10.50 -39.37
C LEU A 974 -33.79 11.07 -39.19
N HIS A 975 -34.59 11.16 -40.26
CA HIS A 975 -35.99 11.59 -40.21
C HIS A 975 -36.84 10.75 -39.24
N HIS A 976 -36.60 9.44 -39.18
CA HIS A 976 -37.33 8.55 -38.27
C HIS A 976 -37.00 8.88 -36.82
N ILE A 977 -35.71 9.03 -36.51
CA ILE A 977 -35.24 9.32 -35.16
C ILE A 977 -35.81 10.66 -34.66
N LEU A 978 -35.74 11.72 -35.47
CA LEU A 978 -36.27 13.04 -35.12
C LEU A 978 -37.80 13.04 -34.95
N ARG A 979 -38.52 12.24 -35.75
CA ARG A 979 -39.97 12.06 -35.64
C ARG A 979 -40.36 11.33 -34.35
N GLU A 980 -39.63 10.28 -33.97
CA GLU A 980 -39.87 9.55 -32.73
C GLU A 980 -39.56 10.41 -31.49
N LEU A 981 -38.50 11.21 -31.52
CA LEU A 981 -38.20 12.20 -30.47
C LEU A 981 -39.30 13.26 -30.37
N TRP A 982 -39.84 13.72 -31.50
CA TRP A 982 -40.92 14.69 -31.53
C TRP A 982 -42.16 14.15 -30.82
N HIS A 983 -42.67 12.99 -31.24
CA HIS A 983 -43.91 12.43 -30.68
C HIS A 983 -43.75 11.84 -29.28
N GLY A 984 -42.59 11.26 -28.98
CA GLY A 984 -42.34 10.57 -27.72
C GLY A 984 -41.91 11.50 -26.59
N VAL A 985 -41.20 12.58 -26.89
CA VAL A 985 -40.52 13.41 -25.89
C VAL A 985 -40.94 14.87 -26.00
N VAL A 986 -40.62 15.54 -27.12
CA VAL A 986 -40.72 17.01 -27.19
C VAL A 986 -42.15 17.51 -27.21
N TRP A 987 -43.00 16.95 -28.06
CA TRP A 987 -44.38 17.40 -28.18
C TRP A 987 -45.18 17.23 -26.87
N PRO A 988 -45.13 16.07 -26.16
CA PRO A 988 -45.74 15.93 -24.85
C PRO A 988 -45.27 16.98 -23.83
N ILE A 989 -43.97 17.34 -23.85
CA ILE A 989 -43.42 18.37 -22.96
C ILE A 989 -43.97 19.75 -23.32
N LEU A 990 -43.96 20.12 -24.61
CA LEU A 990 -44.50 21.40 -25.07
C LEU A 990 -46.00 21.53 -24.73
N GLN A 991 -46.77 20.45 -24.89
CA GLN A 991 -48.17 20.41 -24.46
C GLN A 991 -48.31 20.60 -22.94
N GLY A 992 -47.47 19.95 -22.14
CA GLY A 992 -47.45 20.12 -20.68
C GLY A 992 -47.07 21.53 -20.23
N LEU A 993 -46.27 22.25 -21.04
CA LEU A 993 -45.94 23.67 -20.86
C LEU A 993 -47.02 24.63 -21.41
N GLY A 994 -48.10 24.11 -22.01
CA GLY A 994 -49.22 24.90 -22.51
C GLY A 994 -49.10 25.39 -23.96
N TYR A 995 -48.14 24.90 -24.74
CA TYR A 995 -48.04 25.25 -26.17
C TYR A 995 -49.08 24.50 -27.01
N SER A 996 -49.93 25.23 -27.72
CA SER A 996 -50.87 24.69 -28.71
C SER A 996 -50.49 25.02 -30.16
N SER A 997 -49.69 26.07 -30.36
CA SER A 997 -49.21 26.55 -31.66
C SER A 997 -47.89 27.32 -31.48
N PRO A 998 -47.07 27.51 -32.53
CA PRO A 998 -45.85 28.32 -32.46
C PRO A 998 -46.13 29.72 -31.89
N PRO A 999 -45.37 30.20 -30.88
CA PRO A 999 -45.57 31.51 -30.29
C PRO A 999 -44.99 32.61 -31.20
N ALA A 1000 -45.51 33.84 -31.07
CA ALA A 1000 -44.98 35.00 -31.81
C ALA A 1000 -43.54 35.36 -31.38
N LYS A 1001 -43.22 35.19 -30.09
CA LYS A 1001 -41.87 35.30 -29.53
C LYS A 1001 -41.46 33.94 -28.99
N ARG A 1002 -40.33 33.41 -29.48
CA ARG A 1002 -39.76 32.13 -29.02
C ARG A 1002 -38.91 32.37 -27.78
N ASN A 1003 -39.31 31.77 -26.67
CA ASN A 1003 -38.53 31.78 -25.44
C ASN A 1003 -37.54 30.62 -25.42
N ARG A 1004 -36.58 30.67 -24.50
CA ARG A 1004 -35.59 29.62 -24.34
C ARG A 1004 -36.16 28.43 -23.56
N ILE A 1005 -35.67 27.22 -23.83
CA ILE A 1005 -35.84 26.05 -22.96
C ILE A 1005 -34.46 25.46 -22.69
N TRP A 1006 -34.19 25.14 -21.42
CA TRP A 1006 -33.03 24.35 -21.03
C TRP A 1006 -33.40 22.89 -20.85
N TRP A 1007 -32.84 22.02 -21.67
CA TRP A 1007 -32.98 20.57 -21.64
C TRP A 1007 -31.90 19.96 -20.74
N CYS A 1008 -32.34 19.30 -19.68
CA CYS A 1008 -31.49 18.51 -18.79
C CYS A 1008 -31.81 17.03 -19.02
N THR A 1009 -31.04 16.39 -19.90
CA THR A 1009 -31.27 15.02 -20.37
C THR A 1009 -30.51 14.00 -19.54
N THR A 1010 -31.00 12.76 -19.48
CA THR A 1010 -30.34 11.66 -18.78
C THR A 1010 -30.19 10.41 -19.65
N GLY A 1011 -29.28 9.53 -19.25
CA GLY A 1011 -29.08 8.22 -19.88
C GLY A 1011 -28.87 8.29 -21.40
N PRO A 1012 -29.51 7.39 -22.18
CA PRO A 1012 -29.34 7.35 -23.64
C PRO A 1012 -29.81 8.62 -24.37
N LEU A 1013 -30.67 9.44 -23.75
CA LEU A 1013 -31.21 10.65 -24.37
C LEU A 1013 -30.19 11.78 -24.49
N THR A 1014 -29.15 11.77 -23.64
CA THR A 1014 -28.04 12.72 -23.72
C THR A 1014 -27.31 12.68 -25.07
N PHE A 1015 -27.41 11.57 -25.79
CA PHE A 1015 -26.78 11.37 -27.10
C PHE A 1015 -27.76 11.56 -28.28
N LEU A 1016 -28.99 12.04 -28.02
CA LEU A 1016 -30.03 12.19 -29.03
C LEU A 1016 -30.36 13.69 -29.28
N PRO A 1017 -30.54 14.11 -30.54
CA PRO A 1017 -30.69 15.53 -30.90
C PRO A 1017 -32.11 16.06 -30.65
N ILE A 1018 -32.50 16.18 -29.37
CA ILE A 1018 -33.83 16.70 -28.96
C ILE A 1018 -34.09 18.11 -29.53
N HIS A 1019 -33.08 18.97 -29.58
CA HIS A 1019 -33.15 20.34 -30.12
C HIS A 1019 -33.51 20.39 -31.62
N ALA A 1020 -33.48 19.26 -32.32
CA ALA A 1020 -33.89 19.12 -33.71
C ALA A 1020 -35.07 18.15 -33.88
N ALA A 1021 -35.75 17.76 -32.80
CA ALA A 1021 -36.92 16.90 -32.90
C ALA A 1021 -38.01 17.58 -33.75
N GLY A 1022 -38.55 16.86 -34.72
CA GLY A 1022 -39.56 17.40 -35.63
C GLY A 1022 -39.98 16.40 -36.70
N ILE A 1023 -41.01 16.78 -37.46
CA ILE A 1023 -41.54 16.00 -38.58
C ILE A 1023 -40.98 16.59 -39.87
N TYR A 1024 -39.86 16.01 -40.31
CA TYR A 1024 -39.22 16.36 -41.57
C TYR A 1024 -39.73 15.41 -42.66
N ASP A 1025 -40.26 15.95 -43.74
CA ASP A 1025 -40.68 15.20 -44.92
C ASP A 1025 -40.22 15.96 -46.17
N PRO A 1026 -39.21 15.45 -46.91
CA PRO A 1026 -38.70 16.12 -48.10
C PRO A 1026 -39.72 16.18 -49.25
N GLU A 1027 -40.77 15.37 -49.23
CA GLU A 1027 -41.80 15.33 -50.28
C GLU A 1027 -43.05 16.15 -49.90
N ALA A 1028 -43.15 16.63 -48.65
CA ALA A 1028 -44.28 17.42 -48.20
C ALA A 1028 -44.29 18.84 -48.80
N LYS A 1029 -45.47 19.33 -49.18
CA LYS A 1029 -45.67 20.70 -49.72
C LYS A 1029 -45.39 21.81 -48.70
N SER A 1030 -45.38 21.48 -47.41
CA SER A 1030 -45.10 22.39 -46.30
C SER A 1030 -44.26 21.67 -45.25
N PRO A 1031 -43.26 22.33 -44.65
CA PRO A 1031 -42.47 21.73 -43.58
C PRO A 1031 -43.37 21.36 -42.40
N GLY A 1032 -43.16 20.17 -41.84
CA GLY A 1032 -43.86 19.74 -40.63
C GLY A 1032 -43.35 20.48 -39.39
N PRO A 1033 -44.08 20.39 -38.26
CA PRO A 1033 -43.70 21.07 -37.03
C PRO A 1033 -42.38 20.52 -36.48
N CYS A 1034 -41.55 21.41 -35.98
CA CYS A 1034 -40.32 21.06 -35.28
C CYS A 1034 -40.11 21.95 -34.05
N VAL A 1035 -39.24 21.52 -33.14
CA VAL A 1035 -39.03 22.22 -31.86
C VAL A 1035 -38.56 23.67 -32.04
N SER A 1036 -37.76 23.95 -33.07
CA SER A 1036 -37.27 25.30 -33.36
C SER A 1036 -38.36 26.27 -33.81
N ASP A 1037 -39.55 25.78 -34.19
CA ASP A 1037 -40.71 26.65 -34.42
C ASP A 1037 -41.29 27.20 -33.11
N PHE A 1038 -41.10 26.48 -31.99
CA PHE A 1038 -41.70 26.81 -30.71
C PHE A 1038 -40.74 27.53 -29.77
N VAL A 1039 -39.50 27.04 -29.67
CA VAL A 1039 -38.55 27.45 -28.62
C VAL A 1039 -37.11 27.47 -29.13
N VAL A 1040 -36.25 28.18 -28.40
CA VAL A 1040 -34.79 28.14 -28.60
C VAL A 1040 -34.21 27.16 -27.58
N SER A 1041 -33.45 26.16 -28.06
CA SER A 1041 -32.98 25.06 -27.22
C SER A 1041 -31.59 25.31 -26.65
N SER A 1042 -31.38 24.91 -25.39
CA SER A 1042 -30.07 24.81 -24.76
C SER A 1042 -30.00 23.57 -23.89
N TYR A 1043 -28.82 23.00 -23.69
CA TYR A 1043 -28.62 21.86 -22.82
C TYR A 1043 -27.90 22.27 -21.53
N ILE A 1044 -28.19 21.58 -20.43
CA ILE A 1044 -27.46 21.74 -19.17
C ILE A 1044 -27.18 20.37 -18.53
N PRO A 1045 -26.00 20.16 -17.92
CA PRO A 1045 -25.71 18.92 -17.19
C PRO A 1045 -26.61 18.77 -15.95
N THR A 1046 -26.73 19.83 -15.14
CA THR A 1046 -27.58 19.91 -13.94
C THR A 1046 -28.21 21.28 -13.83
N VAL A 1047 -29.26 21.43 -13.03
CA VAL A 1047 -29.89 22.72 -12.75
C VAL A 1047 -28.95 23.60 -11.94
N THR A 1048 -28.26 23.04 -10.95
CA THR A 1048 -27.35 23.77 -10.07
C THR A 1048 -26.22 24.42 -10.87
N THR A 1049 -25.66 23.75 -11.88
CA THR A 1049 -24.63 24.32 -12.76
C THR A 1049 -25.12 25.59 -13.49
N LEU A 1050 -26.39 25.66 -13.88
CA LEU A 1050 -26.96 26.88 -14.49
C LEU A 1050 -27.14 27.99 -13.44
N LEU A 1051 -27.65 27.64 -12.25
CA LEU A 1051 -27.89 28.59 -11.17
C LEU A 1051 -26.60 29.22 -10.63
N GLU A 1052 -25.53 28.45 -10.49
CA GLU A 1052 -24.19 28.95 -10.12
C GLU A 1052 -23.68 30.00 -11.11
N LYS A 1053 -23.90 29.77 -12.40
CA LYS A 1053 -23.48 30.69 -13.47
C LYS A 1053 -24.31 31.97 -13.49
N LEU A 1054 -25.62 31.87 -13.25
CA LEU A 1054 -26.50 33.04 -13.11
C LEU A 1054 -26.06 33.95 -11.94
N LYS A 1055 -25.61 33.37 -10.82
CA LYS A 1055 -25.07 34.16 -9.70
C LYS A 1055 -23.80 34.90 -10.09
N ASN A 1056 -22.83 34.20 -10.67
CA ASN A 1056 -21.53 34.77 -11.03
C ASN A 1056 -21.64 35.86 -12.12
N ASP A 1057 -22.61 35.75 -13.02
CA ASP A 1057 -22.86 36.75 -14.08
C ASP A 1057 -23.42 38.09 -13.54
N THR A 1058 -23.99 38.11 -12.32
CA THR A 1058 -24.44 39.37 -11.68
C THR A 1058 -23.33 40.14 -10.97
N THR A 1059 -22.19 39.51 -10.70
CA THR A 1059 -21.12 40.08 -9.86
C THR A 1059 -19.94 40.68 -10.62
N VAL A 1060 -19.84 40.46 -11.94
CA VAL A 1060 -18.70 40.93 -12.74
C VAL A 1060 -19.09 42.22 -13.50
N GLU A 1061 -18.47 43.35 -13.15
CA GLU A 1061 -18.39 44.51 -14.06
C GLU A 1061 -17.67 44.03 -15.33
N ARG A 1062 -18.44 43.74 -16.40
CA ARG A 1062 -17.90 43.12 -17.61
C ARG A 1062 -16.78 43.98 -18.21
N GLN A 1063 -15.55 43.48 -18.10
CA GLN A 1063 -14.34 44.05 -18.70
C GLN A 1063 -14.44 44.07 -20.23
N GLU A 1064 -13.44 44.66 -20.89
CA GLU A 1064 -13.31 44.61 -22.35
C GLU A 1064 -13.32 43.17 -22.87
N THR A 1065 -14.21 42.87 -23.82
CA THR A 1065 -14.37 41.54 -24.38
C THR A 1065 -13.19 41.22 -25.30
N LYS A 1066 -12.37 40.22 -24.93
CA LYS A 1066 -11.27 39.71 -25.75
C LYS A 1066 -11.61 38.33 -26.29
N VAL A 1067 -11.33 38.10 -27.57
CA VAL A 1067 -11.64 36.86 -28.28
C VAL A 1067 -10.36 36.14 -28.70
N LEU A 1068 -10.20 34.88 -28.28
CA LEU A 1068 -9.16 33.98 -28.76
C LEU A 1068 -9.70 33.11 -29.89
N LEU A 1069 -9.09 33.18 -31.06
CA LEU A 1069 -9.40 32.36 -32.23
C LEU A 1069 -8.27 31.36 -32.43
N LEU A 1070 -8.59 30.06 -32.43
CA LEU A 1070 -7.64 28.99 -32.65
C LEU A 1070 -7.99 28.23 -33.94
N SER A 1071 -7.02 28.14 -34.85
CA SER A 1071 -7.15 27.49 -36.15
C SER A 1071 -6.07 26.44 -36.34
N GLN A 1072 -6.44 25.15 -36.31
CA GLN A 1072 -5.50 24.04 -36.55
C GLN A 1072 -5.91 23.22 -37.78
N PRO A 1073 -5.65 23.72 -39.01
CA PRO A 1073 -6.02 23.03 -40.24
C PRO A 1073 -5.22 21.74 -40.46
N ASN A 1074 -3.99 21.67 -39.96
CA ASN A 1074 -3.06 20.56 -40.11
C ASN A 1074 -2.75 19.94 -38.74
N ALA A 1075 -3.28 18.76 -38.44
CA ALA A 1075 -2.90 18.01 -37.23
C ALA A 1075 -2.10 16.76 -37.63
N LEU A 1076 -1.09 16.42 -36.83
CA LEU A 1076 -0.21 15.28 -37.10
C LEU A 1076 -1.06 13.99 -37.17
N ALA A 1077 -0.88 13.19 -38.24
CA ALA A 1077 -1.64 11.96 -38.51
C ALA A 1077 -3.13 12.11 -38.88
N HIS A 1078 -3.66 13.33 -39.09
CA HIS A 1078 -5.05 13.54 -39.53
C HIS A 1078 -5.16 14.18 -40.92
N ALA A 1079 -6.34 14.04 -41.54
CA ALA A 1079 -6.62 14.69 -42.83
C ALA A 1079 -6.74 16.22 -42.66
N PRO A 1080 -6.22 17.05 -43.61
CA PRO A 1080 -6.33 18.50 -43.54
C PRO A 1080 -7.79 18.99 -43.53
N ILE A 1081 -8.08 20.01 -42.71
CA ILE A 1081 -9.38 20.69 -42.60
C ILE A 1081 -9.22 22.19 -42.89
N PRO A 1082 -8.96 22.59 -44.15
CA PRO A 1082 -8.64 23.96 -44.50
C PRO A 1082 -9.78 24.95 -44.26
N GLY A 1083 -11.04 24.49 -44.14
CA GLY A 1083 -12.17 25.34 -43.77
C GLY A 1083 -11.99 26.02 -42.42
N THR A 1084 -11.24 25.44 -41.49
CA THR A 1084 -10.93 26.07 -40.18
C THR A 1084 -10.22 27.42 -40.32
N THR A 1085 -9.35 27.55 -41.34
CA THR A 1085 -8.66 28.80 -41.67
C THR A 1085 -9.62 29.85 -42.21
N GLU A 1086 -10.55 29.45 -43.07
CA GLU A 1086 -11.58 30.35 -43.59
C GLU A 1086 -12.53 30.80 -42.47
N GLU A 1087 -12.98 29.86 -41.64
CA GLU A 1087 -13.85 30.10 -40.48
C GLU A 1087 -13.27 31.15 -39.52
N THR A 1088 -12.04 30.94 -39.04
CA THR A 1088 -11.41 31.82 -38.06
C THR A 1088 -11.03 33.19 -38.65
N ARG A 1089 -10.67 33.27 -39.93
CA ARG A 1089 -10.40 34.55 -40.61
C ARG A 1089 -11.66 35.38 -40.82
N ASN A 1090 -12.78 34.77 -41.20
CA ASN A 1090 -14.06 35.46 -41.34
C ASN A 1090 -14.49 36.07 -39.99
N VAL A 1091 -14.35 35.32 -38.89
CA VAL A 1091 -14.66 35.84 -37.55
C VAL A 1091 -13.69 36.96 -37.15
N LEU A 1092 -12.39 36.83 -37.45
CA LEU A 1092 -11.40 37.88 -37.18
C LEU A 1092 -11.72 39.19 -37.92
N GLU A 1093 -12.19 39.10 -39.17
CA GLU A 1093 -12.63 40.27 -39.94
C GLU A 1093 -13.84 40.95 -39.29
N GLN A 1094 -14.86 40.19 -38.88
CA GLN A 1094 -16.03 40.72 -38.16
C GLN A 1094 -15.65 41.41 -36.83
N MET A 1095 -14.68 40.88 -36.09
CA MET A 1095 -14.18 41.51 -34.87
C MET A 1095 -13.44 42.82 -35.15
N LYS A 1096 -12.63 42.87 -36.23
CA LYS A 1096 -11.93 44.10 -36.65
C LYS A 1096 -12.88 45.20 -37.07
N GLU A 1097 -13.92 44.87 -37.84
CA GLU A 1097 -14.96 45.81 -38.27
C GLU A 1097 -15.73 46.43 -37.10
N THR A 1098 -15.84 45.69 -36.00
CA THR A 1098 -16.58 46.08 -34.80
C THR A 1098 -15.70 46.59 -33.66
N HIS A 1099 -14.38 46.70 -33.88
CA HIS A 1099 -13.37 47.13 -32.91
C HIS A 1099 -13.29 46.28 -31.63
N ILE A 1100 -13.51 44.97 -31.75
CA ILE A 1100 -13.32 44.00 -30.66
C ILE A 1100 -11.91 43.41 -30.74
N GLU A 1101 -11.22 43.33 -29.61
CA GLU A 1101 -9.87 42.74 -29.54
C GLU A 1101 -9.94 41.23 -29.78
N ALA A 1102 -9.23 40.76 -30.81
CA ALA A 1102 -9.17 39.34 -31.16
C ALA A 1102 -7.75 38.89 -31.49
N LEU A 1103 -7.32 37.77 -30.91
CA LEU A 1103 -6.05 37.11 -31.15
C LEU A 1103 -6.29 35.84 -31.98
N LEU A 1104 -5.57 35.68 -33.10
CA LEU A 1104 -5.60 34.45 -33.90
C LEU A 1104 -4.32 33.65 -33.69
N LEU A 1105 -4.46 32.41 -33.23
CA LEU A 1105 -3.41 31.39 -33.18
C LEU A 1105 -3.67 30.39 -34.31
N GLU A 1106 -2.82 30.42 -35.35
CA GLU A 1106 -2.95 29.55 -36.52
C GLU A 1106 -1.73 28.61 -36.62
N ASP A 1107 -2.00 27.31 -36.78
CA ASP A 1107 -1.01 26.23 -36.94
C ASP A 1107 0.15 26.31 -35.92
N GLY A 1108 1.39 26.60 -36.36
CA GLY A 1108 2.57 26.64 -35.48
C GLY A 1108 2.49 27.58 -34.29
N GLU A 1109 1.56 28.54 -34.29
CA GLU A 1109 1.31 29.43 -33.16
C GLU A 1109 0.40 28.81 -32.09
N GLY A 1110 -0.38 27.79 -32.42
CA GLY A 1110 -1.33 27.12 -31.53
C GLY A 1110 -0.68 25.97 -30.74
N THR A 1111 0.29 26.27 -29.88
CA THR A 1111 0.88 25.27 -28.97
C THR A 1111 0.08 25.14 -27.67
N LYS A 1112 0.19 23.99 -26.98
CA LYS A 1112 -0.51 23.74 -25.70
C LYS A 1112 -0.27 24.83 -24.67
N ASP A 1113 0.99 25.22 -24.48
CA ASP A 1113 1.37 26.23 -23.48
C ASP A 1113 0.75 27.60 -23.80
N ARG A 1114 0.85 28.05 -25.06
CA ARG A 1114 0.33 29.35 -25.48
C ARG A 1114 -1.19 29.39 -25.44
N VAL A 1115 -1.86 28.34 -25.92
CA VAL A 1115 -3.34 28.25 -25.85
C VAL A 1115 -3.81 28.30 -24.40
N THR A 1116 -3.13 27.58 -23.50
CA THR A 1116 -3.47 27.55 -22.07
C THR A 1116 -3.27 28.91 -21.40
N GLU A 1117 -2.18 29.61 -21.71
CA GLU A 1117 -1.91 30.97 -21.20
C GLU A 1117 -2.99 31.96 -21.66
N GLU A 1118 -3.31 31.96 -22.96
CA GLU A 1118 -4.28 32.90 -23.53
C GLU A 1118 -5.72 32.61 -23.11
N MET A 1119 -6.07 31.36 -22.78
CA MET A 1119 -7.36 31.01 -22.17
C MET A 1119 -7.59 31.72 -20.82
N GLY A 1120 -6.53 32.07 -20.08
CA GLY A 1120 -6.63 32.81 -18.82
C GLY A 1120 -6.95 34.29 -18.98
N THR A 1121 -6.58 34.88 -20.12
CA THR A 1121 -6.69 36.31 -20.41
C THR A 1121 -7.88 36.66 -21.32
N HIS A 1122 -8.37 35.69 -22.10
CA HIS A 1122 -9.46 35.88 -23.05
C HIS A 1122 -10.76 35.22 -22.55
N GLY A 1123 -11.79 36.03 -22.32
CA GLY A 1123 -13.09 35.52 -21.87
C GLY A 1123 -13.88 34.77 -22.96
N TRP A 1124 -13.56 34.99 -24.24
CA TRP A 1124 -14.19 34.29 -25.36
C TRP A 1124 -13.17 33.46 -26.11
N ILE A 1125 -13.52 32.21 -26.45
CA ILE A 1125 -12.68 31.34 -27.27
C ILE A 1125 -13.48 30.73 -28.42
N HIS A 1126 -12.84 30.63 -29.59
CA HIS A 1126 -13.30 29.90 -30.75
C HIS A 1126 -12.23 28.87 -31.14
N ILE A 1127 -12.55 27.59 -31.06
CA ILE A 1127 -11.64 26.49 -31.40
C ILE A 1127 -12.11 25.82 -32.69
N ALA A 1128 -11.35 25.99 -33.76
CA ALA A 1128 -11.53 25.30 -35.04
C ALA A 1128 -10.37 24.32 -35.24
N SER A 1129 -10.58 23.06 -34.82
CA SER A 1129 -9.54 22.02 -34.83
C SER A 1129 -10.12 20.61 -34.92
N HIS A 1130 -9.26 19.61 -35.09
CA HIS A 1130 -9.64 18.23 -34.76
C HIS A 1130 -9.80 18.07 -33.24
N ALA A 1131 -10.70 17.16 -32.84
CA ALA A 1131 -10.85 16.71 -31.46
C ALA A 1131 -11.04 15.19 -31.45
N SER A 1132 -10.54 14.53 -30.42
CA SER A 1132 -10.82 13.11 -30.17
C SER A 1132 -11.59 12.90 -28.88
N GLN A 1133 -12.41 11.86 -28.89
CA GLN A 1133 -13.13 11.34 -27.74
C GLN A 1133 -12.61 9.93 -27.47
N HIS A 1134 -12.21 9.66 -26.23
CA HIS A 1134 -11.73 8.35 -25.79
C HIS A 1134 -12.79 7.70 -24.88
N PRO A 1135 -13.67 6.80 -25.38
CA PRO A 1135 -14.78 6.28 -24.58
C PRO A 1135 -14.34 5.48 -23.34
N ASN A 1136 -13.20 4.78 -23.44
CA ASN A 1136 -12.66 3.98 -22.33
C ASN A 1136 -11.78 4.81 -21.37
N GLU A 1137 -11.27 5.95 -21.84
CA GLU A 1137 -10.44 6.86 -21.04
C GLU A 1137 -10.90 8.31 -21.26
N PRO A 1138 -12.12 8.68 -20.81
CA PRO A 1138 -12.76 9.94 -21.21
C PRO A 1138 -11.94 11.20 -20.92
N LEU A 1139 -11.11 11.17 -19.86
CA LEU A 1139 -10.25 12.28 -19.46
C LEU A 1139 -9.07 12.54 -20.42
N LYS A 1140 -8.72 11.60 -21.30
CA LYS A 1140 -7.75 11.77 -22.39
C LYS A 1140 -8.35 12.36 -23.67
N SER A 1141 -9.68 12.54 -23.72
CA SER A 1141 -10.33 13.28 -24.81
C SER A 1141 -9.76 14.69 -24.89
N GLY A 1142 -9.64 15.30 -26.07
CA GLY A 1142 -8.92 16.57 -26.18
C GLY A 1142 -8.94 17.19 -27.57
N PHE A 1143 -8.43 18.41 -27.66
CA PHE A 1143 -8.26 19.13 -28.93
C PHE A 1143 -6.84 18.92 -29.46
N TYR A 1144 -6.71 18.63 -30.76
CA TYR A 1144 -5.40 18.54 -31.39
C TYR A 1144 -4.87 19.95 -31.71
N LEU A 1145 -3.71 20.24 -31.15
CA LEU A 1145 -2.92 21.45 -31.31
C LEU A 1145 -1.63 21.12 -32.09
N HIS A 1146 -0.77 22.12 -32.31
CA HIS A 1146 0.45 21.95 -33.10
C HIS A 1146 1.44 20.94 -32.49
N ASP A 1147 1.61 20.98 -31.17
CA ASP A 1147 2.62 20.23 -30.39
C ASP A 1147 2.04 19.03 -29.63
N GLY A 1148 0.76 18.70 -29.84
CA GLY A 1148 0.10 17.56 -29.22
C GLY A 1148 -1.37 17.79 -28.96
N GLN A 1149 -1.93 17.00 -28.04
CA GLN A 1149 -3.33 17.08 -27.66
C GLN A 1149 -3.49 17.83 -26.33
N LEU A 1150 -4.38 18.82 -26.29
CA LEU A 1150 -4.84 19.47 -25.06
C LEU A 1150 -5.96 18.61 -24.46
N GLU A 1151 -5.63 17.86 -23.42
CA GLU A 1151 -6.52 16.86 -22.82
C GLU A 1151 -7.59 17.49 -21.92
N LEU A 1152 -8.72 16.80 -21.77
CA LEU A 1152 -9.86 17.20 -20.95
C LEU A 1152 -9.43 17.43 -19.49
N LEU A 1153 -8.55 16.56 -18.97
CA LEU A 1153 -7.99 16.72 -17.63
C LEU A 1153 -7.15 18.01 -17.49
N GLU A 1154 -6.42 18.42 -18.53
CA GLU A 1154 -5.65 19.67 -18.55
C GLU A 1154 -6.58 20.88 -18.59
N ILE A 1155 -7.66 20.82 -19.37
CA ILE A 1155 -8.69 21.88 -19.47
C ILE A 1155 -9.40 22.07 -18.13
N ILE A 1156 -9.86 21.00 -17.50
CA ILE A 1156 -10.63 21.09 -16.25
C ILE A 1156 -9.79 21.69 -15.11
N ARG A 1157 -8.46 21.49 -15.13
CA ARG A 1157 -7.54 22.09 -14.14
C ARG A 1157 -7.44 23.61 -14.28
N GLN A 1158 -7.77 24.16 -15.44
CA GLN A 1158 -7.78 25.61 -15.62
C GLN A 1158 -8.90 26.21 -14.78
N GLN A 1159 -8.55 27.11 -13.87
CA GLN A 1159 -9.51 27.94 -13.14
C GLN A 1159 -9.64 29.25 -13.91
N LEU A 1160 -10.70 29.38 -14.71
CA LEU A 1160 -10.89 30.50 -15.63
C LEU A 1160 -12.06 31.38 -15.16
N PRO A 1161 -11.85 32.26 -14.15
CA PRO A 1161 -12.93 33.10 -13.63
C PRO A 1161 -13.41 34.17 -14.63
N SER A 1162 -12.59 34.50 -15.62
CA SER A 1162 -12.88 35.44 -16.72
C SER A 1162 -13.57 34.77 -17.92
N ALA A 1163 -13.74 33.45 -17.93
CA ALA A 1163 -14.30 32.72 -19.07
C ALA A 1163 -15.81 32.96 -19.21
N GLU A 1164 -16.22 33.52 -20.35
CA GLU A 1164 -17.61 33.80 -20.69
C GLU A 1164 -18.17 32.75 -21.65
N PHE A 1165 -17.52 32.52 -22.80
CA PHE A 1165 -18.10 31.71 -23.87
C PHE A 1165 -17.08 30.93 -24.71
N ALA A 1166 -17.43 29.70 -25.10
CA ALA A 1166 -16.62 28.87 -25.99
C ALA A 1166 -17.40 28.40 -27.23
N PHE A 1167 -16.87 28.67 -28.42
CA PHE A 1167 -17.35 28.10 -29.67
C PHE A 1167 -16.44 26.95 -30.09
N LEU A 1168 -16.93 25.71 -30.05
CA LEU A 1168 -16.16 24.51 -30.34
C LEU A 1168 -16.51 23.96 -31.72
N SER A 1169 -15.87 24.51 -32.76
CA SER A 1169 -15.90 24.01 -34.14
C SER A 1169 -14.96 22.81 -34.32
N ALA A 1170 -15.15 21.81 -33.47
CA ALA A 1170 -14.39 20.57 -33.48
C ALA A 1170 -15.34 19.37 -33.41
N CYS A 1171 -14.91 18.23 -33.95
CA CYS A 1171 -15.75 17.05 -34.07
C CYS A 1171 -16.08 16.44 -32.68
N GLN A 1172 -17.34 16.05 -32.46
CA GLN A 1172 -17.78 15.20 -31.34
C GLN A 1172 -17.52 15.76 -29.93
N THR A 1173 -17.56 17.08 -29.77
CA THR A 1173 -17.25 17.75 -28.50
C THR A 1173 -18.30 17.55 -27.41
N SER A 1174 -19.43 16.91 -27.73
CA SER A 1174 -20.55 16.63 -26.81
C SER A 1174 -21.00 15.15 -26.74
N VAL A 1175 -20.21 14.20 -27.25
CA VAL A 1175 -20.59 12.77 -27.24
C VAL A 1175 -20.38 12.15 -25.85
N GLY A 1176 -19.15 12.04 -25.34
CA GLY A 1176 -18.87 11.41 -24.03
C GLY A 1176 -19.08 9.89 -24.00
N ASP A 1177 -18.94 9.28 -22.80
CA ASP A 1177 -19.17 7.84 -22.57
C ASP A 1177 -20.63 7.57 -22.12
N GLU A 1178 -21.27 6.60 -22.76
CA GLU A 1178 -22.61 6.10 -22.44
C GLU A 1178 -22.77 5.73 -20.98
N LYS A 1179 -21.80 5.00 -20.46
CA LYS A 1179 -21.87 4.46 -19.11
C LYS A 1179 -21.68 5.54 -18.04
N LEU A 1180 -21.14 6.70 -18.44
CA LEU A 1180 -20.94 7.90 -17.64
C LEU A 1180 -21.86 9.06 -18.08
N SER A 1181 -23.00 8.76 -18.69
CA SER A 1181 -23.97 9.78 -19.11
C SER A 1181 -24.43 10.69 -17.96
N GLU A 1182 -24.45 10.17 -16.74
CA GLU A 1182 -24.78 10.95 -15.53
C GLU A 1182 -23.64 11.83 -15.02
N GLU A 1183 -22.41 11.57 -15.42
CA GLU A 1183 -21.27 12.45 -15.14
C GLU A 1183 -21.02 13.45 -16.27
N ALA A 1184 -21.66 13.32 -17.44
CA ALA A 1184 -21.46 14.22 -18.59
C ALA A 1184 -19.97 14.42 -18.95
N VAL A 1185 -19.18 13.34 -19.04
CA VAL A 1185 -17.73 13.43 -19.28
C VAL A 1185 -17.43 13.60 -20.78
N HIS A 1186 -17.46 14.85 -21.26
CA HIS A 1186 -17.09 15.23 -22.64
C HIS A 1186 -16.48 16.64 -22.68
N LEU A 1187 -15.88 17.04 -23.82
CA LEU A 1187 -15.11 18.28 -23.94
C LEU A 1187 -15.92 19.54 -23.59
N ALA A 1188 -17.16 19.65 -24.06
CA ALA A 1188 -18.02 20.78 -23.72
C ALA A 1188 -18.31 20.87 -22.21
N ALA A 1189 -18.59 19.76 -21.53
CA ALA A 1189 -18.78 19.78 -20.08
C ALA A 1189 -17.49 20.13 -19.33
N GLY A 1190 -16.33 19.68 -19.83
CA GLY A 1190 -15.02 20.09 -19.31
C GLY A 1190 -14.79 21.60 -19.38
N MET A 1191 -15.16 22.23 -20.49
CA MET A 1191 -15.10 23.68 -20.64
C MET A 1191 -16.07 24.38 -19.66
N LEU A 1192 -17.28 23.84 -19.44
CA LEU A 1192 -18.19 24.37 -18.40
C LEU A 1192 -17.56 24.28 -17.00
N ALA A 1193 -16.83 23.20 -16.71
CA ALA A 1193 -16.14 22.98 -15.44
C ALA A 1193 -14.88 23.86 -15.28
N ALA A 1194 -14.23 24.24 -16.37
CA ALA A 1194 -13.09 25.16 -16.37
C ALA A 1194 -13.50 26.62 -16.07
N GLY A 1195 -14.76 27.00 -16.36
CA GLY A 1195 -15.34 28.29 -16.00
C GLY A 1195 -16.28 28.90 -17.04
N TYR A 1196 -16.26 28.42 -18.29
CA TYR A 1196 -17.06 28.99 -19.39
C TYR A 1196 -18.56 28.93 -19.09
N GLN A 1197 -19.29 30.03 -19.34
CA GLN A 1197 -20.71 30.13 -18.97
C GLN A 1197 -21.63 29.49 -20.03
N GLY A 1198 -21.35 29.72 -21.32
CA GLY A 1198 -22.07 29.15 -22.45
C GLY A 1198 -21.14 28.55 -23.50
N ILE A 1199 -21.61 27.54 -24.23
CA ILE A 1199 -20.79 26.79 -25.19
C ILE A 1199 -21.61 26.40 -26.42
N VAL A 1200 -21.04 26.57 -27.60
CA VAL A 1200 -21.49 25.88 -28.81
C VAL A 1200 -20.61 24.66 -29.03
N ALA A 1201 -21.22 23.48 -29.18
CA ALA A 1201 -20.54 22.21 -29.37
C ALA A 1201 -21.21 21.38 -30.47
N THR A 1202 -20.57 20.28 -30.86
CA THR A 1202 -21.10 19.38 -31.90
C THR A 1202 -21.34 17.97 -31.36
N MET A 1203 -22.47 17.35 -31.76
CA MET A 1203 -22.85 15.98 -31.40
C MET A 1203 -22.16 14.92 -32.28
N TRP A 1204 -21.70 15.29 -33.48
CA TRP A 1204 -20.92 14.42 -34.36
C TRP A 1204 -20.02 15.26 -35.28
N SER A 1205 -19.20 14.62 -36.11
CA SER A 1205 -18.31 15.33 -37.02
C SER A 1205 -19.07 16.22 -38.00
N ILE A 1206 -18.71 17.49 -38.04
CA ILE A 1206 -19.27 18.48 -38.98
C ILE A 1206 -18.49 18.46 -40.31
N LYS A 1207 -19.15 18.89 -41.38
CA LYS A 1207 -18.53 19.00 -42.71
C LYS A 1207 -17.81 20.33 -42.83
N ASP A 1208 -16.51 20.27 -43.11
CA ASP A 1208 -15.58 21.41 -43.22
C ASP A 1208 -16.13 22.56 -44.09
N GLN A 1209 -16.78 22.24 -45.21
CA GLN A 1209 -17.32 23.25 -46.14
C GLN A 1209 -18.47 24.12 -45.60
N TYR A 1210 -19.10 23.75 -44.48
CA TYR A 1210 -20.24 24.48 -43.93
C TYR A 1210 -19.95 25.15 -42.58
N ALA A 1211 -18.87 24.75 -41.90
CA ALA A 1211 -18.47 25.32 -40.61
C ALA A 1211 -18.21 26.85 -40.68
N PRO A 1212 -17.48 27.38 -41.70
CA PRO A 1212 -17.25 28.82 -41.82
C PRO A 1212 -18.54 29.64 -41.86
N LYS A 1213 -19.57 29.13 -42.57
CA LYS A 1213 -20.81 29.88 -42.72
C LYS A 1213 -21.67 29.88 -41.46
N ILE A 1214 -21.63 28.81 -40.67
CA ILE A 1214 -22.34 28.76 -39.38
C ILE A 1214 -21.69 29.73 -38.39
N ALA A 1215 -20.37 29.74 -38.31
CA ALA A 1215 -19.64 30.68 -37.45
C ALA A 1215 -19.90 32.14 -37.88
N GLU A 1216 -19.82 32.43 -39.17
CA GLU A 1216 -20.08 33.77 -39.71
C GLU A 1216 -21.49 34.25 -39.37
N ASP A 1217 -22.53 33.45 -39.66
CA ASP A 1217 -23.93 33.79 -39.39
C ASP A 1217 -24.18 33.91 -37.87
N PHE A 1218 -23.47 33.13 -37.03
CA PHE A 1218 -23.54 33.19 -35.56
C PHE A 1218 -22.98 34.49 -34.99
N TYR A 1219 -21.75 34.85 -35.35
CA TYR A 1219 -21.13 36.09 -34.85
C TYR A 1219 -21.79 37.33 -35.45
N GLU A 1220 -22.24 37.28 -36.72
CA GLU A 1220 -23.03 38.35 -37.32
C GLU A 1220 -24.26 38.68 -36.45
N PHE A 1221 -25.00 37.67 -35.99
CA PHE A 1221 -26.16 37.87 -35.12
C PHE A 1221 -25.79 38.51 -33.78
N LEU A 1222 -24.71 38.07 -33.14
CA LEU A 1222 -24.25 38.62 -31.85
C LEU A 1222 -23.80 40.07 -31.98
N LEU A 1223 -23.17 40.43 -33.09
CA LEU A 1223 -22.65 41.78 -33.34
C LEU A 1223 -23.73 42.79 -33.74
N GLN A 1224 -25.00 42.40 -33.92
CA GLN A 1224 -26.08 43.33 -34.27
C GLN A 1224 -26.41 44.34 -33.15
N GLU A 1225 -26.12 44.02 -31.89
CA GLU A 1225 -26.39 44.91 -30.76
C GLU A 1225 -25.23 45.89 -30.50
N LYS A 1226 -25.61 47.13 -30.16
CA LYS A 1226 -24.69 48.18 -29.75
C LYS A 1226 -24.96 48.55 -28.29
N ARG A 1227 -23.91 48.83 -27.53
CA ARG A 1227 -23.97 49.48 -26.21
C ARG A 1227 -24.70 50.82 -26.33
N GLU A 1228 -25.16 51.36 -25.20
CA GLU A 1228 -25.64 52.75 -25.13
C GLU A 1228 -24.61 53.78 -25.65
N SER A 1229 -23.32 53.44 -25.58
CA SER A 1229 -22.20 54.21 -26.13
C SER A 1229 -22.01 54.09 -27.66
N GLY A 1230 -22.80 53.25 -28.34
CA GLY A 1230 -22.70 52.98 -29.77
C GLY A 1230 -21.67 51.92 -30.18
N ALA A 1231 -20.86 51.40 -29.24
CA ALA A 1231 -19.88 50.34 -29.48
C ALA A 1231 -20.53 48.95 -29.52
N HIS A 1232 -20.07 48.07 -30.40
CA HIS A 1232 -20.54 46.67 -30.46
C HIS A 1232 -20.13 45.89 -29.20
N ARG A 1233 -20.93 44.88 -28.82
CA ARG A 1233 -20.63 44.01 -27.67
C ARG A 1233 -21.10 42.59 -27.96
N LEU A 1234 -20.26 41.61 -27.63
CA LEU A 1234 -20.69 40.22 -27.56
C LEU A 1234 -21.41 39.97 -26.22
N ASP A 1235 -22.55 39.30 -26.28
CA ASP A 1235 -23.29 38.87 -25.10
C ASP A 1235 -23.54 37.36 -25.15
N SER A 1236 -22.92 36.62 -24.23
CA SER A 1236 -23.01 35.16 -24.16
C SER A 1236 -24.44 34.68 -23.96
N ARG A 1237 -25.30 35.45 -23.27
CA ARG A 1237 -26.72 35.13 -23.06
C ARG A 1237 -27.52 35.01 -24.36
N ARG A 1238 -27.04 35.64 -25.44
CA ARG A 1238 -27.67 35.60 -26.77
C ARG A 1238 -27.14 34.47 -27.65
N ALA A 1239 -26.11 33.74 -27.22
CA ALA A 1239 -25.47 32.69 -28.03
C ALA A 1239 -26.45 31.58 -28.46
N ALA A 1240 -27.37 31.17 -27.58
CA ALA A 1240 -28.40 30.19 -27.95
C ALA A 1240 -29.30 30.69 -29.10
N TYR A 1241 -29.67 31.97 -29.09
CA TYR A 1241 -30.46 32.60 -30.14
C TYR A 1241 -29.65 32.77 -31.44
N ALA A 1242 -28.37 33.11 -31.33
CA ALA A 1242 -27.45 33.21 -32.46
C ALA A 1242 -27.27 31.86 -33.15
N LEU A 1243 -27.13 30.78 -32.39
CA LEU A 1243 -27.02 29.43 -32.95
C LEU A 1243 -28.32 28.99 -33.62
N ASP A 1244 -29.47 29.24 -32.99
CA ASP A 1244 -30.77 28.94 -33.58
C ASP A 1244 -30.99 29.71 -34.90
N ASP A 1245 -30.61 30.99 -34.98
CA ASP A 1245 -30.67 31.77 -36.22
C ASP A 1245 -29.75 31.19 -37.32
N ALA A 1246 -28.48 30.92 -36.98
CA ALA A 1246 -27.50 30.37 -37.91
C ALA A 1246 -27.93 29.00 -38.47
N THR A 1247 -28.39 28.09 -37.61
CA THR A 1247 -28.86 26.76 -38.02
C THR A 1247 -30.15 26.83 -38.85
N ARG A 1248 -31.07 27.75 -38.54
CA ARG A 1248 -32.27 28.00 -39.35
C ARG A 1248 -31.94 28.57 -40.73
N LYS A 1249 -30.98 29.50 -40.83
CA LYS A 1249 -30.49 30.02 -42.12
C LYS A 1249 -29.90 28.91 -42.98
N ILE A 1250 -29.07 28.04 -42.40
CA ILE A 1250 -28.50 26.88 -43.09
C ILE A 1250 -29.60 25.91 -43.54
N ARG A 1251 -30.55 25.58 -42.66
CA ARG A 1251 -31.70 24.74 -43.01
C ARG A 1251 -32.52 25.34 -44.15
N GLY A 1252 -32.77 26.65 -44.13
CA GLY A 1252 -33.49 27.35 -45.21
C GLY A 1252 -32.77 27.29 -46.56
N ARG A 1253 -31.43 27.24 -46.56
CA ARG A 1253 -30.60 27.10 -47.78
C ARG A 1253 -30.51 25.65 -48.29
N LEU A 1254 -30.39 24.67 -47.38
CA LEU A 1254 -30.12 23.26 -47.72
C LEU A 1254 -31.39 22.37 -47.78
N GLY A 1255 -32.50 22.81 -47.20
CA GLY A 1255 -33.74 22.05 -47.07
C GLY A 1255 -33.69 20.95 -46.02
N ASP A 1256 -34.64 20.01 -46.10
CA ASP A 1256 -34.88 18.94 -45.11
C ASP A 1256 -34.46 17.54 -45.62
N SER A 1257 -33.50 17.48 -46.55
CA SER A 1257 -32.90 16.20 -46.99
C SER A 1257 -32.05 15.57 -45.89
N GLU A 1258 -31.77 14.27 -45.97
CA GLU A 1258 -30.98 13.55 -44.95
C GLU A 1258 -29.56 14.14 -44.80
N SER A 1259 -28.91 14.44 -45.92
CA SER A 1259 -27.60 15.12 -45.95
C SER A 1259 -27.65 16.54 -45.36
N ALA A 1260 -28.76 17.26 -45.55
CA ALA A 1260 -28.96 18.59 -44.99
C ALA A 1260 -29.14 18.52 -43.47
N LEU A 1261 -29.99 17.61 -42.97
CA LEU A 1261 -30.17 17.37 -41.53
C LEU A 1261 -28.85 17.00 -40.84
N LEU A 1262 -28.07 16.10 -41.43
CA LEU A 1262 -26.74 15.72 -40.92
C LEU A 1262 -25.73 16.89 -40.85
N THR A 1263 -26.01 18.00 -41.53
CA THR A 1263 -25.14 19.17 -41.60
C THR A 1263 -25.41 20.17 -40.47
N TRP A 1264 -26.67 20.50 -40.16
CA TRP A 1264 -27.00 21.55 -39.17
C TRP A 1264 -27.43 21.01 -37.80
N VAL A 1265 -27.98 19.78 -37.73
CA VAL A 1265 -28.39 19.15 -36.47
C VAL A 1265 -27.24 18.87 -35.49
N PRO A 1266 -25.97 18.64 -35.88
CA PRO A 1266 -24.96 18.37 -34.85
C PRO A 1266 -24.71 19.54 -33.88
N TYR A 1267 -25.04 20.78 -34.25
CA TYR A 1267 -24.72 21.94 -33.41
C TYR A 1267 -25.69 22.11 -32.26
N ILE A 1268 -25.15 22.17 -31.04
CA ILE A 1268 -25.90 22.38 -29.82
C ILE A 1268 -25.32 23.51 -28.99
N HIS A 1269 -26.19 24.18 -28.24
CA HIS A 1269 -25.80 25.15 -27.23
C HIS A 1269 -25.88 24.50 -25.84
N LEU A 1270 -24.85 24.64 -25.00
CA LEU A 1270 -24.82 24.20 -23.60
C LEU A 1270 -24.56 25.38 -22.67
N GLY A 1271 -25.25 25.44 -21.53
CA GLY A 1271 -25.01 26.45 -20.48
C GLY A 1271 -25.92 27.68 -20.53
N LEU A 1272 -25.41 28.81 -20.00
CA LEU A 1272 -26.14 30.06 -19.73
C LEU A 1272 -26.56 30.80 -20.99
#